data_AF-A0A4V6EUI1-F1
#
_entry.id   AF-A0A4V6EUI1-F1
#
_cell.length_a   1.000
_cell.length_b   1.000
_cell.length_c   1.000
_cell.angle_alpha   90.00
_cell.angle_beta   90.00
_cell.angle_gamma   90.00
#
_symmetry.space_group_name_H-M   'P 1'
#
loop_
_entity.id
_entity.type
_entity.pdbx_description
1 polymer ?
#
loop_
_entity_poly.entity_id
_entity_poly.type
_entity_poly.pdbx_seq_one_letter_code
_entity_poly.pdbx_strand_id
1 'polypeptide(L)'
;MAPSAVVSPSLDADSSLLGNDASKLKTKAAGVEATSTKLRDAPVVDLYSGSAGSLSSSSSDDQLRREIIAGLQSRQLVVPGRKNDANDLKFAYRKTLPTTILYDEQGLILYDKLTTAPEYYLYNAELQILKDHGPEIALRIFGHSTATVENLSGASVAHRDGPYREQQEARKDDTLPPQRDATASAKQRWGDSVVGRFNGGVNAEEGLDGDRAVGAGSLVELGAGSLKKTIHLLRALKHLPSLSEGAPSVQYYALDLDKAELERTLRDLRAQEATTSDDSWTIHGGKVGINGLWATYDAGLDFIGKGGLQDASIAAGAQVEGQRCLMWLGSSIGNFDRKSAAEFLSKTARESMRAGDTMLISIDRRNKPADVALAYNDTAGLTRDFIMNGLDHADRVLGGNAIDSSKFEYFDRYNAREGRHESYYRAKEPHTIRIAGLAEPISIQEGELIHMESSYKFGERETLNLFDYAGLRVVQRWSDKSDRYDIWLVEKPFFHFSNSAADAALSEVKQTEVKSAYQDEAPTKVDNGWAGSDLDELAQKASLLGLPSLHDWRTHWDAWNCVTLTMIPQDKLHEKPIDLRHICLFYLGHIPAFLDIHVSTYLKQPHLNDRFSAIFERGIDPHMDDITQCNPHSEVPTNEEDWPTLDEIIVYQQGVRRRVEQIYEDVARGDLTMNRRLARMLWMTLEHISLHLETLLYMLIQSQNTRPPAGFMAPDWASLSKRWQAEYEKRGGKLTLEQRFHFEASSVELGHDDDESQDFNFVANRPTSNTRDLNMQLGQPEFGWDNEHPRRRVDTKAFSISALPISNAQYLDFLKATNSADAPSSWVKSGGGESYSVRTFYGPVDMAVACHWPVQASGKQLQAYATWKGGRLPTHAELRKLMDAPPEALVLDLTVPPFNRDSAKAAEPAANDIDPPGKQAPPVRGSAVRYVPREEQSEEDLKWMHEALAMAQEALDANEVPVGGVFVRKGQVIARGRNRTNELLNATRHAELEAIDHILSIMPPSASDFAIAPHSGPEGDNPFKDTTLYVTIEPCIMCGAALRQIGIGRVVFGAGNERFGGNGSVLGLHDDDAIVSSPGYESVGGYLRDEAIMMLRRFYITENTSAPKPQNKSRRVLKTEIHPPGISMHGPGATSTAAESEPAAVSSSRRSSQNPTQGQAAPSANVGFRNWHPVPASLPRYDSDGTLLPGHNGGVWEWTSTLFSDYDGFRNSALYPGYSSDFFDGKHSVVIGGSYATAPSIAGRRTFVNYYQTAYPYIFGGGRVAWDK
;
A
#
# COMPACT_ATOMS: atom_id res chain seq x y z
N MET A 1 -6.56 59.88 45.17
CA MET A 1 -6.10 60.47 46.45
C MET A 1 -5.21 59.43 47.13
N ALA A 2 -4.00 59.83 47.55
CA ALA A 2 -3.18 59.07 48.49
C ALA A 2 -3.60 59.45 49.95
N PRO A 3 -3.04 58.89 51.06
CA PRO A 3 -1.86 58.01 51.15
C PRO A 3 -1.92 56.87 52.22
N SER A 4 -0.82 56.09 52.34
CA SER A 4 -0.17 55.59 53.58
C SER A 4 -0.95 54.76 54.65
N ALA A 5 -0.35 53.90 55.48
CA ALA A 5 1.03 53.40 55.61
C ALA A 5 1.12 52.17 56.56
N VAL A 6 2.01 51.22 56.21
CA VAL A 6 3.02 50.49 57.05
C VAL A 6 2.64 49.90 58.43
N VAL A 7 3.05 48.64 58.67
CA VAL A 7 3.87 48.10 59.83
C VAL A 7 3.49 46.65 60.18
N SER A 8 4.41 45.71 59.93
CA SER A 8 4.49 44.35 60.51
C SER A 8 5.22 44.40 61.87
N PRO A 9 5.10 43.40 62.78
CA PRO A 9 6.04 42.24 62.74
C PRO A 9 5.44 40.91 63.35
N SER A 10 5.67 39.70 62.82
CA SER A 10 6.84 38.77 62.93
C SER A 10 6.82 37.78 64.12
N LEU A 11 7.38 36.57 63.92
CA LEU A 11 7.88 35.59 64.91
C LEU A 11 6.81 34.80 65.72
N ASP A 12 7.02 33.53 66.11
CA ASP A 12 7.77 32.41 65.52
C ASP A 12 7.39 31.09 66.26
N ALA A 13 7.89 29.95 65.77
CA ALA A 13 8.13 28.71 66.54
C ALA A 13 6.95 27.89 67.17
N ASP A 14 6.46 26.92 66.37
CA ASP A 14 6.70 25.47 66.55
C ASP A 14 6.11 24.63 67.73
N SER A 15 5.93 23.34 67.40
CA SER A 15 5.80 22.13 68.25
C SER A 15 4.49 21.81 69.00
N SER A 16 3.71 20.92 68.37
CA SER A 16 3.12 19.68 68.92
C SER A 16 2.82 19.53 70.43
N LEU A 17 1.62 18.98 70.76
CA LEU A 17 1.52 17.63 71.36
C LEU A 17 0.10 17.06 71.40
N LEU A 18 0.04 15.73 71.38
CA LEU A 18 -1.11 14.82 71.33
C LEU A 18 -1.95 14.80 72.63
N GLY A 19 -3.24 14.40 72.55
CA GLY A 19 -4.04 14.11 73.75
C GLY A 19 -5.53 13.79 73.55
N ASN A 20 -5.84 12.55 73.14
CA ASN A 20 -7.07 11.75 73.40
C ASN A 20 -8.06 12.28 74.49
N ASP A 21 -9.39 12.12 74.48
CA ASP A 21 -10.25 11.07 73.92
C ASP A 21 -11.77 11.35 74.15
N ALA A 22 -12.62 10.44 73.66
CA ALA A 22 -13.93 10.04 74.25
C ALA A 22 -15.16 10.99 74.25
N SER A 23 -15.78 11.07 73.06
CA SER A 23 -17.15 10.55 72.80
C SER A 23 -18.45 11.30 73.23
N LYS A 24 -19.36 11.44 72.25
CA LYS A 24 -20.84 11.26 72.29
C LYS A 24 -21.66 12.17 73.26
N LEU A 25 -22.83 12.74 72.90
CA LEU A 25 -23.73 12.60 71.75
C LEU A 25 -24.81 13.71 71.85
N LYS A 26 -25.12 14.49 70.78
CA LYS A 26 -26.48 14.99 70.42
C LYS A 26 -26.52 15.92 69.20
N THR A 27 -26.81 15.32 68.05
CA THR A 27 -27.71 15.75 66.96
C THR A 27 -28.06 17.24 66.70
N LYS A 28 -27.84 17.60 65.42
CA LYS A 28 -28.66 18.48 64.54
C LYS A 28 -28.75 19.99 64.89
N ALA A 29 -27.95 20.80 64.20
CA ALA A 29 -28.36 21.48 62.95
C ALA A 29 -27.44 22.68 62.63
N ALA A 30 -26.50 22.53 61.68
CA ALA A 30 -25.75 23.65 61.09
C ALA A 30 -24.97 23.20 59.84
N GLY A 31 -24.63 24.17 58.98
CA GLY A 31 -23.37 24.19 58.24
C GLY A 31 -23.24 23.29 57.02
N VAL A 32 -23.39 23.87 55.83
CA VAL A 32 -22.69 23.37 54.63
C VAL A 32 -21.24 23.85 54.75
N GLU A 33 -20.34 22.96 55.15
CA GLU A 33 -18.89 23.12 54.94
C GLU A 33 -18.34 21.82 54.37
N ALA A 34 -17.81 21.91 53.14
CA ALA A 34 -17.24 20.79 52.44
C ALA A 34 -15.80 20.55 52.92
N THR A 35 -15.59 19.50 53.71
CA THR A 35 -14.24 18.99 53.97
C THR A 35 -13.68 18.36 52.70
N SER A 36 -12.98 19.18 51.92
CA SER A 36 -12.10 18.75 50.84
C SER A 36 -10.99 17.84 51.40
N THR A 37 -11.14 16.53 51.22
CA THR A 37 -10.04 15.59 51.40
C THR A 37 -9.01 15.91 50.33
N LYS A 38 -7.81 16.34 50.74
CA LYS A 38 -6.72 16.61 49.78
C LYS A 38 -6.36 15.31 49.06
N LEU A 39 -6.62 15.26 47.76
CA LEU A 39 -6.08 14.22 46.89
C LEU A 39 -4.55 14.29 46.90
N ARG A 40 -3.91 13.12 46.80
CA ARG A 40 -2.49 13.03 46.45
C ARG A 40 -2.28 13.62 45.05
N ASP A 41 -1.05 14.07 44.79
CA ASP A 41 -0.66 14.58 43.47
C ASP A 41 -0.86 13.51 42.37
N ALA A 42 -1.03 13.96 41.12
CA ALA A 42 -1.24 13.06 40.00
C ALA A 42 0.01 12.22 39.72
N PRO A 43 -0.12 10.94 39.32
CA PRO A 43 1.00 10.05 39.01
C PRO A 43 1.61 10.43 37.67
N VAL A 44 2.41 11.50 37.68
CA VAL A 44 3.15 12.01 36.52
C VAL A 44 4.62 11.65 36.66
N VAL A 45 5.14 10.88 35.70
CA VAL A 45 6.57 10.57 35.60
C VAL A 45 7.28 11.73 34.91
N ASP A 46 8.25 12.34 35.59
CA ASP A 46 9.13 13.37 35.05
C ASP A 46 10.32 12.69 34.35
N LEU A 47 10.31 12.68 33.01
CA LEU A 47 11.39 12.10 32.20
C LEU A 47 12.51 13.10 31.87
N TYR A 48 12.35 14.39 32.18
CA TYR A 48 13.37 15.41 31.97
C TYR A 48 14.44 15.39 33.07
N SER A 49 14.02 15.11 34.32
CA SER A 49 14.87 15.16 35.53
C SER A 49 16.09 14.23 35.54
N GLY A 50 16.11 13.18 34.69
CA GLY A 50 17.23 12.25 34.54
C GLY A 50 18.28 12.63 33.48
N SER A 51 18.03 13.68 32.69
CA SER A 51 18.96 14.20 31.69
C SER A 51 19.65 15.47 32.18
N ALA A 52 20.88 15.75 31.74
CA ALA A 52 21.71 16.85 32.24
C ALA A 52 21.30 18.25 31.71
N GLY A 53 19.99 18.51 31.64
CA GLY A 53 19.37 19.73 31.13
C GLY A 53 17.89 19.78 31.50
N SER A 54 17.58 19.77 32.80
CA SER A 54 16.21 19.88 33.30
C SER A 54 15.55 21.17 32.79
N LEU A 55 14.43 21.01 32.07
CA LEU A 55 13.61 22.13 31.63
C LEU A 55 12.78 22.64 32.84
N SER A 56 13.23 23.74 33.47
CA SER A 56 12.37 24.56 34.30
C SER A 56 11.34 25.30 33.42
N SER A 57 10.22 25.77 33.97
CA SER A 57 9.23 26.55 33.20
C SER A 57 9.80 27.82 32.56
N SER A 58 10.85 28.42 33.14
CA SER A 58 11.57 29.52 32.52
C SER A 58 12.35 29.13 31.24
N SER A 59 12.69 27.84 31.09
CA SER A 59 13.54 27.34 30.00
C SER A 59 12.77 26.80 28.80
N SER A 60 11.50 26.41 28.95
CA SER A 60 10.58 26.17 27.83
C SER A 60 10.33 27.45 27.05
N ASP A 61 10.08 28.56 27.75
CA ASP A 61 9.89 29.87 27.15
C ASP A 61 11.18 30.37 26.48
N ASP A 62 12.35 30.16 27.09
CA ASP A 62 13.65 30.45 26.45
C ASP A 62 13.94 29.55 25.24
N GLN A 63 13.46 28.31 25.20
CA GLN A 63 13.54 27.47 24.01
C GLN A 63 12.60 27.99 22.91
N LEU A 64 11.33 28.22 23.21
CA LEU A 64 10.34 28.76 22.28
C LEU A 64 10.79 30.13 21.72
N ARG A 65 11.35 31.00 22.57
CA ARG A 65 11.97 32.27 22.18
C ARG A 65 13.09 32.08 21.15
N ARG A 66 13.98 31.09 21.35
CA ARG A 66 15.07 30.78 20.41
C ARG A 66 14.53 30.23 19.09
N GLU A 67 13.53 29.36 19.12
CA GLU A 67 12.89 28.81 17.92
C GLU A 67 12.18 29.89 17.09
N ILE A 68 11.44 30.79 17.74
CA ILE A 68 10.81 31.96 17.11
C ILE A 68 11.88 32.87 16.46
N ILE A 69 12.96 33.20 17.17
CA ILE A 69 14.04 34.05 16.63
C ILE A 69 14.69 33.39 15.42
N ALA A 70 15.03 32.10 15.51
CA ALA A 70 15.65 31.36 14.41
C ALA A 70 14.74 31.30 13.17
N GLY A 71 13.45 31.01 13.37
CA GLY A 71 12.45 30.99 12.29
C GLY A 71 12.26 32.34 11.60
N LEU A 72 12.24 33.45 12.37
CA LEU A 72 12.15 34.80 11.81
C LEU A 72 13.45 35.30 11.16
N GLN A 73 14.61 34.80 11.56
CA GLN A 73 15.91 35.13 10.96
C GLN A 73 16.26 34.28 9.72
N SER A 74 15.53 33.20 9.46
CA SER A 74 15.76 32.33 8.31
C SER A 74 15.80 33.11 6.99
N ARG A 75 16.86 32.86 6.21
CA ARG A 75 17.07 33.44 4.86
C ARG A 75 16.83 32.43 3.74
N GLN A 76 16.62 31.15 4.07
CA GLN A 76 16.44 30.07 3.09
C GLN A 76 15.08 30.21 2.41
N LEU A 77 15.04 30.23 1.07
CA LEU A 77 13.77 30.25 0.33
C LEU A 77 13.21 28.83 0.22
N VAL A 78 12.01 28.62 0.76
CA VAL A 78 11.22 27.41 0.58
C VAL A 78 10.11 27.73 -0.42
N VAL A 79 10.01 26.92 -1.48
CA VAL A 79 8.87 26.94 -2.40
C VAL A 79 8.01 25.72 -2.07
N PRO A 80 6.79 25.88 -1.53
CA PRO A 80 5.94 24.77 -1.15
C PRO A 80 5.41 24.04 -2.39
N GLY A 81 6.05 22.93 -2.76
CA GLY A 81 5.74 22.16 -3.97
C GLY A 81 6.81 22.31 -5.05
N ARG A 82 6.41 22.56 -6.30
CA ARG A 82 7.32 22.57 -7.45
C ARG A 82 8.02 23.93 -7.58
N LYS A 83 9.35 23.93 -7.43
CA LYS A 83 10.21 25.14 -7.51
C LYS A 83 10.03 26.01 -8.77
N ASN A 84 9.54 25.43 -9.86
CA ASN A 84 9.34 26.11 -11.15
C ASN A 84 7.85 26.38 -11.47
N ASP A 85 6.92 26.10 -10.55
CA ASP A 85 5.49 26.33 -10.74
C ASP A 85 5.09 27.73 -10.28
N ALA A 86 4.42 28.48 -11.16
CA ALA A 86 4.06 29.88 -10.91
C ALA A 86 2.97 30.07 -9.84
N ASN A 87 2.22 29.04 -9.47
CA ASN A 87 1.29 29.08 -8.35
C ASN A 87 1.98 28.72 -7.04
N ASP A 88 2.88 27.73 -7.02
CA ASP A 88 3.66 27.41 -5.81
C ASP A 88 4.63 28.54 -5.42
N LEU A 89 5.20 29.25 -6.41
CA LEU A 89 6.06 30.42 -6.17
C LEU A 89 5.34 31.58 -5.46
N LYS A 90 4.01 31.70 -5.56
CA LYS A 90 3.21 32.71 -4.82
C LYS A 90 3.16 32.44 -3.32
N PHE A 91 3.38 31.19 -2.93
CA PHE A 91 3.39 30.74 -1.54
C PHE A 91 4.81 30.52 -1.02
N ALA A 92 5.83 30.96 -1.77
CA ALA A 92 7.22 30.85 -1.33
C ALA A 92 7.50 31.74 -0.12
N TYR A 93 8.17 31.18 0.88
CA TYR A 93 8.46 31.82 2.16
C TYR A 93 9.92 31.64 2.55
N ARG A 94 10.38 32.46 3.50
CA ARG A 94 11.70 32.28 4.13
C ARG A 94 11.59 32.08 5.63
N LYS A 95 10.67 32.82 6.25
CA LYS A 95 10.45 32.84 7.68
C LYS A 95 9.42 31.80 8.09
N THR A 96 9.59 31.23 9.28
CA THR A 96 8.69 30.28 9.90
C THR A 96 8.40 30.68 11.34
N LEU A 97 7.29 30.18 11.89
CA LEU A 97 7.01 30.22 13.32
C LEU A 97 6.62 28.81 13.80
N PRO A 98 7.03 28.37 15.01
CA PRO A 98 6.76 27.01 15.49
C PRO A 98 5.30 26.88 15.92
N THR A 99 4.66 25.74 15.63
CA THR A 99 3.23 25.47 15.93
C THR A 99 2.86 25.53 17.41
N THR A 100 3.84 25.36 18.30
CA THR A 100 3.70 25.54 19.75
C THR A 100 3.17 26.92 20.16
N ILE A 101 3.36 27.98 19.35
CA ILE A 101 2.77 29.30 19.67
C ILE A 101 1.24 29.32 19.61
N LEU A 102 0.61 28.37 18.92
CA LEU A 102 -0.85 28.31 18.76
C LEU A 102 -1.57 27.81 20.03
N TYR A 103 -0.86 27.19 20.96
CA TYR A 103 -1.44 26.40 22.06
C TYR A 103 -1.20 27.00 23.45
N ASP A 104 -1.20 28.33 23.58
CA ASP A 104 -1.34 28.98 24.89
C ASP A 104 -2.78 28.87 25.42
N GLU A 105 -3.03 29.35 26.65
CA GLU A 105 -4.37 29.29 27.27
C GLU A 105 -5.48 29.84 26.37
N GLN A 106 -5.25 30.98 25.73
CA GLN A 106 -6.21 31.60 24.82
C GLN A 106 -6.33 30.83 23.49
N GLY A 107 -5.23 30.33 22.96
CA GLY A 107 -5.19 29.48 21.77
C GLY A 107 -5.94 28.17 21.95
N LEU A 108 -5.78 27.51 23.10
CA LEU A 108 -6.54 26.31 23.49
C LEU A 108 -8.04 26.59 23.55
N ILE A 109 -8.47 27.72 24.10
CA ILE A 109 -9.90 28.13 24.12
C ILE A 109 -10.45 28.36 22.69
N LEU A 110 -9.64 28.91 21.78
CA LEU A 110 -10.02 29.12 20.38
C LEU A 110 -10.07 27.79 19.61
N TYR A 111 -9.08 26.91 19.81
CA TYR A 111 -9.06 25.56 19.25
C TYR A 111 -10.26 24.73 19.71
N ASP A 112 -10.63 24.80 20.99
CA ASP A 112 -11.78 24.09 21.53
C ASP A 112 -13.09 24.53 20.84
N LYS A 113 -13.24 25.82 20.55
CA LYS A 113 -14.36 26.33 19.71
C LYS A 113 -14.27 25.82 18.28
N LEU A 114 -13.10 25.89 17.63
CA LEU A 114 -12.87 25.39 16.27
C LEU A 114 -13.28 23.92 16.14
N THR A 115 -12.91 23.05 17.10
CA THR A 115 -13.29 21.63 17.07
C THR A 115 -14.80 21.36 17.17
N THR A 116 -15.59 22.35 17.61
CA THR A 116 -17.06 22.27 17.61
C THR A 116 -17.72 22.82 16.34
N ALA A 117 -16.96 23.47 15.46
CA ALA A 117 -17.49 24.00 14.19
C ALA A 117 -17.87 22.85 13.24
N PRO A 118 -19.01 22.93 12.52
CA PRO A 118 -19.41 21.91 11.56
C PRO A 118 -18.47 21.84 10.34
N GLU A 119 -17.80 22.94 10.00
CA GLU A 119 -16.77 23.02 8.95
C GLU A 119 -15.53 22.17 9.28
N TYR A 120 -15.06 22.20 10.53
CA TYR A 120 -13.88 21.44 10.98
C TYR A 120 -14.21 19.96 11.22
N TYR A 121 -14.45 19.25 10.13
CA TYR A 121 -15.00 17.89 10.17
C TYR A 121 -14.10 16.86 10.88
N LEU A 122 -12.79 17.09 10.94
CA LEU A 122 -11.78 16.13 11.45
C LEU A 122 -12.14 15.62 12.85
N TYR A 123 -12.41 16.55 13.78
CA TYR A 123 -12.71 16.23 15.17
C TYR A 123 -13.99 15.38 15.28
N ASN A 124 -15.04 15.76 14.55
CA ASN A 124 -16.34 15.08 14.60
C ASN A 124 -16.31 13.72 13.88
N ALA A 125 -15.51 13.56 12.83
CA ALA A 125 -15.31 12.30 12.13
C ALA A 125 -14.57 11.28 13.02
N GLU A 126 -13.44 11.68 13.61
CA GLU A 126 -12.69 10.83 14.55
C GLU A 126 -13.54 10.47 15.78
N LEU A 127 -14.25 11.45 16.35
CA LEU A 127 -15.14 11.25 17.49
C LEU A 127 -16.33 10.31 17.15
N GLN A 128 -16.82 10.32 15.92
CA GLN A 128 -17.83 9.36 15.46
C GLN A 128 -17.26 7.94 15.45
N ILE A 129 -16.05 7.73 14.90
CA ILE A 129 -15.41 6.41 14.87
C ILE A 129 -15.19 5.89 16.30
N LEU A 130 -14.66 6.72 17.20
CA LEU A 130 -14.42 6.34 18.60
C LEU A 130 -15.73 6.05 19.39
N LYS A 131 -16.85 6.67 19.02
CA LYS A 131 -18.17 6.38 19.61
C LYS A 131 -18.80 5.11 19.05
N ASP A 132 -18.79 4.95 17.73
CA ASP A 132 -19.47 3.85 17.03
C ASP A 132 -18.67 2.54 17.16
N HIS A 133 -17.33 2.60 17.21
CA HIS A 133 -16.43 1.45 17.25
C HIS A 133 -15.59 1.34 18.54
N GLY A 134 -15.76 2.23 19.52
CA GLY A 134 -14.96 2.22 20.77
C GLY A 134 -14.83 0.85 21.47
N PRO A 135 -15.94 0.10 21.71
CA PRO A 135 -15.88 -1.25 22.27
C PRO A 135 -15.13 -2.27 21.41
N GLU A 136 -15.19 -2.10 20.09
CA GLU A 136 -14.48 -2.93 19.12
C GLU A 136 -12.97 -2.65 19.20
N ILE A 137 -12.58 -1.38 19.09
CA ILE A 137 -11.19 -0.90 19.17
C ILE A 137 -10.56 -1.33 20.51
N ALA A 138 -11.25 -1.13 21.64
CA ALA A 138 -10.78 -1.49 22.98
C ALA A 138 -10.42 -2.98 23.14
N LEU A 139 -11.14 -3.88 22.47
CA LEU A 139 -10.81 -5.31 22.45
C LEU A 139 -9.66 -5.60 21.47
N ARG A 140 -9.70 -4.99 20.28
CA ARG A 140 -8.74 -5.27 19.20
C ARG A 140 -7.32 -4.78 19.50
N ILE A 141 -7.14 -3.65 20.16
CA ILE A 141 -5.80 -3.14 20.54
C ILE A 141 -5.02 -4.12 21.44
N PHE A 142 -5.73 -4.95 22.21
CA PHE A 142 -5.19 -6.02 23.07
C PHE A 142 -5.52 -7.43 22.53
N GLY A 143 -5.68 -7.59 21.21
CA GLY A 143 -5.78 -8.90 20.56
C GLY A 143 -7.08 -9.68 20.71
N HIS A 144 -7.99 -9.29 21.61
CA HIS A 144 -9.24 -10.00 21.89
C HIS A 144 -10.23 -9.97 20.70
N SER A 145 -11.08 -11.01 20.58
CA SER A 145 -12.15 -11.04 19.57
C SER A 145 -13.41 -10.29 20.02
N THR A 146 -14.08 -9.66 19.07
CA THR A 146 -15.28 -8.83 19.28
C THR A 146 -16.54 -9.65 19.55
N ALA A 147 -16.56 -10.94 19.17
CA ALA A 147 -17.65 -11.89 19.47
C ALA A 147 -17.93 -12.02 20.99
N THR A 148 -16.96 -11.68 21.83
CA THR A 148 -17.08 -11.59 23.30
C THR A 148 -18.20 -10.62 23.73
N VAL A 149 -18.46 -9.54 22.98
CA VAL A 149 -19.43 -8.49 23.34
C VAL A 149 -20.87 -8.96 23.15
N GLU A 150 -21.16 -9.66 22.05
CA GLU A 150 -22.53 -10.10 21.73
C GLU A 150 -23.03 -11.08 22.81
N ASN A 151 -22.18 -12.03 23.25
CA ASN A 151 -22.47 -12.94 24.36
C ASN A 151 -22.68 -12.25 25.72
N LEU A 152 -21.91 -11.20 26.03
CA LEU A 152 -22.06 -10.43 27.27
C LEU A 152 -23.34 -9.58 27.28
N SER A 153 -23.80 -9.11 26.11
CA SER A 153 -25.04 -8.34 25.99
C SER A 153 -26.29 -9.21 26.15
N GLY A 154 -26.30 -10.42 25.57
CA GLY A 154 -27.43 -11.36 25.60
C GLY A 154 -27.75 -11.91 27.00
N ALA A 155 -26.75 -11.99 27.90
CA ALA A 155 -26.92 -12.48 29.26
C ALA A 155 -27.78 -11.56 30.17
N SER A 156 -28.11 -10.34 29.71
CA SER A 156 -28.90 -9.37 30.50
C SER A 156 -30.42 -9.51 30.38
N VAL A 157 -30.93 -10.36 29.48
CA VAL A 157 -32.39 -10.54 29.23
C VAL A 157 -32.81 -12.01 29.39
N ALA A 158 -32.48 -12.60 30.54
CA ALA A 158 -33.09 -13.84 31.01
C ALA A 158 -33.60 -13.64 32.44
N HIS A 159 -34.90 -13.36 32.58
CA HIS A 159 -35.53 -13.25 33.89
C HIS A 159 -35.52 -14.60 34.62
N ARG A 160 -35.43 -14.52 35.95
CA ARG A 160 -35.48 -15.65 36.88
C ARG A 160 -36.60 -16.64 36.54
N ASP A 161 -36.26 -17.91 36.40
CA ASP A 161 -36.81 -19.01 37.21
C ASP A 161 -35.92 -20.25 37.04
N GLY A 162 -35.79 -21.06 38.10
CA GLY A 162 -35.16 -22.37 38.07
C GLY A 162 -35.92 -23.31 39.01
N PRO A 163 -35.35 -24.45 39.43
CA PRO A 163 -34.18 -25.17 38.91
C PRO A 163 -34.54 -26.62 38.53
N TYR A 164 -33.63 -27.38 37.90
CA TYR A 164 -33.54 -28.83 38.17
C TYR A 164 -32.11 -29.36 37.98
N ARG A 165 -31.69 -30.24 38.89
CA ARG A 165 -30.43 -31.00 38.84
C ARG A 165 -30.61 -32.26 37.99
N GLU A 166 -29.51 -32.76 37.45
CA GLU A 166 -29.20 -34.19 37.61
C GLU A 166 -27.69 -34.41 37.76
N GLN A 167 -27.29 -35.53 38.35
CA GLN A 167 -25.96 -35.79 38.93
C GLN A 167 -25.32 -37.05 38.34
N GLN A 168 -23.98 -37.15 38.37
CA GLN A 168 -23.14 -38.25 38.91
C GLN A 168 -21.75 -38.22 38.25
N GLU A 169 -20.66 -38.03 39.00
CA GLU A 169 -19.84 -39.06 39.70
C GLU A 169 -19.05 -39.96 38.72
N ALA A 170 -17.75 -40.24 38.88
CA ALA A 170 -16.73 -39.89 39.89
C ALA A 170 -15.35 -39.79 39.18
N ARG A 171 -14.13 -39.81 39.78
CA ARG A 171 -13.65 -40.12 41.14
C ARG A 171 -12.24 -39.50 41.35
N LYS A 172 -11.70 -39.58 42.58
CA LYS A 172 -10.27 -39.45 42.95
C LYS A 172 -9.86 -40.64 43.82
N ASP A 173 -8.57 -40.96 43.86
CA ASP A 173 -7.97 -41.55 45.07
C ASP A 173 -6.49 -41.14 45.19
N ASP A 174 -6.03 -40.92 46.43
CA ASP A 174 -4.71 -40.36 46.77
C ASP A 174 -3.90 -41.38 47.59
N THR A 175 -2.61 -41.62 47.25
CA THR A 175 -1.64 -42.19 48.20
C THR A 175 -0.22 -41.62 48.03
N LEU A 176 0.46 -41.47 49.16
CA LEU A 176 1.74 -40.79 49.45
C LEU A 176 2.40 -41.54 50.65
N PRO A 177 3.66 -41.29 51.13
CA PRO A 177 4.71 -40.35 50.70
C PRO A 177 6.13 -41.03 50.60
N PRO A 178 7.25 -40.65 51.29
CA PRO A 178 8.49 -40.26 50.57
C PRO A 178 9.81 -40.92 51.03
N GLN A 179 10.86 -40.93 50.18
CA GLN A 179 12.25 -40.80 50.67
C GLN A 179 13.27 -40.40 49.59
N ARG A 180 14.30 -39.66 50.03
CA ARG A 180 15.51 -39.31 49.27
C ARG A 180 16.57 -40.40 49.47
N ASP A 181 17.45 -40.58 48.48
CA ASP A 181 18.87 -40.34 48.76
C ASP A 181 19.67 -39.98 47.49
N ALA A 182 20.84 -39.37 47.69
CA ALA A 182 21.63 -38.73 46.63
C ALA A 182 22.81 -39.57 46.13
N THR A 183 23.19 -39.42 44.85
CA THR A 183 24.58 -39.24 44.35
C THR A 183 24.67 -39.36 42.82
N ALA A 184 24.78 -38.24 42.10
CA ALA A 184 25.40 -38.20 40.77
C ALA A 184 25.73 -36.75 40.35
N SER A 185 26.89 -36.58 39.72
CA SER A 185 27.47 -35.37 39.14
C SER A 185 26.49 -34.34 38.55
N ALA A 186 26.79 -33.05 38.76
CA ALA A 186 26.04 -31.94 38.17
C ALA A 186 26.16 -31.92 36.64
N LYS A 187 25.12 -32.42 35.95
CA LYS A 187 24.81 -31.96 34.59
C LYS A 187 24.18 -30.57 34.70
N GLN A 188 24.62 -29.66 33.84
CA GLN A 188 24.03 -28.33 33.69
C GLN A 188 22.53 -28.45 33.39
N ARG A 189 21.75 -27.50 33.89
CA ARG A 189 20.29 -27.45 33.69
C ARG A 189 19.94 -26.28 32.77
N TRP A 190 18.78 -26.41 32.12
CA TRP A 190 18.15 -25.33 31.37
C TRP A 190 18.06 -24.06 32.24
N GLY A 191 18.49 -22.92 31.69
CA GLY A 191 18.65 -21.64 32.40
C GLY A 191 20.08 -21.10 32.52
N ASP A 192 21.11 -21.88 32.14
CA ASP A 192 22.50 -21.37 32.15
C ASP A 192 22.72 -20.26 31.09
N SER A 193 23.19 -19.10 31.55
CA SER A 193 23.31 -17.81 30.82
C SER A 193 24.07 -17.80 29.48
N VAL A 194 24.70 -18.91 29.08
CA VAL A 194 25.46 -19.03 27.84
C VAL A 194 24.53 -19.28 26.63
N VAL A 195 23.36 -19.88 26.82
CA VAL A 195 22.43 -20.21 25.73
C VAL A 195 21.60 -18.99 25.26
N GLY A 196 21.28 -18.07 26.17
CA GLY A 196 20.44 -16.89 25.87
C GLY A 196 21.15 -15.70 25.20
N ARG A 197 22.44 -15.81 24.86
CA ARG A 197 23.21 -14.71 24.23
C ARG A 197 23.28 -14.76 22.70
N PHE A 198 22.98 -15.90 22.08
CA PHE A 198 23.36 -16.17 20.68
C PHE A 198 22.18 -16.35 19.72
N ASN A 199 20.97 -16.06 20.18
CA ASN A 199 19.72 -16.36 19.47
C ASN A 199 18.78 -15.14 19.36
N GLY A 200 19.30 -13.91 19.39
CA GLY A 200 18.54 -12.70 19.03
C GLY A 200 17.31 -12.38 19.87
N GLY A 201 17.15 -13.01 21.05
CA GLY A 201 15.96 -12.90 21.91
C GLY A 201 15.00 -14.10 21.85
N VAL A 202 15.30 -15.16 21.07
CA VAL A 202 14.41 -16.35 20.97
C VAL A 202 14.27 -17.12 22.30
N ASN A 203 15.26 -17.05 23.19
CA ASN A 203 15.15 -17.54 24.57
C ASN A 203 15.12 -16.39 25.60
N ALA A 204 14.57 -15.23 25.24
CA ALA A 204 13.97 -14.38 26.26
C ALA A 204 12.72 -15.13 26.76
N GLU A 205 12.77 -15.65 27.98
CA GLU A 205 11.59 -16.19 28.67
C GLU A 205 10.60 -15.04 28.90
N GLU A 206 9.73 -14.74 27.93
CA GLU A 206 8.50 -13.94 28.11
C GLU A 206 7.59 -13.97 26.86
N GLY A 207 6.65 -14.93 26.86
CA GLY A 207 5.40 -14.91 26.09
C GLY A 207 5.50 -14.69 24.58
N LEU A 208 5.76 -15.74 23.80
CA LEU A 208 5.50 -15.76 22.34
C LEU A 208 4.19 -16.49 21.98
N ASP A 209 3.57 -17.15 22.96
CA ASP A 209 2.25 -17.74 22.84
C ASP A 209 1.16 -16.65 22.83
N GLY A 210 -0.08 -17.02 22.43
CA GLY A 210 -1.25 -16.11 22.45
C GLY A 210 -1.63 -15.57 23.85
N ASP A 211 -0.93 -16.05 24.88
CA ASP A 211 -1.07 -15.68 26.29
C ASP A 211 -0.41 -14.32 26.65
N ARG A 212 -0.05 -13.45 25.70
CA ARG A 212 0.33 -12.04 26.01
C ARG A 212 -0.79 -11.17 26.62
N ALA A 213 -1.99 -11.73 26.76
CA ALA A 213 -3.02 -11.20 27.66
C ALA A 213 -2.74 -11.47 29.15
N VAL A 214 -1.70 -12.24 29.49
CA VAL A 214 -1.22 -12.47 30.87
C VAL A 214 -0.35 -11.30 31.31
N GLY A 215 -0.99 -10.24 31.78
CA GLY A 215 -0.34 -9.04 32.29
C GLY A 215 -1.29 -7.83 32.26
N ALA A 216 -0.93 -6.76 32.96
CA ALA A 216 -1.63 -5.48 32.77
C ALA A 216 -1.21 -4.89 31.41
N GLY A 217 -2.15 -4.69 30.50
CA GLY A 217 -1.87 -4.08 29.19
C GLY A 217 -1.47 -2.61 29.35
N SER A 218 -0.63 -2.10 28.46
CA SER A 218 -0.23 -0.67 28.48
C SER A 218 -0.83 0.08 27.30
N LEU A 219 -1.46 1.23 27.56
CA LEU A 219 -2.03 2.13 26.56
C LEU A 219 -1.40 3.51 26.68
N VAL A 220 -0.57 3.91 25.71
CA VAL A 220 0.13 5.21 25.72
C VAL A 220 -0.43 6.13 24.66
N GLU A 221 -0.84 7.34 25.01
CA GLU A 221 -1.28 8.36 24.05
C GLU A 221 -0.22 9.44 23.84
N LEU A 222 0.22 9.60 22.58
CA LEU A 222 1.21 10.59 22.17
C LEU A 222 0.52 11.93 21.87
N GLY A 223 0.61 12.88 22.80
CA GLY A 223 -0.05 14.19 22.70
C GLY A 223 -1.51 14.09 23.16
N ALA A 224 -1.68 13.85 24.45
CA ALA A 224 -2.97 13.53 25.06
C ALA A 224 -3.95 14.72 25.06
N GLY A 225 -3.44 15.95 25.19
CA GLY A 225 -4.25 17.16 25.21
C GLY A 225 -5.39 17.09 26.23
N SER A 226 -6.63 17.39 25.80
CA SER A 226 -7.79 17.50 26.69
C SER A 226 -8.55 16.18 26.95
N LEU A 227 -8.09 15.03 26.43
CA LEU A 227 -8.71 13.69 26.55
C LEU A 227 -10.18 13.54 26.13
N LYS A 228 -10.84 14.59 25.63
CA LYS A 228 -12.28 14.61 25.27
C LYS A 228 -12.69 13.58 24.21
N LYS A 229 -11.73 13.10 23.40
CA LYS A 229 -11.92 12.01 22.44
C LYS A 229 -11.56 10.67 23.06
N THR A 230 -10.37 10.58 23.66
CA THR A 230 -9.79 9.40 24.34
C THR A 230 -10.74 8.78 25.35
N ILE A 231 -11.49 9.61 26.08
CA ILE A 231 -12.48 9.16 27.06
C ILE A 231 -13.50 8.14 26.50
N HIS A 232 -13.84 8.22 25.21
CA HIS A 232 -14.74 7.24 24.58
C HIS A 232 -14.10 5.86 24.47
N LEU A 233 -12.78 5.79 24.24
CA LEU A 233 -12.01 4.55 24.25
C LEU A 233 -11.75 4.08 25.69
N LEU A 234 -11.38 4.96 26.63
CA LEU A 234 -11.16 4.60 28.04
C LEU A 234 -12.42 3.98 28.67
N ARG A 235 -13.61 4.56 28.40
CA ARG A 235 -14.91 4.00 28.79
C ARG A 235 -15.23 2.66 28.13
N ALA A 236 -14.61 2.34 27.01
CA ALA A 236 -14.74 1.06 26.34
C ALA A 236 -13.80 -0.01 26.92
N LEU A 237 -12.63 0.36 27.47
CA LEU A 237 -11.70 -0.57 28.13
C LEU A 237 -12.34 -1.38 29.28
N LYS A 238 -13.42 -0.89 29.90
CA LYS A 238 -14.18 -1.64 30.91
C LYS A 238 -14.70 -3.01 30.40
N HIS A 239 -14.84 -3.16 29.09
CA HIS A 239 -15.29 -4.40 28.43
C HIS A 239 -14.19 -5.45 28.30
N LEU A 240 -12.92 -5.10 28.59
CA LEU A 240 -11.84 -6.08 28.66
C LEU A 240 -12.11 -7.13 29.76
N PRO A 241 -11.68 -8.38 29.56
CA PRO A 241 -11.66 -9.39 30.62
C PRO A 241 -10.94 -8.85 31.87
N SER A 242 -11.49 -9.10 33.06
CA SER A 242 -10.80 -8.73 34.29
C SER A 242 -9.62 -9.67 34.53
N LEU A 243 -8.46 -9.13 34.88
CA LEU A 243 -7.40 -9.92 35.51
C LEU A 243 -7.89 -10.46 36.86
N SER A 244 -7.41 -11.64 37.25
CA SER A 244 -7.48 -12.10 38.64
C SER A 244 -6.57 -11.22 39.52
N GLU A 245 -7.03 -10.91 40.73
CA GLU A 245 -6.28 -10.19 41.80
C GLU A 245 -6.24 -8.64 41.76
N GLY A 246 -7.32 -7.98 41.34
CA GLY A 246 -7.66 -6.62 41.82
C GLY A 246 -6.78 -5.44 41.34
N ALA A 247 -5.72 -5.71 40.58
CA ALA A 247 -4.94 -4.71 39.86
C ALA A 247 -5.64 -4.27 38.55
N PRO A 248 -5.29 -3.09 37.99
CA PRO A 248 -5.82 -2.67 36.70
C PRO A 248 -5.48 -3.65 35.58
N SER A 249 -6.48 -3.92 34.73
CA SER A 249 -6.32 -4.74 33.53
C SER A 249 -5.60 -3.95 32.42
N VAL A 250 -5.66 -2.62 32.46
CA VAL A 250 -4.89 -1.71 31.60
C VAL A 250 -4.31 -0.56 32.41
N GLN A 251 -3.07 -0.19 32.14
CA GLN A 251 -2.46 1.07 32.54
C GLN A 251 -2.50 2.05 31.37
N TYR A 252 -3.21 3.16 31.53
CA TYR A 252 -3.22 4.27 30.57
C TYR A 252 -2.17 5.32 30.94
N TYR A 253 -1.45 5.81 29.93
CA TYR A 253 -0.40 6.81 30.04
C TYR A 253 -0.68 7.96 29.06
N ALA A 254 -1.09 9.12 29.57
CA ALA A 254 -1.14 10.35 28.81
C ALA A 254 0.27 10.94 28.70
N LEU A 255 0.85 11.01 27.49
CA LEU A 255 2.12 11.69 27.27
C LEU A 255 1.89 13.09 26.72
N ASP A 256 2.46 14.09 27.38
CA ASP A 256 2.34 15.49 26.97
C ASP A 256 3.55 16.36 27.41
N LEU A 257 3.68 17.52 26.77
CA LEU A 257 4.75 18.50 26.99
C LEU A 257 4.44 19.44 28.18
N ASP A 258 3.17 19.72 28.44
CA ASP A 258 2.74 20.59 29.54
C ASP A 258 2.35 19.77 30.78
N LYS A 259 3.15 19.90 31.85
CA LYS A 259 2.90 19.24 33.12
C LYS A 259 1.63 19.71 33.82
N ALA A 260 1.34 21.01 33.79
CA ALA A 260 0.22 21.58 34.51
C ALA A 260 -1.12 21.14 33.87
N GLU A 261 -1.18 21.16 32.54
CA GLU A 261 -2.35 20.70 31.80
C GLU A 261 -2.52 19.17 31.85
N LEU A 262 -1.42 18.41 31.86
CA LEU A 262 -1.44 16.96 32.09
C LEU A 262 -1.98 16.63 33.49
N GLU A 263 -1.45 17.26 34.55
CA GLU A 263 -1.93 17.10 35.92
C GLU A 263 -3.40 17.54 36.09
N ARG A 264 -3.83 18.61 35.40
CA ARG A 264 -5.23 19.07 35.42
C ARG A 264 -6.14 18.04 34.75
N THR A 265 -5.79 17.60 33.56
CA THR A 265 -6.63 16.72 32.75
C THR A 265 -6.75 15.32 33.35
N LEU A 266 -5.70 14.79 33.99
CA LEU A 266 -5.77 13.55 34.76
C LEU A 266 -6.67 13.68 36.00
N ARG A 267 -6.64 14.81 36.71
CA ARG A 267 -7.56 15.09 37.84
C ARG A 267 -9.01 15.14 37.38
N ASP A 268 -9.28 15.84 36.27
CA ASP A 268 -10.62 15.97 35.70
C ASP A 268 -11.17 14.61 35.22
N LEU A 269 -10.34 13.80 34.55
CA LEU A 269 -10.66 12.43 34.15
C LEU A 269 -11.05 11.56 35.36
N ARG A 270 -10.24 11.59 36.42
CA ARG A 270 -10.51 10.83 37.64
C ARG A 270 -11.80 11.29 38.32
N ALA A 271 -12.02 12.59 38.43
CA ALA A 271 -13.22 13.16 39.06
C ALA A 271 -14.52 12.82 38.30
N GLN A 272 -14.44 12.57 36.99
CA GLN A 272 -15.59 12.22 36.15
C GLN A 272 -15.88 10.70 36.10
N GLU A 273 -14.84 9.85 36.07
CA GLU A 273 -15.00 8.42 35.76
C GLU A 273 -14.67 7.44 36.92
N ALA A 274 -14.12 7.93 38.03
CA ALA A 274 -13.87 7.09 39.19
C ALA A 274 -15.20 6.64 39.84
N THR A 275 -15.34 5.33 40.03
CA THR A 275 -16.52 4.71 40.65
C THR A 275 -16.34 4.44 42.14
N THR A 276 -15.13 4.62 42.64
CA THR A 276 -14.72 4.38 44.03
C THR A 276 -14.18 5.68 44.63
N SER A 277 -14.34 5.84 45.96
CA SER A 277 -13.92 7.04 46.69
C SER A 277 -12.57 6.87 47.39
N ASP A 278 -11.75 5.93 46.92
CA ASP A 278 -10.41 5.65 47.43
C ASP A 278 -9.36 6.52 46.73
N ASP A 279 -8.21 6.72 47.35
CA ASP A 279 -7.11 7.53 46.80
C ASP A 279 -6.33 6.84 45.65
N SER A 280 -6.88 5.77 45.05
CA SER A 280 -6.26 5.14 43.88
C SER A 280 -6.47 5.99 42.62
N TRP A 281 -5.46 6.00 41.76
CA TRP A 281 -5.50 6.64 40.44
C TRP A 281 -6.05 5.65 39.40
N THR A 282 -7.30 5.23 39.62
CA THR A 282 -7.99 4.27 38.75
C THR A 282 -9.40 4.75 38.40
N ILE A 283 -9.95 4.22 37.30
CA ILE A 283 -11.32 4.46 36.84
C ILE A 283 -12.02 3.13 36.51
N HIS A 284 -13.35 3.16 36.36
CA HIS A 284 -14.17 2.00 35.98
C HIS A 284 -13.99 0.76 36.87
N GLY A 285 -14.07 0.94 38.19
CA GLY A 285 -13.99 -0.15 39.17
C GLY A 285 -12.59 -0.75 39.32
N GLY A 286 -11.55 0.08 39.22
CA GLY A 286 -10.15 -0.35 39.30
C GLY A 286 -9.58 -0.92 38.01
N LYS A 287 -10.39 -1.12 36.95
CA LYS A 287 -9.95 -1.78 35.71
C LYS A 287 -8.90 -1.02 34.91
N VAL A 288 -8.93 0.32 34.96
CA VAL A 288 -8.00 1.17 34.20
C VAL A 288 -7.26 2.06 35.18
N GLY A 289 -5.94 1.91 35.27
CA GLY A 289 -5.05 2.86 35.96
C GLY A 289 -4.75 4.04 35.04
N ILE A 290 -4.63 5.24 35.60
CA ILE A 290 -4.43 6.47 34.83
C ILE A 290 -3.16 7.19 35.29
N ASN A 291 -2.24 7.42 34.34
CA ASN A 291 -0.88 7.90 34.58
C ASN A 291 -0.51 9.01 33.58
N GLY A 292 0.47 9.83 33.92
CA GLY A 292 1.05 10.85 33.04
C GLY A 292 2.53 10.61 32.76
N LEU A 293 2.98 10.92 31.55
CA LEU A 293 4.39 11.01 31.17
C LEU A 293 4.68 12.44 30.72
N TRP A 294 5.45 13.19 31.51
CA TRP A 294 5.85 14.55 31.15
C TRP A 294 7.14 14.50 30.33
N ALA A 295 7.01 14.61 29.00
CA ALA A 295 8.08 14.33 28.04
C ALA A 295 7.75 14.82 26.62
N THR A 296 8.78 14.94 25.78
CA THR A 296 8.61 14.96 24.32
C THR A 296 8.23 13.56 23.81
N TYR A 297 7.71 13.48 22.58
CA TYR A 297 7.46 12.18 21.93
C TYR A 297 8.72 11.31 21.92
N ASP A 298 9.85 11.85 21.47
CA ASP A 298 11.13 11.11 21.44
C ASP A 298 11.57 10.62 22.82
N ALA A 299 11.47 11.45 23.86
CA ALA A 299 11.92 11.09 25.21
C ALA A 299 11.01 10.02 25.85
N GLY A 300 9.69 10.10 25.63
CA GLY A 300 8.77 9.06 26.08
C GLY A 300 8.94 7.75 25.31
N LEU A 301 9.10 7.80 23.99
CA LEU A 301 9.34 6.63 23.15
C LEU A 301 10.68 5.94 23.49
N ASP A 302 11.71 6.71 23.84
CA ASP A 302 13.00 6.21 24.35
C ASP A 302 12.86 5.54 25.73
N PHE A 303 12.12 6.15 26.67
CA PHE A 303 11.77 5.53 27.96
C PHE A 303 11.00 4.20 27.77
N ILE A 304 10.01 4.19 26.88
CA ILE A 304 9.18 3.04 26.51
C ILE A 304 10.02 1.91 25.88
N GLY A 305 11.00 2.27 25.03
CA GLY A 305 11.95 1.35 24.41
C GLY A 305 12.98 0.76 25.37
N LYS A 306 13.42 1.55 26.36
CA LYS A 306 14.32 1.12 27.44
C LYS A 306 13.65 0.28 28.54
N GLY A 307 12.37 -0.04 28.40
CA GLY A 307 11.63 -0.90 29.32
C GLY A 307 10.87 -0.16 30.43
N GLY A 308 10.77 1.17 30.41
CA GLY A 308 10.18 1.94 31.51
C GLY A 308 8.72 1.62 31.87
N LEU A 309 7.93 1.07 30.93
CA LEU A 309 6.57 0.57 31.20
C LEU A 309 6.55 -0.80 31.88
N GLN A 310 7.61 -1.61 31.76
CA GLN A 310 7.76 -2.88 32.48
C GLN A 310 7.89 -2.59 33.97
N ASP A 311 8.79 -1.68 34.34
CA ASP A 311 8.99 -1.24 35.73
C ASP A 311 7.69 -0.67 36.33
N ALA A 312 6.95 0.14 35.55
CA ALA A 312 5.67 0.71 35.97
C ALA A 312 4.57 -0.36 36.11
N SER A 313 4.53 -1.37 35.23
CA SER A 313 3.57 -2.47 35.31
C SER A 313 3.83 -3.37 36.52
N ILE A 314 5.11 -3.67 36.80
CA ILE A 314 5.53 -4.41 37.99
C ILE A 314 5.19 -3.63 39.27
N ALA A 315 5.46 -2.31 39.29
CA ALA A 315 5.10 -1.44 40.41
C ALA A 315 3.58 -1.37 40.66
N ALA A 316 2.77 -1.56 39.61
CA ALA A 316 1.31 -1.66 39.70
C ALA A 316 0.77 -3.06 40.07
N GLY A 317 1.65 -4.04 40.31
CA GLY A 317 1.31 -5.38 40.79
C GLY A 317 1.21 -6.46 39.70
N ALA A 318 1.52 -6.16 38.44
CA ALA A 318 1.63 -7.20 37.41
C ALA A 318 2.94 -7.99 37.58
N GLN A 319 2.96 -9.26 37.15
CA GLN A 319 4.21 -10.03 37.07
C GLN A 319 5.09 -9.59 35.88
N VAL A 320 4.46 -9.12 34.79
CA VAL A 320 5.06 -8.69 33.52
C VAL A 320 4.15 -7.63 32.87
N GLU A 321 4.68 -6.73 32.04
CA GLU A 321 3.87 -5.88 31.15
C GLU A 321 3.15 -6.75 30.11
N GLY A 322 1.83 -6.59 30.00
CA GLY A 322 1.04 -7.24 28.95
C GLY A 322 1.27 -6.62 27.58
N GLN A 323 0.38 -6.90 26.63
CA GLN A 323 0.43 -6.25 25.31
C GLN A 323 0.38 -4.72 25.42
N ARG A 324 1.21 -4.04 24.63
CA ARG A 324 1.31 -2.58 24.55
C ARG A 324 0.60 -2.05 23.30
N CYS A 325 -0.16 -0.98 23.47
CA CYS A 325 -0.74 -0.18 22.40
C CYS A 325 -0.27 1.27 22.51
N LEU A 326 0.32 1.81 21.45
CA LEU A 326 0.56 3.25 21.29
C LEU A 326 -0.63 3.90 20.57
N MET A 327 -0.97 5.15 20.89
CA MET A 327 -2.05 5.90 20.24
C MET A 327 -1.53 7.22 19.69
N TRP A 328 -1.90 7.54 18.45
CA TRP A 328 -1.59 8.81 17.82
C TRP A 328 -2.84 9.37 17.11
N LEU A 329 -3.59 10.16 17.87
CA LEU A 329 -4.92 10.67 17.51
C LEU A 329 -4.87 12.07 16.87
N GLY A 330 -6.01 12.53 16.36
CA GLY A 330 -6.21 13.88 15.79
C GLY A 330 -5.61 14.10 14.39
N SER A 331 -5.18 13.05 13.70
CA SER A 331 -4.38 13.12 12.47
C SER A 331 -3.09 13.93 12.67
N SER A 332 -2.49 13.85 13.86
CA SER A 332 -1.23 14.52 14.22
C SER A 332 -0.06 14.12 13.33
N ILE A 333 -0.12 12.91 12.74
CA ILE A 333 0.77 12.45 11.66
C ILE A 333 0.75 13.37 10.43
N GLY A 334 -0.36 14.08 10.21
CA GLY A 334 -0.53 15.09 9.18
C GLY A 334 0.28 16.37 9.44
N ASN A 335 0.89 16.57 10.60
CA ASN A 335 1.79 17.70 10.83
C ASN A 335 3.23 17.41 10.34
N PHE A 336 3.49 16.17 9.90
CA PHE A 336 4.76 15.72 9.36
C PHE A 336 4.67 15.59 7.84
N ASP A 337 5.74 15.94 7.12
CA ASP A 337 5.86 15.49 5.74
C ASP A 337 5.91 13.96 5.68
N ARG A 338 5.55 13.39 4.51
CA ARG A 338 5.44 11.94 4.31
C ARG A 338 6.68 11.16 4.72
N LYS A 339 7.86 11.69 4.47
CA LYS A 339 9.14 11.04 4.79
C LYS A 339 9.42 11.13 6.29
N SER A 340 9.19 12.28 6.91
CA SER A 340 9.37 12.46 8.35
C SER A 340 8.35 11.65 9.16
N ALA A 341 7.10 11.51 8.69
CA ALA A 341 6.11 10.60 9.25
C ALA A 341 6.57 9.12 9.16
N ALA A 342 7.10 8.72 8.01
CA ALA A 342 7.58 7.36 7.78
C ALA A 342 8.83 7.03 8.61
N GLU A 343 9.78 7.98 8.71
CA GLU A 343 10.96 7.88 9.59
C GLU A 343 10.55 7.80 11.07
N PHE A 344 9.57 8.59 11.52
CA PHE A 344 9.04 8.54 12.89
C PHE A 344 8.38 7.21 13.23
N LEU A 345 7.51 6.69 12.37
CA LEU A 345 6.86 5.39 12.57
C LEU A 345 7.87 4.24 12.52
N SER A 346 8.81 4.25 11.57
CA SER A 346 9.89 3.24 11.47
C SER A 346 10.77 3.23 12.72
N LYS A 347 11.17 4.41 13.23
CA LYS A 347 11.89 4.55 14.49
C LYS A 347 11.07 4.00 15.67
N THR A 348 9.81 4.41 15.79
CA THR A 348 8.89 3.98 16.86
C THR A 348 8.71 2.46 16.87
N ALA A 349 8.48 1.86 15.69
CA ALA A 349 8.37 0.42 15.53
C ALA A 349 9.68 -0.27 15.94
N ARG A 350 10.84 0.19 15.45
CA ARG A 350 12.14 -0.42 15.77
C ARG A 350 12.49 -0.34 17.25
N GLU A 351 12.37 0.84 17.85
CA GLU A 351 12.98 1.19 19.14
C GLU A 351 12.00 1.08 20.33
N SER A 352 10.69 1.22 20.11
CA SER A 352 9.69 1.36 21.20
C SER A 352 8.60 0.28 21.22
N MET A 353 8.55 -0.60 20.21
CA MET A 353 7.55 -1.68 20.10
C MET A 353 8.21 -3.07 20.08
N ARG A 354 7.53 -4.06 20.67
CA ARG A 354 7.85 -5.50 20.62
C ARG A 354 7.06 -6.15 19.47
N ALA A 355 7.47 -7.34 19.01
CA ALA A 355 6.64 -8.12 18.09
C ALA A 355 5.29 -8.43 18.75
N GLY A 356 4.18 -8.14 18.07
CA GLY A 356 2.81 -8.21 18.58
C GLY A 356 2.30 -6.94 19.29
N ASP A 357 3.13 -5.93 19.55
CA ASP A 357 2.63 -4.64 20.06
C ASP A 357 1.89 -3.88 18.96
N THR A 358 0.90 -3.08 19.36
CA THR A 358 0.01 -2.35 18.45
C THR A 358 0.22 -0.84 18.47
N MET A 359 -0.22 -0.18 17.40
CA MET A 359 -0.37 1.27 17.33
C MET A 359 -1.70 1.63 16.67
N LEU A 360 -2.44 2.54 17.31
CA LEU A 360 -3.70 3.10 16.82
C LEU A 360 -3.43 4.48 16.22
N ILE A 361 -3.51 4.59 14.89
CA ILE A 361 -3.11 5.79 14.14
C ILE A 361 -4.33 6.38 13.44
N SER A 362 -4.62 7.63 13.75
CA SER A 362 -5.64 8.43 13.09
C SER A 362 -5.09 9.11 11.83
N ILE A 363 -5.86 9.11 10.74
CA ILE A 363 -5.45 9.69 9.45
C ILE A 363 -6.64 10.39 8.80
N ASP A 364 -6.50 11.68 8.56
CA ASP A 364 -7.39 12.45 7.70
C ASP A 364 -7.09 12.15 6.22
N ARG A 365 -8.11 11.76 5.45
CA ARG A 365 -7.92 11.37 4.06
C ARG A 365 -7.76 12.58 3.14
N ARG A 366 -7.26 12.33 1.93
CA ARG A 366 -7.39 13.27 0.80
C ARG A 366 -8.87 13.46 0.41
N ASN A 367 -9.53 14.34 1.13
CA ASN A 367 -10.92 14.73 0.90
C ASN A 367 -11.06 15.74 -0.26
N LYS A 368 -12.31 16.06 -0.63
CA LYS A 368 -12.60 17.06 -1.68
C LYS A 368 -11.92 18.39 -1.36
N PRO A 369 -11.22 19.04 -2.31
CA PRO A 369 -10.48 20.28 -2.07
C PRO A 369 -11.27 21.40 -1.37
N ALA A 370 -12.56 21.55 -1.71
CA ALA A 370 -13.43 22.56 -1.11
C ALA A 370 -13.76 22.26 0.37
N ASP A 371 -13.97 20.99 0.72
CA ASP A 371 -14.30 20.57 2.09
C ASP A 371 -13.07 20.74 3.00
N VAL A 372 -11.86 20.46 2.49
CA VAL A 372 -10.61 20.70 3.24
C VAL A 372 -10.34 22.20 3.38
N ALA A 373 -10.50 22.99 2.31
CA ALA A 373 -10.32 24.43 2.39
C ALA A 373 -11.27 25.08 3.41
N LEU A 374 -12.55 24.68 3.42
CA LEU A 374 -13.55 25.19 4.36
C LEU A 374 -13.25 24.80 5.82
N ALA A 375 -12.65 23.63 6.06
CA ALA A 375 -12.28 23.20 7.41
C ALA A 375 -11.20 24.11 8.05
N TYR A 376 -10.26 24.63 7.26
CA TYR A 376 -9.17 25.48 7.73
C TYR A 376 -9.38 26.99 7.44
N ASN A 377 -10.43 27.34 6.70
CA ASN A 377 -10.82 28.73 6.45
C ASN A 377 -12.34 28.84 6.59
N ASP A 378 -12.80 28.61 7.83
CA ASP A 378 -14.21 28.57 8.17
C ASP A 378 -14.89 29.95 8.10
N THR A 379 -16.18 29.96 7.76
CA THR A 379 -16.91 31.23 7.51
C THR A 379 -17.12 32.09 8.75
N ALA A 380 -17.01 31.52 9.95
CA ALA A 380 -17.04 32.26 11.22
C ALA A 380 -15.68 32.93 11.54
N GLY A 381 -14.60 32.46 10.92
CA GLY A 381 -13.23 32.93 11.13
C GLY A 381 -12.57 32.39 12.40
N LEU A 382 -13.03 31.25 12.94
CA LEU A 382 -12.47 30.63 14.13
C LEU A 382 -11.02 30.19 13.91
N THR A 383 -10.71 29.64 12.74
CA THR A 383 -9.34 29.24 12.37
C THR A 383 -8.45 30.45 12.19
N ARG A 384 -8.94 31.52 11.54
CA ARG A 384 -8.24 32.81 11.46
C ARG A 384 -7.90 33.32 12.85
N ASP A 385 -8.88 33.36 13.76
CA ASP A 385 -8.69 33.92 15.10
C ASP A 385 -7.74 33.05 15.94
N PHE A 386 -7.81 31.72 15.81
CA PHE A 386 -6.86 30.76 16.41
C PHE A 386 -5.43 30.97 15.90
N ILE A 387 -5.23 31.03 14.58
CA ILE A 387 -3.91 31.25 13.98
C ILE A 387 -3.37 32.64 14.36
N MET A 388 -4.17 33.70 14.26
CA MET A 388 -3.72 35.07 14.57
C MET A 388 -3.34 35.25 16.05
N ASN A 389 -3.98 34.55 17.00
CA ASN A 389 -3.56 34.52 18.41
C ASN A 389 -2.11 34.01 18.58
N GLY A 390 -1.62 33.15 17.67
CA GLY A 390 -0.24 32.70 17.65
C GLY A 390 0.77 33.85 17.57
N LEU A 391 0.48 34.92 16.81
CA LEU A 391 1.34 36.11 16.76
C LEU A 391 1.34 36.87 18.09
N ASP A 392 0.19 36.98 18.75
CA ASP A 392 0.09 37.65 20.05
C ASP A 392 0.84 36.86 21.14
N HIS A 393 0.82 35.52 21.07
CA HIS A 393 1.61 34.67 21.96
C HIS A 393 3.11 34.75 21.65
N ALA A 394 3.50 34.69 20.38
CA ALA A 394 4.88 34.90 19.97
C ALA A 394 5.42 36.27 20.43
N ASP A 395 4.59 37.33 20.36
CA ASP A 395 4.95 38.63 20.91
C ASP A 395 5.21 38.59 22.42
N ARG A 396 4.32 37.96 23.20
CA ARG A 396 4.50 37.75 24.66
C ARG A 396 5.84 37.08 24.96
N VAL A 397 6.17 35.98 24.28
CA VAL A 397 7.43 35.24 24.42
C VAL A 397 8.66 36.08 24.02
N LEU A 398 8.51 36.99 23.04
CA LEU A 398 9.57 37.91 22.62
C LEU A 398 9.73 39.14 23.53
N GLY A 399 8.74 39.48 24.36
CA GLY A 399 8.79 40.56 25.36
C GLY A 399 7.64 41.58 25.26
N GLY A 400 6.57 41.28 24.53
CA GLY A 400 5.30 42.02 24.53
C GLY A 400 5.30 43.35 23.76
N ASN A 401 6.27 43.57 22.85
CA ASN A 401 6.45 44.81 22.06
C ASN A 401 7.26 44.59 20.74
N ALA A 402 7.35 43.35 20.25
CA ALA A 402 8.17 42.97 19.10
C ALA A 402 7.34 42.73 17.82
N ILE A 403 6.17 42.11 17.94
CA ILE A 403 5.27 41.74 16.83
C ILE A 403 3.93 42.45 17.03
N ASP A 404 3.45 43.10 15.98
CA ASP A 404 2.13 43.72 15.92
C ASP A 404 1.24 42.88 14.99
N SER A 405 0.38 42.04 15.58
CA SER A 405 -0.52 41.13 14.84
C SER A 405 -1.48 41.89 13.91
N SER A 406 -1.78 43.16 14.20
CA SER A 406 -2.62 44.00 13.34
C SER A 406 -1.98 44.31 11.98
N LYS A 407 -0.68 44.08 11.80
CA LYS A 407 0.06 44.23 10.52
C LYS A 407 0.05 42.97 9.66
N PHE A 408 -0.49 41.87 10.15
CA PHE A 408 -0.61 40.61 9.43
C PHE A 408 -2.08 40.27 9.12
N GLU A 409 -2.26 39.32 8.21
CA GLU A 409 -3.52 38.63 7.99
C GLU A 409 -3.25 37.12 7.84
N TYR A 410 -4.27 36.32 8.15
CA TYR A 410 -4.27 34.90 7.84
C TYR A 410 -4.36 34.71 6.32
N PHE A 411 -3.49 33.87 5.76
CA PHE A 411 -3.48 33.53 4.36
C PHE A 411 -3.19 32.04 4.21
N ASP A 412 -3.95 31.34 3.36
CA ASP A 412 -3.92 29.89 3.30
C ASP A 412 -4.09 29.33 1.89
N ARG A 413 -3.86 28.03 1.73
CA ARG A 413 -4.38 27.26 0.60
C ARG A 413 -4.50 25.78 0.93
N TYR A 414 -5.40 25.08 0.22
CA TYR A 414 -5.28 23.65 0.03
C TYR A 414 -4.48 23.33 -1.23
N ASN A 415 -3.30 22.73 -1.05
CA ASN A 415 -2.46 22.24 -2.13
C ASN A 415 -2.88 20.80 -2.51
N ALA A 416 -3.85 20.69 -3.41
CA ALA A 416 -4.44 19.40 -3.79
C ALA A 416 -3.43 18.40 -4.39
N ARG A 417 -2.37 18.88 -5.06
CA ARG A 417 -1.31 18.02 -5.60
C ARG A 417 -0.51 17.36 -4.49
N GLU A 418 0.00 18.17 -3.56
CA GLU A 418 0.71 17.69 -2.37
C GLU A 418 -0.23 17.11 -1.30
N GLY A 419 -1.54 17.13 -1.51
CA GLY A 419 -2.55 16.63 -0.58
C GLY A 419 -2.41 17.23 0.80
N ARG A 420 -2.27 18.55 0.93
CA ARG A 420 -2.10 19.21 2.24
C ARG A 420 -2.71 20.59 2.28
N HIS A 421 -3.20 20.98 3.45
CA HIS A 421 -3.47 22.39 3.77
C HIS A 421 -2.16 23.08 4.17
N GLU A 422 -2.03 24.37 3.86
CA GLU A 422 -0.86 25.20 4.15
C GLU A 422 -1.32 26.57 4.72
N SER A 423 -0.88 26.92 5.93
CA SER A 423 -1.24 28.15 6.65
C SER A 423 -0.06 29.13 6.74
N TYR A 424 -0.33 30.42 6.54
CA TYR A 424 0.65 31.51 6.56
C TYR A 424 0.11 32.76 7.27
N TYR A 425 1.04 33.56 7.79
CA TYR A 425 0.81 34.98 8.05
C TYR A 425 1.33 35.78 6.85
N ARG A 426 0.47 36.62 6.26
CA ARG A 426 0.87 37.56 5.21
C ARG A 426 0.98 38.96 5.78
N ALA A 427 2.11 39.63 5.55
CA ALA A 427 2.30 41.02 5.96
C ALA A 427 1.49 41.98 5.06
N LYS A 428 0.72 42.88 5.67
CA LYS A 428 -0.12 43.88 4.97
C LYS A 428 0.61 45.19 4.66
N GLU A 429 1.71 45.45 5.34
CA GLU A 429 2.55 46.63 5.14
C GLU A 429 4.02 46.30 5.44
N PRO A 430 5.00 46.99 4.83
CA PRO A 430 6.41 46.76 5.13
C PRO A 430 6.75 47.32 6.51
N HIS A 431 7.33 46.49 7.37
CA HIS A 431 7.64 46.86 8.75
C HIS A 431 8.90 46.16 9.28
N THR A 432 9.18 46.31 10.56
CA THR A 432 10.42 45.81 11.17
C THR A 432 10.15 45.30 12.58
N ILE A 433 10.44 44.02 12.81
CA ILE A 433 10.34 43.36 14.11
C ILE A 433 11.62 43.64 14.90
N ARG A 434 11.49 44.17 16.12
CA ARG A 434 12.62 44.50 17.01
C ARG A 434 12.56 43.66 18.27
N ILE A 435 13.50 42.74 18.40
CA ILE A 435 13.55 41.77 19.50
C ILE A 435 14.63 42.21 20.50
N ALA A 436 14.28 42.30 21.78
CA ALA A 436 15.26 42.63 22.82
C ALA A 436 16.38 41.57 22.88
N GLY A 437 17.63 42.04 22.79
CA GLY A 437 18.83 41.20 22.71
C GLY A 437 19.35 40.92 21.29
N LEU A 438 18.57 41.23 20.25
CA LEU A 438 18.98 41.05 18.85
C LEU A 438 19.64 42.32 18.30
N ALA A 439 20.83 42.19 17.70
CA ALA A 439 21.61 43.34 17.21
C ALA A 439 21.07 43.92 15.88
N GLU A 440 20.68 43.05 14.94
CA GLU A 440 20.04 43.44 13.67
C GLU A 440 18.52 43.26 13.78
N PRO A 441 17.71 44.28 13.43
CA PRO A 441 16.27 44.16 13.45
C PRO A 441 15.76 43.43 12.19
N ILE A 442 14.67 42.67 12.32
CA ILE A 442 14.19 41.77 11.25
C ILE A 442 13.22 42.54 10.35
N SER A 443 13.60 42.74 9.09
CA SER A 443 12.73 43.37 8.08
C SER A 443 11.69 42.39 7.53
N ILE A 444 10.44 42.86 7.45
CA ILE A 444 9.30 42.20 6.81
C ILE A 444 8.83 43.08 5.65
N GLN A 445 8.70 42.53 4.45
CA GLN A 445 8.19 43.24 3.27
C GLN A 445 6.66 43.11 3.14
N GLU A 446 6.03 44.03 2.41
CA GLU A 446 4.61 43.90 2.05
C GLU A 446 4.37 42.61 1.25
N GLY A 447 3.31 41.88 1.59
CA GLY A 447 2.99 40.58 0.99
C GLY A 447 3.93 39.43 1.39
N GLU A 448 4.96 39.66 2.22
CA GLU A 448 5.86 38.59 2.66
C GLU A 448 5.10 37.57 3.52
N LEU A 449 5.36 36.29 3.25
CA LEU A 449 4.76 35.16 3.96
C LEU A 449 5.70 34.63 5.06
N ILE A 450 5.12 34.42 6.24
CA ILE A 450 5.69 33.63 7.32
C ILE A 450 4.87 32.33 7.39
N HIS A 451 5.50 31.19 7.18
CA HIS A 451 4.82 29.89 7.26
C HIS A 451 4.54 29.52 8.72
N MET A 452 3.35 28.98 8.96
CA MET A 452 2.85 28.60 10.28
C MET A 452 2.74 27.09 10.42
N GLU A 453 1.93 26.45 9.57
CA GLU A 453 1.69 25.01 9.64
C GLU A 453 1.36 24.42 8.27
N SER A 454 1.48 23.11 8.16
CA SER A 454 1.01 22.32 7.03
C SER A 454 0.29 21.09 7.56
N SER A 455 -0.93 20.83 7.09
CA SER A 455 -1.70 19.64 7.47
C SER A 455 -1.88 18.71 6.27
N TYR A 456 -1.03 17.69 6.23
CA TYR A 456 -1.01 16.61 5.25
C TYR A 456 -2.21 15.67 5.39
N LYS A 457 -2.72 15.27 4.23
CA LYS A 457 -3.84 14.38 3.99
C LYS A 457 -3.34 13.20 3.16
N PHE A 458 -3.78 11.99 3.48
CA PHE A 458 -3.23 10.77 2.87
C PHE A 458 -4.30 10.04 2.05
N GLY A 459 -3.96 9.58 0.84
CA GLY A 459 -4.76 8.59 0.12
C GLY A 459 -4.47 7.17 0.63
N GLU A 460 -5.36 6.21 0.36
CA GLU A 460 -5.24 4.83 0.89
C GLU A 460 -3.89 4.19 0.51
N ARG A 461 -3.41 4.43 -0.73
CA ARG A 461 -2.09 3.97 -1.18
C ARG A 461 -0.93 4.62 -0.43
N GLU A 462 -1.01 5.92 -0.14
CA GLU A 462 0.04 6.61 0.62
C GLU A 462 0.12 6.07 2.06
N THR A 463 -1.03 5.81 2.68
CA THR A 463 -1.12 5.20 4.01
C THR A 463 -0.59 3.77 4.05
N LEU A 464 -0.92 2.93 3.05
CA LEU A 464 -0.39 1.56 2.99
C LEU A 464 1.13 1.55 2.76
N ASN A 465 1.67 2.43 1.91
CA ASN A 465 3.12 2.62 1.75
C ASN A 465 3.80 3.09 3.05
N LEU A 466 3.16 3.99 3.79
CA LEU A 466 3.68 4.57 5.02
C LEU A 466 3.87 3.51 6.12
N PHE A 467 2.91 2.58 6.25
CA PHE A 467 3.02 1.47 7.21
C PHE A 467 4.00 0.38 6.75
N ASP A 468 4.03 0.08 5.45
CA ASP A 468 4.98 -0.87 4.85
C ASP A 468 6.44 -0.42 5.06
N TYR A 469 6.76 0.84 4.76
CA TYR A 469 8.08 1.43 5.06
C TYR A 469 8.43 1.41 6.56
N ALA A 470 7.43 1.58 7.43
CA ALA A 470 7.63 1.54 8.87
C ALA A 470 7.83 0.12 9.42
N GLY A 471 7.68 -0.93 8.60
CA GLY A 471 7.70 -2.32 9.06
C GLY A 471 6.47 -2.71 9.86
N LEU A 472 5.33 -2.02 9.67
CA LEU A 472 4.10 -2.18 10.42
C LEU A 472 3.03 -2.89 9.58
N ARG A 473 2.44 -3.96 10.13
CA ARG A 473 1.36 -4.71 9.48
C ARG A 473 0.00 -4.10 9.84
N VAL A 474 -0.84 -3.82 8.85
CA VAL A 474 -2.24 -3.42 9.10
C VAL A 474 -3.02 -4.61 9.65
N VAL A 475 -3.58 -4.45 10.85
CA VAL A 475 -4.52 -5.40 11.45
C VAL A 475 -5.95 -5.02 11.07
N GLN A 476 -6.29 -3.74 11.18
CA GLN A 476 -7.68 -3.27 11.02
C GLN A 476 -7.78 -1.80 10.64
N ARG A 477 -8.90 -1.42 10.00
CA ARG A 477 -9.29 -0.04 9.69
C ARG A 477 -10.75 0.18 10.06
N TRP A 478 -11.04 1.33 10.65
CA TRP A 478 -12.38 1.88 10.81
C TRP A 478 -12.44 3.24 10.14
N SER A 479 -13.57 3.57 9.54
CA SER A 479 -13.77 4.79 8.74
C SER A 479 -15.05 5.49 9.23
N ASP A 480 -15.11 6.82 9.15
CA ASP A 480 -16.36 7.54 9.44
C ASP A 480 -17.43 7.25 8.38
N LYS A 481 -18.70 7.56 8.68
CA LYS A 481 -19.84 7.26 7.79
C LYS A 481 -19.78 7.98 6.43
N SER A 482 -18.96 9.03 6.31
CA SER A 482 -18.72 9.74 5.05
C SER A 482 -17.45 9.29 4.31
N ASP A 483 -16.71 8.29 4.83
CA ASP A 483 -15.50 7.73 4.23
C ASP A 483 -14.37 8.78 4.03
N ARG A 484 -14.29 9.75 4.95
CA ARG A 484 -13.38 10.93 4.94
C ARG A 484 -12.20 10.82 5.90
N TYR A 485 -12.33 10.04 6.97
CA TYR A 485 -11.34 9.93 8.04
C TYR A 485 -11.22 8.47 8.47
N ASP A 486 -10.00 8.02 8.78
CA ASP A 486 -9.73 6.66 9.23
C ASP A 486 -9.06 6.62 10.60
N ILE A 487 -9.36 5.55 11.35
CA ILE A 487 -8.50 5.04 12.42
C ILE A 487 -7.97 3.68 11.98
N TRP A 488 -6.65 3.53 11.99
CA TRP A 488 -5.94 2.31 11.62
C TRP A 488 -5.36 1.66 12.87
N LEU A 489 -5.59 0.36 13.03
CA LEU A 489 -4.83 -0.49 13.95
C LEU A 489 -3.73 -1.19 13.16
N VAL A 490 -2.49 -0.90 13.51
CA VAL A 490 -1.30 -1.59 12.99
C VAL A 490 -0.59 -2.32 14.13
N GLU A 491 0.19 -3.34 13.78
CA GLU A 491 1.07 -4.06 14.71
C GLU A 491 2.51 -4.07 14.19
N LYS A 492 3.47 -4.23 15.09
CA LYS A 492 4.81 -4.68 14.74
C LYS A 492 4.79 -6.21 14.61
N PRO A 493 4.89 -6.80 13.40
CA PRO A 493 4.96 -8.25 13.25
C PRO A 493 6.32 -8.80 13.71
N PHE A 494 6.44 -10.12 13.85
CA PHE A 494 7.73 -10.77 14.13
C PHE A 494 8.75 -10.60 13.00
N PHE A 495 8.28 -10.62 11.75
CA PHE A 495 9.03 -10.32 10.54
C PHE A 495 8.15 -9.52 9.57
N HIS A 496 8.75 -8.75 8.66
CA HIS A 496 8.02 -7.97 7.67
C HIS A 496 8.67 -8.06 6.29
N PHE A 497 7.93 -8.56 5.30
CA PHE A 497 8.30 -8.40 3.90
C PHE A 497 7.65 -7.13 3.35
N SER A 498 8.47 -6.19 2.90
CA SER A 498 7.98 -4.94 2.28
C SER A 498 7.39 -5.21 0.90
N ASN A 499 6.17 -4.73 0.65
CA ASN A 499 5.54 -4.73 -0.67
C ASN A 499 5.97 -3.53 -1.52
N SER A 500 6.55 -2.49 -0.92
CA SER A 500 7.09 -1.31 -1.61
C SER A 500 8.60 -1.44 -1.86
N ALA A 501 9.18 -0.67 -2.78
CA ALA A 501 10.64 -0.59 -2.96
C ALA A 501 11.28 0.51 -2.10
N ALA A 502 10.57 0.95 -1.06
CA ALA A 502 11.07 1.90 -0.09
C ALA A 502 11.79 1.14 1.04
N ASP A 503 13.02 0.69 0.74
CA ASP A 503 13.83 -0.12 1.65
C ASP A 503 14.24 0.63 2.93
N ALA A 504 13.91 0.07 4.10
CA ALA A 504 14.24 0.59 5.41
C ALA A 504 15.76 0.58 5.72
N ALA A 505 16.56 -0.19 4.97
CA ALA A 505 18.03 -0.21 5.07
C ALA A 505 18.67 1.16 4.74
N LEU A 506 17.93 2.07 4.10
CA LEU A 506 18.32 3.48 3.95
C LEU A 506 18.55 4.21 5.30
N SER A 507 18.08 3.66 6.42
CA SER A 507 18.32 4.20 7.76
C SER A 507 19.63 3.72 8.41
N GLU A 508 20.12 2.51 8.12
CA GLU A 508 21.32 1.95 8.77
C GLU A 508 22.61 2.68 8.36
N VAL A 509 22.70 3.13 7.10
CA VAL A 509 23.93 3.71 6.50
C VAL A 509 24.31 5.08 7.10
N LYS A 510 23.48 5.70 7.94
CA LYS A 510 23.75 7.03 8.52
C LYS A 510 24.30 7.05 9.96
N GLN A 511 24.27 5.95 10.72
CA GLN A 511 24.69 6.00 12.13
C GLN A 511 26.22 6.00 12.33
N THR A 512 27.01 5.57 11.33
CA THR A 512 28.46 5.41 11.47
C THR A 512 29.30 6.67 11.21
N GLU A 513 28.75 7.69 10.53
CA GLU A 513 29.46 8.95 10.25
C GLU A 513 28.97 10.15 11.10
N VAL A 514 27.79 10.07 11.71
CA VAL A 514 27.21 11.17 12.52
C VAL A 514 27.65 11.09 13.99
N LYS A 515 28.97 11.13 14.22
CA LYS A 515 29.57 11.33 15.56
C LYS A 515 30.44 12.58 15.70
N SER A 516 30.46 13.47 14.70
CA SER A 516 31.19 14.75 14.75
C SER A 516 30.37 16.00 14.42
N ALA A 517 29.03 15.91 14.41
CA ALA A 517 28.13 17.02 14.08
C ALA A 517 27.04 17.25 15.15
N TYR A 518 27.45 17.51 16.40
CA TYR A 518 26.60 18.20 17.38
C TYR A 518 26.93 19.70 17.36
N GLN A 519 26.47 20.40 16.32
CA GLN A 519 26.45 21.87 16.26
C GLN A 519 25.44 22.32 15.19
N ASP A 520 24.41 23.04 15.65
CA ASP A 520 23.52 23.96 14.93
C ASP A 520 23.18 23.68 13.46
N GLU A 521 22.14 22.87 13.20
CA GLU A 521 21.30 23.01 11.99
C GLU A 521 19.87 22.50 12.24
N ALA A 522 18.87 23.36 12.08
CA ALA A 522 17.46 23.02 12.32
C ALA A 522 16.87 22.21 11.13
N PRO A 523 16.14 21.11 11.37
CA PRO A 523 15.73 20.20 10.30
C PRO A 523 14.52 20.73 9.52
N THR A 524 14.75 21.33 8.35
CA THR A 524 13.69 21.68 7.39
C THR A 524 13.94 20.99 6.04
N LYS A 525 13.55 19.70 5.97
CA LYS A 525 13.49 18.97 4.69
C LYS A 525 12.39 19.59 3.83
N VAL A 526 12.72 19.91 2.57
CA VAL A 526 11.72 20.33 1.58
C VAL A 526 10.92 19.11 1.13
N ASP A 527 9.61 19.11 1.35
CA ASP A 527 8.73 18.06 0.85
C ASP A 527 8.41 18.26 -0.65
N ASN A 528 8.85 17.30 -1.46
CA ASN A 528 8.53 17.20 -2.88
C ASN A 528 7.26 16.34 -3.14
N GLY A 529 6.55 15.89 -2.10
CA GLY A 529 5.48 14.89 -2.16
C GLY A 529 6.02 13.50 -2.52
N TRP A 530 5.16 12.45 -2.57
CA TRP A 530 5.58 11.19 -3.23
C TRP A 530 5.89 11.42 -4.72
N ALA A 531 5.18 12.35 -5.37
CA ALA A 531 5.35 12.73 -6.78
C ALA A 531 6.71 13.39 -7.15
N GLY A 532 7.61 13.57 -6.17
CA GLY A 532 8.99 13.99 -6.37
C GLY A 532 9.92 13.62 -5.20
N SER A 533 9.49 12.71 -4.31
CA SER A 533 10.38 12.18 -3.29
C SER A 533 11.36 11.25 -3.96
N ASP A 534 12.60 11.25 -3.47
CA ASP A 534 13.51 10.17 -3.79
C ASP A 534 12.89 8.81 -3.42
N LEU A 535 11.87 8.67 -2.57
CA LEU A 535 11.33 7.34 -2.23
C LEU A 535 10.55 6.71 -3.38
N ASP A 536 9.63 7.43 -4.04
CA ASP A 536 8.88 6.89 -5.19
C ASP A 536 9.78 6.76 -6.43
N GLU A 537 10.77 7.67 -6.59
CA GLU A 537 11.74 7.60 -7.67
C GLU A 537 12.86 6.56 -7.41
N LEU A 538 13.27 6.31 -6.16
CA LEU A 538 14.19 5.22 -5.78
C LEU A 538 13.46 3.88 -5.88
N ALA A 539 12.18 3.81 -5.52
CA ALA A 539 11.35 2.64 -5.74
C ALA A 539 11.31 2.26 -7.24
N GLN A 540 11.23 3.27 -8.11
CA GLN A 540 11.28 3.11 -9.57
C GLN A 540 12.72 2.97 -10.16
N LYS A 541 13.78 3.21 -9.38
CA LYS A 541 15.21 3.19 -9.81
C LYS A 541 16.07 2.12 -9.13
N ALA A 542 15.55 1.39 -8.16
CA ALA A 542 16.19 0.20 -7.62
C ALA A 542 16.14 -0.91 -8.68
N SER A 543 17.23 -1.65 -8.88
CA SER A 543 17.10 -2.94 -9.57
C SER A 543 16.42 -3.89 -8.60
N LEU A 544 15.20 -4.29 -8.94
CA LEU A 544 14.33 -5.12 -8.11
C LEU A 544 14.75 -6.60 -8.10
N LEU A 545 15.74 -6.98 -8.91
CA LEU A 545 16.09 -8.37 -9.23
C LEU A 545 17.61 -8.63 -9.18
N GLY A 546 18.34 -7.86 -8.35
CA GLY A 546 19.77 -8.01 -8.14
C GLY A 546 20.16 -8.96 -6.99
N LEU A 547 21.44 -8.91 -6.61
CA LEU A 547 21.98 -9.56 -5.41
C LEU A 547 21.14 -9.18 -4.16
N PRO A 548 20.73 -10.14 -3.31
CA PRO A 548 20.03 -9.82 -2.06
C PRO A 548 20.93 -9.11 -1.04
N SER A 549 20.31 -8.39 -0.11
CA SER A 549 20.96 -7.77 1.04
C SER A 549 20.99 -8.71 2.27
N LEU A 550 21.81 -8.38 3.27
CA LEU A 550 21.75 -9.06 4.58
C LEU A 550 20.43 -8.82 5.32
N HIS A 551 19.70 -7.75 5.00
CA HIS A 551 18.35 -7.54 5.53
C HIS A 551 17.37 -8.57 4.95
N ASP A 552 17.41 -8.82 3.63
CA ASP A 552 16.59 -9.84 2.98
C ASP A 552 16.84 -11.23 3.59
N TRP A 553 18.11 -11.61 3.78
CA TRP A 553 18.48 -12.86 4.45
C TRP A 553 17.88 -12.97 5.85
N ARG A 554 17.99 -11.92 6.69
CA ARG A 554 17.41 -11.91 8.04
C ARG A 554 15.88 -12.05 8.00
N THR A 555 15.19 -11.30 7.15
CA THR A 555 13.73 -11.39 7.01
C THR A 555 13.27 -12.80 6.59
N HIS A 556 13.97 -13.46 5.66
CA HIS A 556 13.67 -14.85 5.28
C HIS A 556 13.98 -15.84 6.41
N TRP A 557 15.07 -15.64 7.15
CA TRP A 557 15.46 -16.45 8.30
C TRP A 557 14.50 -16.30 9.50
N ASP A 558 13.97 -15.11 9.73
CA ASP A 558 13.01 -14.83 10.81
C ASP A 558 11.61 -15.34 10.45
N ALA A 559 11.21 -15.23 9.17
CA ALA A 559 10.01 -15.90 8.65
C ALA A 559 10.10 -17.43 8.77
N TRP A 560 11.25 -18.00 8.38
CA TRP A 560 11.52 -19.43 8.54
C TRP A 560 11.46 -19.88 10.00
N ASN A 561 12.10 -19.12 10.90
CA ASN A 561 12.11 -19.41 12.34
C ASN A 561 10.72 -19.28 12.96
N CYS A 562 9.93 -18.26 12.59
CA CYS A 562 8.54 -18.12 13.03
C CYS A 562 7.73 -19.38 12.71
N VAL A 563 7.77 -19.84 11.46
CA VAL A 563 7.04 -21.05 11.05
C VAL A 563 7.59 -22.30 11.74
N THR A 564 8.90 -22.56 11.65
CA THR A 564 9.48 -23.85 12.09
C THR A 564 9.64 -24.01 13.60
N LEU A 565 9.82 -22.91 14.35
CA LEU A 565 10.11 -22.95 15.78
C LEU A 565 8.93 -22.52 16.67
N THR A 566 7.89 -21.89 16.11
CA THR A 566 6.72 -21.43 16.90
C THR A 566 5.39 -22.07 16.47
N MET A 567 5.19 -22.33 15.17
CA MET A 567 3.93 -22.92 14.69
C MET A 567 3.92 -24.46 14.80
N ILE A 568 5.09 -25.10 14.88
CA ILE A 568 5.24 -26.56 15.00
C ILE A 568 5.61 -26.91 16.44
N PRO A 569 4.78 -27.66 17.20
CA PRO A 569 5.18 -28.17 18.50
C PRO A 569 6.38 -29.12 18.37
N GLN A 570 7.32 -29.09 19.32
CA GLN A 570 8.56 -29.88 19.21
C GLN A 570 8.31 -31.40 19.15
N ASP A 571 7.31 -31.90 19.88
CA ASP A 571 6.85 -33.29 19.86
C ASP A 571 6.12 -33.69 18.55
N LYS A 572 6.05 -32.78 17.59
CA LYS A 572 5.40 -32.92 16.28
C LYS A 572 6.36 -32.78 15.11
N LEU A 573 7.65 -32.62 15.37
CA LEU A 573 8.67 -32.50 14.33
C LEU A 573 8.83 -33.77 13.48
N HIS A 574 8.56 -34.95 14.06
CA HIS A 574 8.56 -36.23 13.34
C HIS A 574 7.20 -36.59 12.71
N GLU A 575 6.16 -35.75 12.87
CA GLU A 575 4.90 -35.95 12.18
C GLU A 575 5.01 -35.55 10.69
N LYS A 576 4.16 -36.21 9.89
CA LYS A 576 4.00 -36.01 8.44
C LYS A 576 2.59 -35.45 8.18
N PRO A 577 2.38 -34.12 8.12
CA PRO A 577 1.04 -33.54 8.03
C PRO A 577 0.21 -33.94 6.80
N ILE A 578 0.88 -34.29 5.69
CA ILE A 578 0.26 -34.81 4.46
C ILE A 578 1.15 -35.90 3.84
N ASP A 579 0.53 -36.93 3.24
CA ASP A 579 1.25 -38.09 2.73
C ASP A 579 2.22 -37.80 1.56
N LEU A 580 2.06 -36.65 0.90
CA LEU A 580 2.87 -36.24 -0.25
C LEU A 580 4.14 -35.45 0.12
N ARG A 581 4.47 -35.30 1.41
CA ARG A 581 5.61 -34.50 1.87
C ARG A 581 6.35 -35.20 3.02
N HIS A 582 7.58 -34.76 3.30
CA HIS A 582 8.39 -35.37 4.35
C HIS A 582 7.97 -34.92 5.77
N ILE A 583 8.57 -35.49 6.82
CA ILE A 583 8.37 -35.03 8.21
C ILE A 583 8.84 -33.59 8.38
N CYS A 584 8.25 -32.84 9.31
CA CYS A 584 8.57 -31.43 9.56
C CYS A 584 10.07 -31.18 9.83
N LEU A 585 10.74 -32.06 10.59
CA LEU A 585 12.17 -31.98 10.93
C LEU A 585 13.08 -31.93 9.69
N PHE A 586 12.69 -32.61 8.60
CA PHE A 586 13.50 -32.64 7.39
C PHE A 586 13.72 -31.25 6.80
N TYR A 587 12.67 -30.41 6.79
CA TYR A 587 12.75 -29.06 6.23
C TYR A 587 13.70 -28.15 7.02
N LEU A 588 13.74 -28.32 8.36
CA LEU A 588 14.69 -27.61 9.23
C LEU A 588 16.15 -27.89 8.88
N GLY A 589 16.48 -29.13 8.47
CA GLY A 589 17.82 -29.52 8.01
C GLY A 589 18.09 -29.22 6.53
N HIS A 590 17.07 -29.36 5.67
CA HIS A 590 17.15 -29.16 4.22
C HIS A 590 17.54 -27.75 3.82
N ILE A 591 16.94 -26.72 4.42
CA ILE A 591 17.26 -25.34 4.10
C ILE A 591 18.73 -24.98 4.33
N PRO A 592 19.32 -25.21 5.52
CA PRO A 592 20.74 -24.95 5.71
C PRO A 592 21.62 -25.92 4.89
N ALA A 593 21.22 -27.18 4.66
CA ALA A 593 22.01 -28.11 3.86
C ALA A 593 22.13 -27.68 2.39
N PHE A 594 21.02 -27.32 1.74
CA PHE A 594 21.02 -26.81 0.36
C PHE A 594 21.96 -25.60 0.20
N LEU A 595 21.87 -24.66 1.13
CA LEU A 595 22.72 -23.47 1.17
C LEU A 595 24.21 -23.81 1.43
N ASP A 596 24.52 -24.71 2.38
CA ASP A 596 25.90 -25.14 2.68
C ASP A 596 26.54 -25.86 1.50
N ILE A 597 25.79 -26.71 0.78
CA ILE A 597 26.24 -27.41 -0.42
C ILE A 597 26.61 -26.42 -1.52
N HIS A 598 25.73 -25.46 -1.83
CA HIS A 598 26.00 -24.47 -2.88
C HIS A 598 27.14 -23.49 -2.51
N VAL A 599 27.20 -23.04 -1.25
CA VAL A 599 28.30 -22.19 -0.74
C VAL A 599 29.64 -22.95 -0.76
N SER A 600 29.67 -24.20 -0.28
CA SER A 600 30.87 -25.04 -0.24
C SER A 600 31.37 -25.38 -1.64
N THR A 601 30.46 -25.76 -2.54
CA THR A 601 30.77 -26.01 -3.96
C THR A 601 31.35 -24.77 -4.64
N TYR A 602 30.75 -23.59 -4.44
CA TYR A 602 31.22 -22.36 -5.06
C TYR A 602 32.59 -21.91 -4.52
N LEU A 603 32.75 -21.89 -3.20
CA LEU A 603 34.00 -21.46 -2.54
C LEU A 603 35.10 -22.54 -2.53
N LYS A 604 34.80 -23.76 -2.99
CA LYS A 604 35.69 -24.95 -2.95
C LYS A 604 36.17 -25.27 -1.53
N GLN A 605 35.25 -25.15 -0.58
CA GLN A 605 35.44 -25.43 0.84
C GLN A 605 34.73 -26.75 1.20
N PRO A 606 35.08 -27.42 2.30
CA PRO A 606 34.26 -28.51 2.83
C PRO A 606 32.89 -27.99 3.30
N HIS A 607 31.91 -28.89 3.37
CA HIS A 607 30.66 -28.65 4.09
C HIS A 607 30.94 -28.43 5.58
N LEU A 608 30.03 -27.76 6.29
CA LEU A 608 30.11 -27.71 7.76
C LEU A 608 29.76 -29.07 8.39
N ASN A 609 28.95 -29.88 7.70
CA ASN A 609 28.58 -31.22 8.13
C ASN A 609 28.21 -32.10 6.93
N ASP A 610 29.09 -33.02 6.55
CA ASP A 610 28.88 -33.93 5.42
C ASP A 610 27.70 -34.89 5.64
N ARG A 611 27.44 -35.35 6.87
CA ARG A 611 26.27 -36.20 7.17
C ARG A 611 24.97 -35.45 6.91
N PHE A 612 24.88 -34.20 7.36
CA PHE A 612 23.67 -33.39 7.19
C PHE A 612 23.49 -33.01 5.73
N SER A 613 24.57 -32.64 5.05
CA SER A 613 24.57 -32.39 3.61
C SER A 613 24.02 -33.59 2.83
N ALA A 614 24.40 -34.83 3.18
CA ALA A 614 23.92 -36.05 2.53
C ALA A 614 22.44 -36.38 2.83
N ILE A 615 22.00 -36.36 4.09
CA ILE A 615 20.62 -36.79 4.46
C ILE A 615 19.55 -35.71 4.21
N PHE A 616 19.97 -34.46 3.97
CA PHE A 616 19.06 -33.34 3.71
C PHE A 616 19.27 -32.70 2.31
N GLU A 617 20.04 -33.33 1.42
CA GLU A 617 20.44 -32.80 0.10
C GLU A 617 19.25 -32.41 -0.78
N ARG A 618 18.34 -33.36 -1.03
CA ARG A 618 17.22 -33.24 -1.97
C ARG A 618 15.91 -33.65 -1.30
N GLY A 619 14.85 -32.88 -1.55
CA GLY A 619 13.50 -33.20 -1.07
C GLY A 619 13.00 -34.56 -1.57
N ILE A 620 12.28 -35.27 -0.71
CA ILE A 620 11.56 -36.50 -1.08
C ILE A 620 10.17 -36.13 -1.56
N ASP A 621 9.92 -36.33 -2.87
CA ASP A 621 8.60 -36.23 -3.49
C ASP A 621 8.05 -37.64 -3.80
N PRO A 622 7.05 -38.13 -3.02
CA PRO A 622 6.28 -39.31 -3.37
C PRO A 622 5.53 -39.14 -4.70
N HIS A 623 5.33 -40.23 -5.44
CA HIS A 623 4.48 -40.19 -6.62
C HIS A 623 3.02 -39.95 -6.21
N MET A 624 2.38 -38.94 -6.82
CA MET A 624 0.96 -38.65 -6.65
C MET A 624 0.04 -39.82 -7.01
N ASP A 625 0.43 -40.64 -7.99
CA ASP A 625 -0.33 -41.80 -8.47
C ASP A 625 -0.14 -43.05 -7.57
N ASP A 626 0.97 -43.12 -6.83
CA ASP A 626 1.29 -44.20 -5.87
C ASP A 626 2.23 -43.67 -4.78
N ILE A 627 1.65 -43.31 -3.64
CA ILE A 627 2.38 -42.74 -2.49
C ILE A 627 3.36 -43.70 -1.82
N THR A 628 3.43 -44.97 -2.24
CA THR A 628 4.44 -45.95 -1.78
C THR A 628 5.73 -45.89 -2.59
N GLN A 629 5.74 -45.16 -3.71
CA GLN A 629 6.91 -44.93 -4.55
C GLN A 629 7.35 -43.46 -4.43
N CYS A 630 8.66 -43.20 -4.46
CA CYS A 630 9.23 -41.85 -4.44
C CYS A 630 10.12 -41.59 -5.65
N ASN A 631 10.18 -40.32 -6.07
CA ASN A 631 11.20 -39.85 -7.01
C ASN A 631 12.62 -40.07 -6.43
N PRO A 632 13.67 -40.18 -7.28
CA PRO A 632 15.04 -40.38 -6.80
C PRO A 632 15.49 -39.32 -5.79
N HIS A 633 15.88 -39.76 -4.59
CA HIS A 633 16.30 -38.92 -3.47
C HIS A 633 17.47 -39.57 -2.72
N SER A 634 18.17 -38.79 -1.88
CA SER A 634 19.27 -39.27 -1.05
C SER A 634 18.78 -40.20 0.07
N GLU A 635 19.61 -41.13 0.55
CA GLU A 635 19.20 -42.06 1.62
C GLU A 635 18.96 -41.31 2.94
N VAL A 636 17.75 -41.43 3.49
CA VAL A 636 17.32 -40.75 4.73
C VAL A 636 17.14 -41.74 5.89
N PRO A 637 17.31 -41.30 7.16
CA PRO A 637 17.03 -42.13 8.33
C PRO A 637 15.57 -42.61 8.38
N THR A 638 15.37 -43.91 8.65
CA THR A 638 14.02 -44.51 8.75
C THR A 638 13.47 -44.54 10.18
N ASN A 639 14.35 -44.52 11.19
CA ASN A 639 13.96 -44.53 12.61
C ASN A 639 14.11 -43.11 13.20
N GLU A 640 13.34 -42.80 14.23
CA GLU A 640 13.30 -41.46 14.85
C GLU A 640 14.65 -41.10 15.49
N GLU A 641 15.27 -42.06 16.18
CA GLU A 641 16.55 -41.95 16.87
C GLU A 641 17.77 -41.76 15.94
N ASP A 642 17.64 -42.05 14.65
CA ASP A 642 18.70 -41.91 13.65
C ASP A 642 18.72 -40.52 13.00
N TRP A 643 17.70 -39.67 13.25
CA TRP A 643 17.70 -38.27 12.84
C TRP A 643 18.58 -37.41 13.76
N PRO A 644 19.16 -36.31 13.25
CA PRO A 644 19.78 -35.30 14.11
C PRO A 644 18.76 -34.64 15.02
N THR A 645 19.18 -34.28 16.23
CA THR A 645 18.33 -33.53 17.18
C THR A 645 18.07 -32.10 16.68
N LEU A 646 16.97 -31.48 17.15
CA LEU A 646 16.65 -30.09 16.83
C LEU A 646 17.80 -29.13 17.17
N ASP A 647 18.46 -29.32 18.32
CA ASP A 647 19.58 -28.49 18.75
C ASP A 647 20.79 -28.60 17.80
N GLU A 648 21.12 -29.82 17.33
CA GLU A 648 22.19 -30.01 16.35
C GLU A 648 21.87 -29.35 15.00
N ILE A 649 20.60 -29.41 14.56
CA ILE A 649 20.14 -28.74 13.34
C ILE A 649 20.18 -27.21 13.50
N ILE A 650 19.79 -26.66 14.66
CA ILE A 650 19.88 -25.23 14.93
C ILE A 650 21.33 -24.75 14.94
N VAL A 651 22.26 -25.49 15.57
CA VAL A 651 23.69 -25.17 15.55
C VAL A 651 24.26 -25.21 14.13
N TYR A 652 23.88 -26.22 13.33
CA TYR A 652 24.25 -26.29 11.91
C TYR A 652 23.69 -25.08 11.12
N GLN A 653 22.42 -24.77 11.30
CA GLN A 653 21.75 -23.62 10.67
C GLN A 653 22.46 -22.31 10.99
N GLN A 654 22.83 -22.07 12.26
CA GLN A 654 23.59 -20.89 12.67
C GLN A 654 24.97 -20.82 11.99
N GLY A 655 25.68 -21.96 11.90
CA GLY A 655 26.95 -22.05 11.16
C GLY A 655 26.81 -21.67 9.69
N VAL A 656 25.78 -22.18 9.00
CA VAL A 656 25.52 -21.88 7.60
C VAL A 656 25.14 -20.40 7.40
N ARG A 657 24.26 -19.85 8.26
CA ARG A 657 23.93 -18.41 8.26
C ARG A 657 25.19 -17.56 8.39
N ARG A 658 26.10 -17.93 9.29
CA ARG A 658 27.36 -17.23 9.50
C ARG A 658 28.31 -17.32 8.29
N ARG A 659 28.29 -18.41 7.51
CA ARG A 659 29.01 -18.48 6.22
C ARG A 659 28.46 -17.47 5.21
N VAL A 660 27.15 -17.29 5.13
CA VAL A 660 26.55 -16.26 4.27
C VAL A 660 26.96 -14.87 4.72
N GLU A 661 26.85 -14.53 6.01
CA GLU A 661 27.33 -13.24 6.52
C GLU A 661 28.81 -12.99 6.20
N GLN A 662 29.65 -14.04 6.33
CA GLN A 662 31.07 -13.93 6.03
C GLN A 662 31.34 -13.58 4.56
N ILE A 663 30.54 -14.10 3.61
CA ILE A 663 30.66 -13.74 2.19
C ILE A 663 30.48 -12.23 1.97
N TYR A 664 29.50 -11.60 2.62
CA TYR A 664 29.28 -10.15 2.48
C TYR A 664 30.40 -9.34 3.15
N GLU A 665 30.91 -9.78 4.30
CA GLU A 665 32.03 -9.14 4.97
C GLU A 665 33.34 -9.25 4.18
N ASP A 666 33.63 -10.41 3.60
CA ASP A 666 34.82 -10.68 2.80
C ASP A 666 34.79 -9.82 1.52
N VAL A 667 33.61 -9.65 0.91
CA VAL A 667 33.38 -8.73 -0.22
C VAL A 667 33.54 -7.26 0.18
N ALA A 668 33.08 -6.88 1.38
CA ALA A 668 33.25 -5.53 1.90
C ALA A 668 34.72 -5.18 2.19
N ARG A 669 35.51 -6.16 2.66
CA ARG A 669 36.97 -6.01 2.88
C ARG A 669 37.79 -6.12 1.59
N GLY A 670 37.27 -6.80 0.58
CA GLY A 670 37.97 -7.11 -0.67
C GLY A 670 38.74 -8.44 -0.66
N ASP A 671 38.54 -9.26 0.37
CA ASP A 671 39.11 -10.61 0.48
C ASP A 671 38.45 -11.58 -0.52
N LEU A 672 37.19 -11.34 -0.88
CA LEU A 672 36.41 -12.10 -1.86
C LEU A 672 35.84 -11.16 -2.93
N THR A 673 36.01 -11.50 -4.21
CA THR A 673 35.46 -10.67 -5.29
C THR A 673 34.05 -11.14 -5.67
N MET A 674 33.07 -10.26 -5.51
CA MET A 674 31.69 -10.50 -5.95
C MET A 674 31.61 -10.54 -7.49
N ASN A 675 31.00 -11.58 -8.06
CA ASN A 675 30.71 -11.71 -9.49
C ASN A 675 29.26 -12.17 -9.69
N ARG A 676 28.76 -12.18 -10.93
CA ARG A 676 27.37 -12.59 -11.19
C ARG A 676 27.07 -14.02 -10.76
N ARG A 677 28.01 -14.96 -10.88
CA ARG A 677 27.78 -16.37 -10.49
C ARG A 677 27.60 -16.55 -8.98
N LEU A 678 28.38 -15.83 -8.17
CA LEU A 678 28.20 -15.78 -6.71
C LEU A 678 26.87 -15.13 -6.35
N ALA A 679 26.54 -14.02 -7.00
CA ALA A 679 25.30 -13.31 -6.78
C ALA A 679 24.06 -14.15 -7.14
N ARG A 680 24.08 -14.88 -8.28
CA ARG A 680 23.05 -15.86 -8.67
C ARG A 680 22.90 -16.96 -7.62
N MET A 681 24.01 -17.53 -7.14
CA MET A 681 23.98 -18.59 -6.12
C MET A 681 23.31 -18.11 -4.83
N LEU A 682 23.71 -16.94 -4.32
CA LEU A 682 23.09 -16.32 -3.13
C LEU A 682 21.61 -16.00 -3.35
N TRP A 683 21.27 -15.48 -4.52
CA TRP A 683 19.90 -15.14 -4.89
C TRP A 683 18.99 -16.39 -5.00
N MET A 684 19.45 -17.43 -5.70
CA MET A 684 18.75 -18.71 -5.89
C MET A 684 18.54 -19.43 -4.55
N THR A 685 19.56 -19.47 -3.70
CA THR A 685 19.47 -20.10 -2.38
C THR A 685 18.60 -19.32 -1.40
N LEU A 686 18.44 -18.00 -1.55
CA LEU A 686 17.45 -17.21 -0.81
C LEU A 686 16.02 -17.54 -1.24
N GLU A 687 15.73 -17.54 -2.54
CA GLU A 687 14.37 -17.84 -3.03
C GLU A 687 13.93 -19.27 -2.73
N HIS A 688 14.88 -20.22 -2.73
CA HIS A 688 14.63 -21.58 -2.27
C HIS A 688 14.02 -21.63 -0.86
N ILE A 689 14.41 -20.72 0.05
CA ILE A 689 13.80 -20.59 1.38
C ILE A 689 12.32 -20.21 1.25
N SER A 690 11.97 -19.23 0.41
CA SER A 690 10.58 -18.82 0.20
C SER A 690 9.70 -19.93 -0.40
N LEU A 691 10.21 -20.68 -1.37
CA LEU A 691 9.47 -21.78 -2.00
C LEU A 691 9.19 -22.92 -1.01
N HIS A 692 10.17 -23.23 -0.16
CA HIS A 692 10.00 -24.23 0.90
C HIS A 692 9.18 -23.71 2.09
N LEU A 693 9.19 -22.39 2.36
CA LEU A 693 8.36 -21.77 3.40
C LEU A 693 6.88 -21.93 3.04
N GLU A 694 6.51 -21.59 1.80
CA GLU A 694 5.15 -21.81 1.29
C GLU A 694 4.79 -23.32 1.24
N THR A 695 5.76 -24.18 0.89
CA THR A 695 5.59 -25.64 0.91
C THR A 695 5.27 -26.18 2.30
N LEU A 696 6.03 -25.78 3.31
CA LEU A 696 5.78 -26.18 4.69
C LEU A 696 4.43 -25.64 5.19
N LEU A 697 4.08 -24.40 4.84
CA LEU A 697 2.83 -23.78 5.25
C LEU A 697 1.58 -24.53 4.75
N TYR A 698 1.56 -25.00 3.50
CA TYR A 698 0.42 -25.80 3.03
C TYR A 698 0.38 -27.22 3.62
N MET A 699 1.48 -27.73 4.16
CA MET A 699 1.45 -28.94 5.00
C MET A 699 0.83 -28.63 6.36
N LEU A 700 1.30 -27.57 7.02
CA LEU A 700 0.88 -27.20 8.37
C LEU A 700 -0.61 -26.85 8.45
N ILE A 701 -1.18 -26.18 7.44
CA ILE A 701 -2.62 -25.83 7.42
C ILE A 701 -3.57 -27.05 7.41
N GLN A 702 -3.04 -28.24 7.09
CA GLN A 702 -3.79 -29.50 7.11
C GLN A 702 -3.78 -30.17 8.49
N SER A 703 -2.75 -29.93 9.29
CA SER A 703 -2.60 -30.49 10.63
C SER A 703 -3.47 -29.76 11.67
N GLN A 704 -4.01 -30.52 12.62
CA GLN A 704 -4.70 -29.98 13.80
C GLN A 704 -3.71 -29.55 14.91
N ASN A 705 -2.45 -29.97 14.81
CA ASN A 705 -1.40 -29.69 15.80
C ASN A 705 -0.67 -28.36 15.55
N THR A 706 -0.91 -27.72 14.40
CA THR A 706 -0.30 -26.43 14.03
C THR A 706 -0.81 -25.31 14.91
N ARG A 707 0.12 -24.58 15.54
CA ARG A 707 -0.18 -23.39 16.34
C ARG A 707 -0.30 -22.15 15.44
N PRO A 708 -1.07 -21.12 15.84
CA PRO A 708 -1.05 -19.81 15.19
C PRO A 708 0.36 -19.21 15.13
N PRO A 709 0.66 -18.37 14.12
CA PRO A 709 1.96 -17.71 13.99
C PRO A 709 2.23 -16.76 15.17
N ALA A 710 3.32 -17.00 15.91
CA ALA A 710 3.72 -16.17 17.04
C ALA A 710 4.09 -14.73 16.61
N GLY A 711 3.70 -13.75 17.41
CA GLY A 711 3.95 -12.33 17.12
C GLY A 711 3.05 -11.70 16.05
N PHE A 712 1.97 -12.37 15.64
CA PHE A 712 0.94 -11.84 14.73
C PHE A 712 -0.45 -11.93 15.36
N MET A 713 -1.18 -10.81 15.43
CA MET A 713 -2.53 -10.79 16.00
C MET A 713 -3.52 -11.61 15.16
N ALA A 714 -4.29 -12.46 15.84
CA ALA A 714 -5.37 -13.25 15.25
C ALA A 714 -6.44 -12.33 14.61
N PRO A 715 -6.94 -12.65 13.39
CA PRO A 715 -8.00 -11.90 12.72
C PRO A 715 -9.33 -11.93 13.49
N ASP A 716 -10.02 -10.79 13.56
CA ASP A 716 -11.38 -10.75 14.08
C ASP A 716 -12.41 -11.00 12.96
N TRP A 717 -12.72 -12.28 12.74
CA TRP A 717 -13.60 -12.74 11.68
C TRP A 717 -14.98 -12.06 11.67
N ALA A 718 -15.50 -11.70 12.84
CA ALA A 718 -16.79 -11.03 12.98
C ALA A 718 -16.78 -9.60 12.41
N SER A 719 -15.78 -8.77 12.74
CA SER A 719 -15.63 -7.44 12.13
C SER A 719 -15.23 -7.51 10.66
N LEU A 720 -14.30 -8.41 10.30
CA LEU A 720 -13.81 -8.56 8.94
C LEU A 720 -14.93 -8.96 7.96
N SER A 721 -15.76 -9.95 8.31
CA SER A 721 -16.88 -10.38 7.48
C SER A 721 -17.93 -9.28 7.28
N LYS A 722 -18.32 -8.57 8.35
CA LYS A 722 -19.24 -7.42 8.27
C LYS A 722 -18.72 -6.36 7.28
N ARG A 723 -17.41 -6.06 7.30
CA ARG A 723 -16.76 -5.10 6.39
C ARG A 723 -16.66 -5.61 4.95
N TRP A 724 -16.26 -6.87 4.75
CA TRP A 724 -16.17 -7.49 3.42
C TRP A 724 -17.53 -7.59 2.74
N GLN A 725 -18.60 -7.88 3.50
CA GLN A 725 -19.96 -7.90 2.98
C GLN A 725 -20.43 -6.51 2.54
N ALA A 726 -20.19 -5.47 3.36
CA ALA A 726 -20.52 -4.09 2.99
C ALA A 726 -19.78 -3.62 1.73
N GLU A 727 -18.49 -3.95 1.59
CA GLU A 727 -17.70 -3.60 0.40
C GLU A 727 -18.10 -4.40 -0.85
N TYR A 728 -18.50 -5.67 -0.68
CA TYR A 728 -19.10 -6.49 -1.73
C TYR A 728 -20.41 -5.88 -2.24
N GLU A 729 -21.32 -5.50 -1.34
CA GLU A 729 -22.58 -4.84 -1.69
C GLU A 729 -22.36 -3.49 -2.38
N LYS A 730 -21.47 -2.63 -1.83
CA LYS A 730 -21.07 -1.33 -2.41
C LYS A 730 -20.58 -1.44 -3.85
N ARG A 731 -20.01 -2.58 -4.25
CA ARG A 731 -19.44 -2.84 -5.59
C ARG A 731 -20.39 -3.49 -6.59
N GLY A 732 -21.65 -3.73 -6.22
CA GLY A 732 -22.66 -4.39 -7.07
C GLY A 732 -22.90 -5.87 -6.74
N GLY A 733 -22.29 -6.39 -5.67
CA GLY A 733 -22.51 -7.73 -5.15
C GLY A 733 -22.30 -8.84 -6.18
N LYS A 734 -23.34 -9.66 -6.39
CA LYS A 734 -23.25 -10.85 -7.26
C LYS A 734 -22.93 -10.49 -8.71
N LEU A 735 -23.37 -9.31 -9.17
CA LEU A 735 -23.19 -8.87 -10.55
C LEU A 735 -21.70 -8.67 -10.86
N THR A 736 -20.93 -8.18 -9.88
CA THR A 736 -19.47 -7.99 -9.94
C THR A 736 -18.72 -9.30 -10.14
N LEU A 737 -19.20 -10.39 -9.55
CA LEU A 737 -18.60 -11.73 -9.68
C LEU A 737 -18.83 -12.39 -11.06
N GLU A 738 -19.72 -11.83 -11.89
CA GLU A 738 -20.02 -12.33 -13.24
C GLU A 738 -19.41 -11.47 -14.36
N GLN A 739 -18.74 -10.37 -13.99
CA GLN A 739 -18.04 -9.48 -14.93
C GLN A 739 -16.85 -10.16 -15.61
N ARG A 740 -16.56 -9.72 -16.83
CA ARG A 740 -15.48 -10.25 -17.68
C ARG A 740 -14.72 -9.13 -18.36
N PHE A 741 -13.40 -9.29 -18.43
CA PHE A 741 -12.56 -8.49 -19.33
C PHE A 741 -12.48 -9.16 -20.70
N HIS A 742 -12.37 -8.34 -21.74
CA HIS A 742 -12.31 -8.78 -23.14
C HIS A 742 -10.97 -8.36 -23.73
N PHE A 743 -10.28 -9.29 -24.37
CA PHE A 743 -8.97 -9.05 -24.96
C PHE A 743 -8.99 -9.48 -26.42
N GLU A 744 -8.65 -8.57 -27.33
CA GLU A 744 -8.46 -8.89 -28.76
C GLU A 744 -7.16 -9.65 -29.01
N ALA A 745 -7.05 -10.36 -30.13
CA ALA A 745 -5.87 -11.17 -30.45
C ALA A 745 -4.58 -10.31 -30.46
N SER A 746 -3.54 -10.76 -29.74
CA SER A 746 -2.26 -10.05 -29.65
C SER A 746 -1.14 -10.97 -29.15
N SER A 747 0.11 -10.53 -29.28
CA SER A 747 1.26 -11.19 -28.64
C SER A 747 1.51 -10.69 -27.21
N VAL A 748 2.09 -11.54 -26.37
CA VAL A 748 2.64 -11.22 -25.04
C VAL A 748 4.10 -11.71 -24.98
N GLU A 749 4.97 -10.98 -24.28
CA GLU A 749 6.35 -11.43 -24.00
C GLU A 749 6.40 -12.18 -22.67
N LEU A 750 6.95 -13.40 -22.65
CA LEU A 750 7.19 -14.21 -21.46
C LEU A 750 8.70 -14.35 -21.23
N GLY A 751 9.13 -14.44 -19.96
CA GLY A 751 10.54 -14.62 -19.60
C GLY A 751 11.44 -13.40 -19.85
N HIS A 752 12.73 -13.60 -19.62
CA HIS A 752 13.81 -12.60 -19.78
C HIS A 752 15.12 -13.20 -20.30
N ASP A 753 16.10 -12.33 -20.56
CA ASP A 753 17.37 -12.69 -21.21
C ASP A 753 18.52 -12.77 -20.19
N ASP A 754 18.46 -13.76 -19.29
CA ASP A 754 19.46 -14.03 -18.26
C ASP A 754 20.22 -15.36 -18.52
N ASP A 755 21.23 -15.32 -19.39
CA ASP A 755 22.03 -16.50 -19.77
C ASP A 755 23.17 -16.75 -18.75
N GLU A 756 23.06 -17.82 -17.94
CA GLU A 756 24.06 -18.17 -16.91
C GLU A 756 25.50 -18.30 -17.46
N SER A 757 25.68 -18.62 -18.75
CA SER A 757 27.01 -18.72 -19.35
C SER A 757 27.78 -17.39 -19.35
N GLN A 758 27.06 -16.27 -19.22
CA GLN A 758 27.63 -14.93 -19.18
C GLN A 758 28.08 -14.49 -17.78
N ASP A 759 27.75 -15.24 -16.72
CA ASP A 759 28.03 -14.83 -15.33
C ASP A 759 29.52 -14.67 -15.02
N PHE A 760 30.40 -15.34 -15.78
CA PHE A 760 31.85 -15.24 -15.62
C PHE A 760 32.42 -13.92 -16.18
N ASN A 761 31.65 -13.16 -16.96
CA ASN A 761 32.12 -11.97 -17.68
C ASN A 761 32.03 -10.68 -16.84
N PHE A 762 31.37 -10.72 -15.68
CA PHE A 762 31.04 -9.53 -14.88
C PHE A 762 31.42 -9.69 -13.41
N VAL A 763 32.26 -8.78 -12.92
CA VAL A 763 32.92 -8.83 -11.62
C VAL A 763 32.93 -7.43 -10.99
N ALA A 764 32.70 -7.34 -9.68
CA ALA A 764 32.82 -6.10 -8.93
C ALA A 764 34.30 -5.69 -8.82
N ASN A 765 34.61 -4.46 -9.25
CA ASN A 765 35.97 -3.92 -9.33
C ASN A 765 36.39 -3.13 -8.08
N ARG A 766 35.49 -2.92 -7.12
CA ARG A 766 35.73 -2.18 -5.87
C ARG A 766 35.03 -2.86 -4.69
N PRO A 767 35.73 -3.12 -3.58
CA PRO A 767 35.10 -3.58 -2.33
C PRO A 767 34.06 -2.59 -1.81
N THR A 768 32.95 -3.12 -1.29
CA THR A 768 31.87 -2.32 -0.70
C THR A 768 30.94 -3.23 0.11
N SER A 769 30.39 -2.72 1.21
CA SER A 769 29.31 -3.38 1.96
C SER A 769 27.93 -3.06 1.38
N ASN A 770 27.83 -2.17 0.40
CA ASN A 770 26.56 -1.70 -0.14
C ASN A 770 26.10 -2.57 -1.34
N THR A 771 25.08 -3.39 -1.12
CA THR A 771 24.48 -4.27 -2.14
C THR A 771 24.05 -3.54 -3.41
N ARG A 772 23.59 -2.28 -3.31
CA ARG A 772 23.22 -1.48 -4.49
C ARG A 772 24.42 -1.07 -5.33
N ASP A 773 25.57 -0.77 -4.70
CA ASP A 773 26.81 -0.53 -5.44
C ASP A 773 27.36 -1.82 -6.04
N LEU A 774 27.27 -2.97 -5.35
CA LEU A 774 27.59 -4.28 -5.95
C LEU A 774 26.73 -4.53 -7.21
N ASN A 775 25.41 -4.33 -7.13
CA ASN A 775 24.51 -4.47 -8.28
C ASN A 775 24.86 -3.49 -9.41
N MET A 776 25.21 -2.22 -9.11
CA MET A 776 25.73 -1.29 -10.12
C MET A 776 27.01 -1.78 -10.79
N GLN A 777 27.97 -2.31 -10.01
CA GLN A 777 29.24 -2.82 -10.53
C GLN A 777 29.08 -4.10 -11.37
N LEU A 778 28.12 -4.96 -11.04
CA LEU A 778 27.77 -6.17 -11.80
C LEU A 778 26.93 -5.89 -13.06
N GLY A 779 26.66 -4.62 -13.39
CA GLY A 779 25.90 -4.21 -14.57
C GLY A 779 24.38 -4.22 -14.40
N GLN A 780 23.89 -4.11 -13.16
CA GLN A 780 22.49 -4.31 -12.76
C GLN A 780 21.97 -5.69 -13.19
N PRO A 781 22.46 -6.78 -12.57
CA PRO A 781 21.97 -8.10 -12.88
C PRO A 781 20.46 -8.19 -12.59
N GLU A 782 19.80 -8.91 -13.48
CA GLU A 782 18.46 -9.46 -13.31
C GLU A 782 18.68 -10.97 -13.22
N PHE A 783 18.30 -11.61 -12.11
CA PHE A 783 18.44 -13.05 -11.92
C PHE A 783 17.08 -13.74 -12.01
N GLY A 784 17.02 -14.86 -12.74
CA GLY A 784 15.88 -15.76 -12.76
C GLY A 784 16.27 -17.23 -12.68
N TRP A 785 15.27 -18.08 -12.48
CA TRP A 785 15.37 -19.53 -12.63
C TRP A 785 15.46 -19.91 -14.12
N ASP A 786 15.90 -21.14 -14.42
CA ASP A 786 16.10 -21.56 -15.82
C ASP A 786 14.81 -21.57 -16.67
N ASN A 787 13.63 -21.77 -16.05
CA ASN A 787 12.32 -21.63 -16.70
C ASN A 787 11.88 -20.16 -17.00
N GLU A 788 12.64 -19.16 -16.54
CA GLU A 788 12.42 -17.75 -16.86
C GLU A 788 13.16 -17.34 -18.15
N HIS A 789 14.09 -18.15 -18.65
CA HIS A 789 14.98 -17.83 -19.78
C HIS A 789 14.80 -18.80 -20.99
N PRO A 790 14.90 -18.33 -22.25
CA PRO A 790 14.99 -16.94 -22.72
C PRO A 790 13.64 -16.19 -22.77
N ARG A 791 13.72 -14.88 -23.05
CA ARG A 791 12.56 -14.07 -23.43
C ARG A 791 11.98 -14.62 -24.73
N ARG A 792 10.67 -14.86 -24.73
CA ARG A 792 9.93 -15.41 -25.88
C ARG A 792 8.62 -14.67 -26.10
N ARG A 793 8.23 -14.54 -27.36
CA ARG A 793 6.97 -13.92 -27.78
C ARG A 793 5.94 -15.01 -28.03
N VAL A 794 4.79 -14.94 -27.36
CA VAL A 794 3.69 -15.92 -27.47
C VAL A 794 2.43 -15.20 -27.93
N ASP A 795 1.77 -15.74 -28.96
CA ASP A 795 0.52 -15.18 -29.48
C ASP A 795 -0.71 -15.69 -28.73
N THR A 796 -1.63 -14.78 -28.44
CA THR A 796 -2.95 -15.04 -27.85
C THR A 796 -4.04 -14.76 -28.89
N LYS A 797 -5.06 -15.62 -28.93
CA LYS A 797 -6.29 -15.34 -29.69
C LYS A 797 -7.10 -14.23 -29.00
N ALA A 798 -8.24 -13.86 -29.60
CA ALA A 798 -9.23 -13.07 -28.87
C ALA A 798 -9.92 -13.96 -27.83
N PHE A 799 -10.12 -13.45 -26.61
CA PHE A 799 -10.76 -14.17 -25.52
C PHE A 799 -11.48 -13.22 -24.54
N SER A 800 -12.29 -13.78 -23.66
CA SER A 800 -12.77 -13.10 -22.45
C SER A 800 -12.37 -13.88 -21.19
N ILE A 801 -12.20 -13.20 -20.06
CA ILE A 801 -11.75 -13.79 -18.79
C ILE A 801 -12.49 -13.17 -17.60
N SER A 802 -12.79 -13.98 -16.58
CA SER A 802 -13.44 -13.50 -15.34
C SER A 802 -12.66 -12.36 -14.68
N ALA A 803 -13.35 -11.28 -14.34
CA ALA A 803 -12.75 -10.09 -13.75
C ALA A 803 -12.17 -10.33 -12.35
N LEU A 804 -12.73 -11.29 -11.61
CA LEU A 804 -12.22 -11.80 -10.33
C LEU A 804 -11.96 -13.33 -10.42
N PRO A 805 -11.09 -13.89 -9.55
CA PRO A 805 -10.95 -15.34 -9.40
C PRO A 805 -12.24 -15.99 -8.87
N ILE A 806 -12.35 -17.31 -9.06
CA ILE A 806 -13.48 -18.11 -8.57
C ILE A 806 -13.53 -18.02 -7.04
N SER A 807 -14.66 -17.58 -6.46
CA SER A 807 -14.83 -17.49 -5.01
C SER A 807 -15.26 -18.81 -4.37
N ASN A 808 -15.07 -18.94 -3.05
CA ASN A 808 -15.57 -20.10 -2.29
C ASN A 808 -17.09 -20.29 -2.46
N ALA A 809 -17.88 -19.20 -2.43
CA ALA A 809 -19.32 -19.25 -2.67
C ALA A 809 -19.65 -19.77 -4.07
N GLN A 810 -18.95 -19.28 -5.10
CA GLN A 810 -19.13 -19.76 -6.48
C GLN A 810 -18.80 -21.26 -6.62
N TYR A 811 -17.73 -21.74 -5.99
CA TYR A 811 -17.36 -23.16 -6.02
C TYR A 811 -18.35 -24.04 -5.23
N LEU A 812 -18.86 -23.56 -4.09
CA LEU A 812 -19.88 -24.27 -3.31
C LEU A 812 -21.19 -24.43 -4.10
N ASP A 813 -21.60 -23.40 -4.84
CA ASP A 813 -22.77 -23.46 -5.73
C ASP A 813 -22.55 -24.47 -6.87
N PHE A 814 -21.33 -24.60 -7.38
CA PHE A 814 -20.97 -25.63 -8.37
C PHE A 814 -21.08 -27.04 -7.79
N LEU A 815 -20.55 -27.30 -6.59
CA LEU A 815 -20.66 -28.62 -5.94
C LEU A 815 -22.13 -29.01 -5.70
N LYS A 816 -22.95 -28.06 -5.22
CA LYS A 816 -24.40 -28.25 -5.05
C LYS A 816 -25.10 -28.53 -6.38
N ALA A 817 -24.83 -27.72 -7.41
CA ALA A 817 -25.47 -27.85 -8.72
C ALA A 817 -25.07 -29.11 -9.51
N THR A 818 -23.92 -29.71 -9.17
CA THR A 818 -23.42 -30.95 -9.79
C THR A 818 -23.62 -32.20 -8.93
N ASN A 819 -24.10 -32.03 -7.68
CA ASN A 819 -24.13 -33.06 -6.64
C ASN A 819 -22.74 -33.73 -6.43
N SER A 820 -21.67 -32.94 -6.56
CA SER A 820 -20.29 -33.41 -6.42
C SER A 820 -19.82 -33.37 -4.96
N ALA A 821 -19.10 -34.41 -4.56
CA ALA A 821 -18.42 -34.49 -3.26
C ALA A 821 -16.94 -34.03 -3.30
N ASP A 822 -16.45 -33.57 -4.45
CA ASP A 822 -15.06 -33.16 -4.71
C ASP A 822 -14.75 -31.75 -4.14
N ALA A 823 -14.81 -31.66 -2.80
CA ALA A 823 -14.47 -30.46 -2.06
C ALA A 823 -12.94 -30.25 -2.00
N PRO A 824 -12.43 -29.00 -2.05
CA PRO A 824 -10.99 -28.74 -1.99
C PRO A 824 -10.39 -29.11 -0.64
N SER A 825 -9.11 -29.50 -0.60
CA SER A 825 -8.40 -29.81 0.66
C SER A 825 -8.18 -28.59 1.57
N SER A 826 -8.38 -27.38 1.05
CA SER A 826 -8.46 -26.15 1.86
C SER A 826 -9.72 -26.09 2.72
N TRP A 827 -10.73 -26.95 2.49
CA TRP A 827 -11.97 -27.00 3.27
C TRP A 827 -11.95 -28.15 4.30
N VAL A 828 -12.85 -28.04 5.28
CA VAL A 828 -13.17 -29.08 6.26
C VAL A 828 -14.69 -29.08 6.48
N LYS A 829 -15.29 -30.26 6.74
CA LYS A 829 -16.72 -30.34 7.06
C LYS A 829 -16.96 -29.99 8.52
N SER A 830 -17.96 -29.17 8.78
CA SER A 830 -18.39 -28.83 10.14
C SER A 830 -19.10 -30.02 10.81
N GLY A 831 -19.11 -30.06 12.14
CA GLY A 831 -19.77 -31.11 12.92
C GLY A 831 -21.28 -31.17 12.61
N GLY A 832 -21.69 -32.21 11.89
CA GLY A 832 -23.05 -32.33 11.30
C GLY A 832 -23.03 -32.74 9.81
N GLY A 833 -21.93 -32.50 9.10
CA GLY A 833 -21.67 -33.05 7.77
C GLY A 833 -22.28 -32.30 6.57
N GLU A 834 -23.19 -31.35 6.80
CA GLU A 834 -23.89 -30.58 5.75
C GLU A 834 -23.24 -29.23 5.39
N SER A 835 -22.41 -28.65 6.27
CA SER A 835 -21.71 -27.38 6.04
C SER A 835 -20.19 -27.54 5.97
N TYR A 836 -19.54 -26.56 5.33
CA TYR A 836 -18.09 -26.48 5.17
C TYR A 836 -17.52 -25.26 5.88
N SER A 837 -16.27 -25.37 6.31
CA SER A 837 -15.42 -24.28 6.79
C SER A 837 -14.10 -24.29 6.02
N VAL A 838 -13.46 -23.14 5.87
CA VAL A 838 -12.15 -22.98 5.23
C VAL A 838 -11.05 -23.06 6.29
N ARG A 839 -9.99 -23.82 6.04
CA ARG A 839 -8.85 -23.96 6.96
C ARG A 839 -8.02 -22.67 6.97
N THR A 840 -7.57 -22.25 8.15
CA THR A 840 -6.60 -21.17 8.33
C THR A 840 -5.64 -21.52 9.47
N PHE A 841 -4.53 -20.80 9.60
CA PHE A 841 -3.61 -20.94 10.74
C PHE A 841 -4.19 -20.47 12.08
N TYR A 842 -5.40 -19.90 12.08
CA TYR A 842 -6.16 -19.55 13.29
C TYR A 842 -7.38 -20.49 13.49
N GLY A 843 -7.35 -21.67 12.87
CA GLY A 843 -8.42 -22.67 12.90
C GLY A 843 -9.41 -22.55 11.73
N PRO A 844 -10.43 -23.43 11.68
CA PRO A 844 -11.45 -23.40 10.64
C PRO A 844 -12.35 -22.16 10.73
N VAL A 845 -12.53 -21.47 9.60
CA VAL A 845 -13.38 -20.28 9.44
C VAL A 845 -14.65 -20.66 8.69
N ASP A 846 -15.82 -20.30 9.21
CA ASP A 846 -17.10 -20.65 8.58
C ASP A 846 -17.24 -20.08 7.16
N MET A 847 -17.92 -20.81 6.29
CA MET A 847 -18.13 -20.41 4.89
C MET A 847 -18.84 -19.05 4.76
N ALA A 848 -19.67 -18.63 5.71
CA ALA A 848 -20.30 -17.30 5.70
C ALA A 848 -19.25 -16.16 5.80
N VAL A 849 -18.13 -16.38 6.49
CA VAL A 849 -17.01 -15.44 6.57
C VAL A 849 -16.12 -15.51 5.33
N ALA A 850 -15.81 -16.73 4.88
CA ALA A 850 -14.87 -16.98 3.79
C ALA A 850 -15.49 -16.98 2.37
N CYS A 851 -16.80 -16.72 2.25
CA CYS A 851 -17.58 -16.84 1.01
C CYS A 851 -17.01 -16.06 -0.19
N HIS A 852 -16.49 -14.86 0.06
CA HIS A 852 -15.95 -13.95 -0.96
C HIS A 852 -14.45 -14.14 -1.24
N TRP A 853 -13.76 -14.98 -0.47
CA TRP A 853 -12.35 -15.30 -0.71
C TRP A 853 -12.19 -16.13 -1.99
N PRO A 854 -11.06 -16.05 -2.71
CA PRO A 854 -10.75 -16.99 -3.79
C PRO A 854 -10.74 -18.43 -3.23
N VAL A 855 -11.32 -19.37 -3.97
CA VAL A 855 -11.24 -20.79 -3.61
C VAL A 855 -9.81 -21.30 -3.86
N GLN A 856 -9.26 -22.02 -2.89
CA GLN A 856 -7.96 -22.69 -3.01
C GLN A 856 -8.20 -24.16 -3.34
N ALA A 857 -7.85 -24.60 -4.55
CA ALA A 857 -8.15 -25.92 -5.10
C ALA A 857 -7.11 -26.37 -6.14
N SER A 858 -7.13 -27.66 -6.49
CA SER A 858 -6.28 -28.20 -7.55
C SER A 858 -6.67 -27.65 -8.93
N GLY A 859 -5.71 -27.60 -9.87
CA GLY A 859 -5.97 -27.22 -11.26
C GLY A 859 -7.04 -28.10 -11.92
N LYS A 860 -7.08 -29.39 -11.57
CA LYS A 860 -8.13 -30.34 -12.00
C LYS A 860 -9.53 -29.93 -11.52
N GLN A 861 -9.69 -29.58 -10.24
CA GLN A 861 -10.95 -29.12 -9.66
C GLN A 861 -11.41 -27.79 -10.31
N LEU A 862 -10.49 -26.84 -10.50
CA LEU A 862 -10.79 -25.55 -11.13
C LEU A 862 -11.10 -25.69 -12.63
N GLN A 863 -10.45 -26.60 -13.34
CA GLN A 863 -10.79 -26.93 -14.72
C GLN A 863 -12.17 -27.61 -14.83
N ALA A 864 -12.58 -28.42 -13.85
CA ALA A 864 -13.95 -28.96 -13.80
C ALA A 864 -14.98 -27.85 -13.59
N TYR A 865 -14.72 -26.91 -12.67
CA TYR A 865 -15.54 -25.71 -12.48
C TYR A 865 -15.65 -24.87 -13.76
N ALA A 866 -14.51 -24.58 -14.39
CA ALA A 866 -14.45 -23.78 -15.62
C ALA A 866 -15.27 -24.41 -16.75
N THR A 867 -15.13 -25.72 -16.95
CA THR A 867 -15.93 -26.50 -17.92
C THR A 867 -17.44 -26.42 -17.61
N TRP A 868 -17.85 -26.55 -16.34
CA TRP A 868 -19.26 -26.39 -15.93
C TRP A 868 -19.81 -24.96 -16.14
N LYS A 869 -18.95 -23.95 -16.01
CA LYS A 869 -19.27 -22.54 -16.34
C LYS A 869 -19.20 -22.26 -17.86
N GLY A 870 -18.91 -23.27 -18.68
CA GLY A 870 -18.87 -23.20 -20.14
C GLY A 870 -17.59 -22.59 -20.72
N GLY A 871 -16.48 -22.62 -19.98
CA GLY A 871 -15.17 -22.11 -20.41
C GLY A 871 -14.03 -23.05 -20.01
N ARG A 872 -12.82 -22.50 -19.88
CA ARG A 872 -11.58 -23.22 -19.53
C ARG A 872 -10.70 -22.41 -18.59
N LEU A 873 -9.64 -22.99 -18.03
CA LEU A 873 -8.58 -22.20 -17.42
C LEU A 873 -7.86 -21.35 -18.51
N PRO A 874 -7.44 -20.12 -18.21
CA PRO A 874 -6.64 -19.31 -19.12
C PRO A 874 -5.29 -19.98 -19.38
N THR A 875 -4.69 -19.76 -20.55
CA THR A 875 -3.28 -20.11 -20.78
C THR A 875 -2.37 -19.12 -20.04
N HIS A 876 -1.09 -19.46 -19.86
CA HIS A 876 -0.08 -18.57 -19.28
C HIS A 876 -0.07 -17.20 -20.00
N ALA A 877 -0.03 -17.17 -21.34
CA ALA A 877 -0.02 -15.92 -22.09
C ALA A 877 -1.30 -15.08 -21.90
N GLU A 878 -2.47 -15.71 -21.83
CA GLU A 878 -3.75 -15.01 -21.60
C GLU A 878 -3.86 -14.44 -20.18
N LEU A 879 -3.43 -15.19 -19.16
CA LEU A 879 -3.42 -14.70 -17.78
C LEU A 879 -2.37 -13.61 -17.56
N ARG A 880 -1.18 -13.76 -18.16
CA ARG A 880 -0.13 -12.71 -18.15
C ARG A 880 -0.63 -11.42 -18.81
N LYS A 881 -1.46 -11.52 -19.87
CA LYS A 881 -2.10 -10.36 -20.51
C LYS A 881 -3.06 -9.63 -19.59
N LEU A 882 -3.85 -10.35 -18.79
CA LEU A 882 -4.69 -9.74 -17.74
C LEU A 882 -3.82 -9.05 -16.68
N MET A 883 -2.76 -9.70 -16.21
CA MET A 883 -1.87 -9.15 -15.18
C MET A 883 -0.96 -8.00 -15.68
N ASP A 884 -0.73 -7.89 -16.99
CA ASP A 884 0.03 -6.79 -17.63
C ASP A 884 -0.85 -5.62 -18.06
N ALA A 885 -2.18 -5.79 -18.09
CA ALA A 885 -3.09 -4.75 -18.58
C ALA A 885 -3.03 -3.51 -17.67
N PRO A 886 -2.95 -2.29 -18.23
CA PRO A 886 -2.96 -1.07 -17.44
C PRO A 886 -4.29 -0.98 -16.68
N PRO A 887 -4.32 -0.54 -15.41
CA PRO A 887 -5.52 -0.70 -14.59
C PRO A 887 -6.72 0.10 -15.12
N GLU A 888 -6.50 1.15 -15.91
CA GLU A 888 -7.53 1.91 -16.64
C GLU A 888 -8.28 1.04 -17.67
N ALA A 889 -7.62 0.06 -18.29
CA ALA A 889 -8.27 -0.94 -19.17
C ALA A 889 -9.02 -2.02 -18.38
N LEU A 890 -8.89 -2.02 -17.04
CA LEU A 890 -9.52 -2.96 -16.11
C LEU A 890 -10.52 -2.27 -15.14
N VAL A 891 -10.72 -0.96 -15.24
CA VAL A 891 -11.80 -0.26 -14.53
C VAL A 891 -13.12 -0.57 -15.25
N LEU A 892 -14.09 -1.09 -14.50
CA LEU A 892 -15.40 -1.48 -15.04
C LEU A 892 -16.41 -0.33 -14.95
N ASP A 893 -17.14 -0.13 -16.04
CA ASP A 893 -18.33 0.71 -16.06
C ASP A 893 -19.50 -0.05 -15.40
N LEU A 894 -19.83 0.35 -14.17
CA LEU A 894 -20.91 -0.26 -13.38
C LEU A 894 -22.32 0.06 -13.90
N THR A 895 -22.46 0.88 -14.95
CA THR A 895 -23.75 1.13 -15.61
C THR A 895 -24.16 0.02 -16.58
N VAL A 896 -23.26 -0.93 -16.91
CA VAL A 896 -23.54 -2.05 -17.81
C VAL A 896 -24.21 -3.21 -17.03
N PRO A 897 -25.44 -3.62 -17.37
CA PRO A 897 -26.13 -4.70 -16.67
C PRO A 897 -25.51 -6.09 -16.94
N PRO A 898 -25.61 -7.02 -15.98
CA PRO A 898 -24.99 -8.35 -16.08
C PRO A 898 -25.72 -9.31 -17.01
N PHE A 899 -25.00 -10.33 -17.46
CA PHE A 899 -25.45 -11.31 -18.45
C PHE A 899 -26.46 -12.33 -17.88
N ASN A 900 -27.71 -12.31 -18.36
CA ASN A 900 -28.75 -13.23 -17.89
C ASN A 900 -28.68 -14.61 -18.59
N ARG A 901 -28.32 -15.65 -17.82
CA ARG A 901 -28.15 -17.05 -18.24
C ARG A 901 -29.43 -17.70 -18.80
N ASP A 902 -30.62 -17.23 -18.43
CA ASP A 902 -31.89 -17.88 -18.82
C ASP A 902 -32.33 -17.57 -20.25
N SER A 903 -31.74 -16.54 -20.88
CA SER A 903 -32.01 -16.16 -22.28
C SER A 903 -31.59 -17.24 -23.31
N ALA A 904 -30.69 -18.16 -22.94
CA ALA A 904 -30.08 -19.13 -23.86
C ALA A 904 -30.83 -20.48 -23.99
N LYS A 905 -31.96 -20.67 -23.31
CA LYS A 905 -32.70 -21.97 -23.29
C LYS A 905 -34.04 -21.98 -24.04
N ALA A 906 -34.43 -20.88 -24.69
CA ALA A 906 -35.82 -20.65 -25.10
C ALA A 906 -36.10 -20.65 -26.62
N ALA A 907 -35.16 -21.05 -27.48
CA ALA A 907 -35.34 -20.95 -28.94
C ALA A 907 -34.78 -22.14 -29.74
N GLU A 908 -35.66 -23.01 -30.22
CA GLU A 908 -35.52 -23.84 -31.43
C GLU A 908 -36.91 -24.38 -31.85
N PRO A 909 -37.19 -24.67 -33.14
CA PRO A 909 -37.67 -23.60 -34.03
C PRO A 909 -39.03 -23.88 -34.71
N ALA A 910 -39.68 -22.81 -35.18
CA ALA A 910 -40.84 -22.86 -36.09
C ALA A 910 -40.61 -21.92 -37.29
N ALA A 911 -41.11 -22.30 -38.46
CA ALA A 911 -40.54 -21.87 -39.75
C ALA A 911 -41.18 -20.62 -40.39
N ASN A 912 -40.32 -19.88 -41.11
CA ASN A 912 -40.60 -18.98 -42.23
C ASN A 912 -41.46 -17.72 -41.97
N ASP A 913 -40.86 -16.70 -41.35
CA ASP A 913 -40.39 -15.50 -42.08
C ASP A 913 -39.67 -14.57 -41.08
N ILE A 914 -38.37 -14.31 -41.31
CA ILE A 914 -37.47 -13.26 -40.74
C ILE A 914 -36.01 -13.76 -40.89
N ASP A 915 -35.09 -12.91 -41.35
CA ASP A 915 -33.67 -13.22 -41.51
C ASP A 915 -32.93 -13.48 -40.19
N PRO A 916 -31.83 -14.29 -40.20
CA PRO A 916 -31.33 -14.96 -38.99
C PRO A 916 -30.60 -14.05 -37.98
N PRO A 917 -30.90 -14.16 -36.67
CA PRO A 917 -30.23 -13.38 -35.62
C PRO A 917 -28.89 -14.01 -35.22
N GLY A 918 -27.79 -13.38 -35.65
CA GLY A 918 -26.44 -13.84 -35.31
C GLY A 918 -25.34 -12.93 -35.83
N LYS A 919 -25.32 -11.66 -35.37
CA LYS A 919 -24.26 -10.64 -35.57
C LYS A 919 -24.64 -9.35 -34.84
N GLN A 920 -24.38 -9.27 -33.54
CA GLN A 920 -24.33 -7.98 -32.84
C GLN A 920 -22.97 -7.84 -32.17
N ALA A 921 -22.15 -6.97 -32.77
CA ALA A 921 -20.94 -6.45 -32.15
C ALA A 921 -21.31 -5.64 -30.89
N PRO A 922 -20.37 -5.40 -29.95
CA PRO A 922 -20.59 -4.41 -28.89
C PRO A 922 -21.00 -3.06 -29.51
N PRO A 923 -21.78 -2.22 -28.80
CA PRO A 923 -22.29 -0.97 -29.34
C PRO A 923 -21.12 -0.09 -29.79
N VAL A 924 -21.00 0.08 -31.11
CA VAL A 924 -20.02 0.97 -31.71
C VAL A 924 -20.46 2.39 -31.36
N ARG A 925 -19.62 3.12 -30.62
CA ARG A 925 -19.91 4.52 -30.27
C ARG A 925 -19.64 5.40 -31.48
N GLY A 926 -20.73 5.85 -32.10
CA GLY A 926 -20.75 6.45 -33.43
C GLY A 926 -20.53 5.42 -34.55
N SER A 927 -20.69 5.85 -35.81
CA SER A 927 -20.45 4.99 -36.97
C SER A 927 -18.97 4.90 -37.36
N ALA A 928 -18.63 3.82 -38.05
CA ALA A 928 -17.32 3.66 -38.69
C ALA A 928 -17.19 4.61 -39.90
N VAL A 929 -15.96 4.98 -40.27
CA VAL A 929 -15.72 5.95 -41.36
C VAL A 929 -16.49 5.60 -42.64
N ARG A 930 -17.35 6.52 -43.07
CA ARG A 930 -17.94 6.50 -44.41
C ARG A 930 -16.92 7.00 -45.45
N TYR A 931 -16.25 6.08 -46.13
CA TYR A 931 -15.40 6.40 -47.29
C TYR A 931 -16.24 6.53 -48.57
N VAL A 932 -16.07 7.63 -49.32
CA VAL A 932 -16.72 7.85 -50.62
C VAL A 932 -15.84 7.27 -51.74
N PRO A 933 -16.34 6.31 -52.55
CA PRO A 933 -15.61 5.76 -53.70
C PRO A 933 -15.21 6.84 -54.70
N ARG A 934 -14.06 6.70 -55.36
CA ARG A 934 -13.54 7.71 -56.31
C ARG A 934 -14.52 8.09 -57.42
N GLU A 935 -15.34 7.13 -57.87
CA GLU A 935 -16.39 7.31 -58.88
C GLU A 935 -17.56 8.22 -58.40
N GLU A 936 -17.73 8.36 -57.08
CA GLU A 936 -18.83 9.06 -56.41
C GLU A 936 -18.40 10.39 -55.76
N GLN A 937 -17.11 10.75 -55.86
CA GLN A 937 -16.56 11.96 -55.26
C GLN A 937 -17.01 13.20 -56.04
N SER A 938 -17.58 14.19 -55.34
CA SER A 938 -18.07 15.40 -56.01
C SER A 938 -16.92 16.30 -56.47
N GLU A 939 -17.06 16.89 -57.67
CA GLU A 939 -16.09 17.86 -58.21
C GLU A 939 -15.91 19.09 -57.31
N GLU A 940 -16.96 19.48 -56.55
CA GLU A 940 -16.88 20.57 -55.58
C GLU A 940 -16.05 20.17 -54.34
N ASP A 941 -16.30 19.00 -53.75
CA ASP A 941 -15.50 18.49 -52.63
C ASP A 941 -14.03 18.27 -53.05
N LEU A 942 -13.81 17.71 -54.24
CA LEU A 942 -12.47 17.53 -54.83
C LEU A 942 -11.73 18.86 -54.99
N LYS A 943 -12.39 19.90 -55.52
CA LYS A 943 -11.80 21.24 -55.67
C LYS A 943 -11.26 21.78 -54.35
N TRP A 944 -12.02 21.66 -53.26
CA TRP A 944 -11.61 22.16 -51.94
C TRP A 944 -10.58 21.26 -51.24
N MET A 945 -10.61 19.94 -51.49
CA MET A 945 -9.58 19.01 -51.02
C MET A 945 -8.21 19.25 -51.67
N HIS A 946 -8.15 19.74 -52.91
CA HIS A 946 -6.89 20.20 -53.51
C HIS A 946 -6.29 21.41 -52.77
N GLU A 947 -7.12 22.33 -52.25
CA GLU A 947 -6.64 23.43 -51.40
C GLU A 947 -6.20 22.93 -50.01
N ALA A 948 -6.86 21.92 -49.43
CA ALA A 948 -6.38 21.26 -48.21
C ALA A 948 -5.02 20.58 -48.41
N LEU A 949 -4.79 19.94 -49.57
CA LEU A 949 -3.47 19.41 -49.94
C LEU A 949 -2.42 20.51 -50.11
N ALA A 950 -2.77 21.69 -50.63
CA ALA A 950 -1.83 22.82 -50.69
C ALA A 950 -1.39 23.25 -49.28
N MET A 951 -2.33 23.36 -48.32
CA MET A 951 -2.00 23.64 -46.92
C MET A 951 -1.16 22.53 -46.25
N ALA A 952 -1.38 21.26 -46.64
CA ALA A 952 -0.56 20.14 -46.17
C ALA A 952 0.85 20.14 -46.78
N GLN A 953 1.02 20.63 -48.01
CA GLN A 953 2.34 20.88 -48.60
C GLN A 953 3.07 22.01 -47.87
N GLU A 954 2.39 23.11 -47.53
CA GLU A 954 2.97 24.17 -46.70
C GLU A 954 3.42 23.66 -45.31
N ALA A 955 2.67 22.71 -44.72
CA ALA A 955 3.10 22.05 -43.48
C ALA A 955 4.36 21.19 -43.72
N LEU A 956 4.38 20.40 -44.80
CA LEU A 956 5.54 19.57 -45.15
C LEU A 956 6.81 20.41 -45.37
N ASP A 957 6.68 21.52 -46.09
CA ASP A 957 7.78 22.44 -46.41
C ASP A 957 8.31 23.17 -45.16
N ALA A 958 7.47 23.35 -44.14
CA ALA A 958 7.83 23.87 -42.81
C ALA A 958 8.38 22.80 -41.84
N ASN A 959 8.56 21.55 -42.28
CA ASN A 959 8.88 20.38 -41.42
C ASN A 959 7.83 20.05 -40.34
N GLU A 960 6.58 20.38 -40.59
CA GLU A 960 5.43 19.96 -39.78
C GLU A 960 4.81 18.66 -40.29
N VAL A 961 4.05 17.97 -39.44
CA VAL A 961 3.25 16.81 -39.89
C VAL A 961 2.26 17.32 -40.95
N PRO A 962 2.24 16.77 -42.19
CA PRO A 962 1.57 17.39 -43.33
C PRO A 962 0.06 17.18 -43.30
N VAL A 963 -0.60 17.93 -42.41
CA VAL A 963 -2.06 18.05 -42.31
C VAL A 963 -2.43 19.50 -42.61
N GLY A 964 -3.32 19.66 -43.57
CA GLY A 964 -3.87 20.93 -44.02
C GLY A 964 -5.38 20.88 -44.02
N GLY A 965 -6.02 21.99 -43.66
CA GLY A 965 -7.46 22.13 -43.49
C GLY A 965 -7.99 23.42 -44.12
N VAL A 966 -9.18 23.37 -44.71
CA VAL A 966 -9.85 24.51 -45.35
C VAL A 966 -11.31 24.52 -44.94
N PHE A 967 -11.76 25.63 -44.36
CA PHE A 967 -13.16 25.83 -43.98
C PHE A 967 -13.87 26.64 -45.07
N VAL A 968 -14.94 26.08 -45.64
CA VAL A 968 -15.72 26.67 -46.73
C VAL A 968 -17.15 26.90 -46.28
N ARG A 969 -17.63 28.14 -46.40
CA ARG A 969 -19.01 28.55 -46.11
C ARG A 969 -19.60 29.18 -47.37
N LYS A 970 -20.78 28.71 -47.81
CA LYS A 970 -21.49 29.23 -49.00
C LYS A 970 -20.60 29.31 -50.27
N GLY A 971 -19.77 28.29 -50.49
CA GLY A 971 -18.85 28.21 -51.64
C GLY A 971 -17.62 29.12 -51.59
N GLN A 972 -17.35 29.78 -50.46
CA GLN A 972 -16.17 30.63 -50.25
C GLN A 972 -15.32 30.10 -49.09
N VAL A 973 -13.99 30.12 -49.27
CA VAL A 973 -13.05 29.78 -48.18
C VAL A 973 -13.07 30.89 -47.14
N ILE A 974 -13.44 30.55 -45.91
CA ILE A 974 -13.46 31.48 -44.77
C ILE A 974 -12.21 31.36 -43.88
N ALA A 975 -11.54 30.21 -43.89
CA ALA A 975 -10.24 30.03 -43.27
C ALA A 975 -9.46 28.89 -43.93
N ARG A 976 -8.13 28.99 -43.86
CA ARG A 976 -7.19 27.91 -44.16
C ARG A 976 -6.32 27.72 -42.93
N GLY A 977 -6.00 26.48 -42.60
CA GLY A 977 -5.12 26.14 -41.49
C GLY A 977 -4.19 25.00 -41.86
N ARG A 978 -3.05 24.93 -41.16
CA ARG A 978 -2.09 23.82 -41.27
C ARG A 978 -1.52 23.50 -39.90
N ASN A 979 -1.00 22.30 -39.71
CA ASN A 979 -0.28 21.99 -38.47
C ASN A 979 0.91 22.94 -38.28
N ARG A 980 1.03 23.47 -37.05
CA ARG A 980 2.10 24.36 -36.57
C ARG A 980 2.55 23.97 -35.15
N THR A 981 2.51 22.68 -34.82
CA THR A 981 2.74 22.20 -33.45
C THR A 981 4.20 22.36 -33.00
N ASN A 982 5.15 22.20 -33.92
CA ASN A 982 6.57 22.43 -33.68
C ASN A 982 6.93 23.92 -33.84
N GLU A 983 6.38 24.58 -34.87
CA GLU A 983 6.58 26.00 -35.19
C GLU A 983 6.15 26.92 -34.03
N LEU A 984 5.05 26.60 -33.35
CA LEU A 984 4.50 27.36 -32.22
C LEU A 984 4.77 26.72 -30.85
N LEU A 985 5.52 25.62 -30.80
CA LEU A 985 5.77 24.81 -29.59
C LEU A 985 4.50 24.50 -28.77
N ASN A 986 3.38 24.30 -29.46
CA ASN A 986 2.07 24.10 -28.85
C ASN A 986 1.34 22.93 -29.51
N ALA A 987 1.18 21.85 -28.73
CA ALA A 987 0.58 20.60 -29.18
C ALA A 987 -0.88 20.72 -29.65
N THR A 988 -1.61 21.80 -29.32
CA THR A 988 -2.99 22.00 -29.79
C THR A 988 -3.07 22.66 -31.18
N ARG A 989 -1.94 23.08 -31.76
CA ARG A 989 -1.93 23.83 -33.04
C ARG A 989 -1.99 22.92 -34.26
N HIS A 990 -3.07 22.14 -34.31
CA HIS A 990 -3.51 21.38 -35.48
C HIS A 990 -4.24 22.29 -36.48
N ALA A 991 -4.32 21.85 -37.74
CA ALA A 991 -4.93 22.59 -38.84
C ALA A 991 -6.39 23.03 -38.57
N GLU A 992 -7.17 22.21 -37.87
CA GLU A 992 -8.58 22.50 -37.55
C GLU A 992 -8.70 23.60 -36.49
N LEU A 993 -7.91 23.51 -35.41
CA LEU A 993 -7.97 24.45 -34.29
C LEU A 993 -7.35 25.82 -34.64
N GLU A 994 -6.33 25.85 -35.50
CA GLU A 994 -5.75 27.13 -35.99
C GLU A 994 -6.73 27.89 -36.89
N ALA A 995 -7.47 27.18 -37.75
CA ALA A 995 -8.51 27.78 -38.57
C ALA A 995 -9.78 28.16 -37.77
N ILE A 996 -10.15 27.41 -36.72
CA ILE A 996 -11.24 27.79 -35.80
C ILE A 996 -10.93 29.11 -35.10
N ASP A 997 -9.73 29.27 -34.53
CA ASP A 997 -9.29 30.53 -33.90
C ASP A 997 -9.35 31.70 -34.90
N HIS A 998 -8.95 31.46 -36.16
CA HIS A 998 -9.05 32.48 -37.21
C HIS A 998 -10.51 32.87 -37.50
N ILE A 999 -11.41 31.91 -37.69
CA ILE A 999 -12.84 32.17 -37.96
C ILE A 999 -13.47 32.98 -36.83
N LEU A 1000 -13.21 32.61 -35.57
CA LEU A 1000 -13.72 33.34 -34.41
C LEU A 1000 -13.17 34.78 -34.33
N SER A 1001 -11.96 35.02 -34.82
CA SER A 1001 -11.37 36.38 -34.85
C SER A 1001 -11.98 37.31 -35.92
N ILE A 1002 -12.45 36.76 -37.05
CA ILE A 1002 -13.01 37.54 -38.18
C ILE A 1002 -14.55 37.52 -38.24
N MET A 1003 -15.17 36.51 -37.64
CA MET A 1003 -16.61 36.30 -37.53
C MET A 1003 -16.98 35.87 -36.10
N PRO A 1004 -16.75 36.74 -35.09
CA PRO A 1004 -17.15 36.46 -33.72
C PRO A 1004 -18.69 36.37 -33.61
N PRO A 1005 -19.23 35.31 -32.99
CA PRO A 1005 -20.66 35.22 -32.66
C PRO A 1005 -21.10 36.38 -31.75
N SER A 1006 -22.34 36.82 -31.89
CA SER A 1006 -22.91 37.90 -31.06
C SER A 1006 -23.36 37.44 -29.68
N ALA A 1007 -23.61 36.13 -29.50
CA ALA A 1007 -23.92 35.53 -28.21
C ALA A 1007 -22.71 35.49 -27.26
N SER A 1008 -22.82 36.15 -26.10
CA SER A 1008 -21.74 36.20 -25.08
C SER A 1008 -21.43 34.86 -24.42
N ASP A 1009 -22.36 33.90 -24.49
CA ASP A 1009 -22.25 32.54 -23.96
C ASP A 1009 -21.79 31.52 -25.02
N PHE A 1010 -21.44 31.93 -26.24
CA PHE A 1010 -21.07 31.02 -27.34
C PHE A 1010 -19.97 30.00 -26.97
N ALA A 1011 -19.01 30.37 -26.11
CA ALA A 1011 -17.95 29.46 -25.66
C ALA A 1011 -18.45 28.30 -24.76
N ILE A 1012 -19.68 28.39 -24.24
CA ILE A 1012 -20.31 27.43 -23.32
C ILE A 1012 -21.55 26.79 -23.95
N ALA A 1013 -22.28 27.53 -24.78
CA ALA A 1013 -23.48 27.09 -25.48
C ALA A 1013 -23.49 27.51 -26.97
N PRO A 1014 -22.56 27.03 -27.81
CA PRO A 1014 -22.44 27.42 -29.23
C PRO A 1014 -23.65 27.02 -30.12
N HIS A 1015 -24.63 26.31 -29.56
CA HIS A 1015 -25.90 25.95 -30.20
C HIS A 1015 -27.12 26.74 -29.66
N SER A 1016 -26.97 27.61 -28.65
CA SER A 1016 -28.08 28.39 -28.05
C SER A 1016 -28.42 29.68 -28.81
N GLY A 1017 -27.47 30.20 -29.59
CA GLY A 1017 -27.58 31.48 -30.27
C GLY A 1017 -28.62 31.54 -31.39
N PRO A 1018 -29.02 32.76 -31.84
CA PRO A 1018 -30.01 32.94 -32.89
C PRO A 1018 -29.53 32.39 -34.24
N GLU A 1019 -30.49 32.09 -35.13
CA GLU A 1019 -30.20 31.47 -36.42
C GLU A 1019 -29.27 32.33 -37.30
N GLY A 1020 -28.13 31.75 -37.68
CA GLY A 1020 -27.06 32.41 -38.45
C GLY A 1020 -25.88 32.95 -37.62
N ASP A 1021 -26.00 33.02 -36.28
CA ASP A 1021 -24.96 33.57 -35.39
C ASP A 1021 -23.72 32.67 -35.25
N ASN A 1022 -23.91 31.34 -35.24
CA ASN A 1022 -22.81 30.38 -35.27
C ASN A 1022 -22.23 30.30 -36.71
N PRO A 1023 -20.94 30.68 -36.95
CA PRO A 1023 -20.36 30.66 -38.28
C PRO A 1023 -19.98 29.23 -38.77
N PHE A 1024 -19.91 28.24 -37.88
CA PHE A 1024 -19.52 26.86 -38.21
C PHE A 1024 -20.69 26.00 -38.68
N LYS A 1025 -21.93 26.33 -38.29
CA LYS A 1025 -23.14 25.56 -38.59
C LYS A 1025 -23.36 25.31 -40.09
N ASP A 1026 -23.07 26.30 -40.94
CA ASP A 1026 -23.22 26.20 -42.41
C ASP A 1026 -21.88 25.97 -43.13
N THR A 1027 -20.85 25.51 -42.40
CA THR A 1027 -19.48 25.42 -42.90
C THR A 1027 -19.05 23.97 -43.06
N THR A 1028 -18.38 23.68 -44.19
CA THR A 1028 -17.70 22.40 -44.42
C THR A 1028 -16.20 22.55 -44.20
N LEU A 1029 -15.62 21.68 -43.39
CA LEU A 1029 -14.16 21.50 -43.28
C LEU A 1029 -13.69 20.46 -44.29
N TYR A 1030 -12.69 20.80 -45.09
CA TYR A 1030 -11.92 19.89 -45.95
C TYR A 1030 -10.54 19.70 -45.34
N VAL A 1031 -10.15 18.47 -44.98
CA VAL A 1031 -8.87 18.21 -44.26
C VAL A 1031 -8.15 16.97 -44.79
N THR A 1032 -6.83 17.04 -44.99
CA THR A 1032 -6.11 15.95 -45.67
C THR A 1032 -6.10 14.64 -44.89
N ILE A 1033 -6.05 14.71 -43.56
CA ILE A 1033 -6.10 13.58 -42.63
C ILE A 1033 -7.30 13.78 -41.70
N GLU A 1034 -8.00 12.70 -41.37
CA GLU A 1034 -9.13 12.70 -40.43
C GLU A 1034 -8.79 13.43 -39.12
N PRO A 1035 -9.69 14.32 -38.63
CA PRO A 1035 -9.52 14.99 -37.35
C PRO A 1035 -9.24 13.99 -36.24
N CYS A 1036 -8.25 14.28 -35.39
CA CYS A 1036 -8.03 13.46 -34.21
C CYS A 1036 -9.17 13.64 -33.20
N ILE A 1037 -9.29 12.74 -32.22
CA ILE A 1037 -10.29 12.75 -31.14
C ILE A 1037 -10.48 14.15 -30.51
N MET A 1038 -9.39 14.89 -30.27
CA MET A 1038 -9.43 16.28 -29.78
C MET A 1038 -10.10 17.24 -30.78
N CYS A 1039 -9.67 17.22 -32.04
CA CYS A 1039 -10.22 18.09 -33.09
C CYS A 1039 -11.68 17.71 -33.42
N GLY A 1040 -12.00 16.42 -33.50
CA GLY A 1040 -13.35 15.92 -33.75
C GLY A 1040 -14.33 16.30 -32.62
N ALA A 1041 -13.88 16.25 -31.36
CA ALA A 1041 -14.67 16.72 -30.22
C ALA A 1041 -14.86 18.25 -30.24
N ALA A 1042 -13.81 19.02 -30.54
CA ALA A 1042 -13.91 20.49 -30.66
C ALA A 1042 -14.83 20.92 -31.81
N LEU A 1043 -14.75 20.25 -32.95
CA LEU A 1043 -15.64 20.44 -34.11
C LEU A 1043 -17.10 20.12 -33.77
N ARG A 1044 -17.35 19.07 -32.98
CA ARG A 1044 -18.70 18.75 -32.48
C ARG A 1044 -19.22 19.81 -31.52
N GLN A 1045 -18.40 20.18 -30.53
CA GLN A 1045 -18.75 21.21 -29.55
C GLN A 1045 -19.07 22.53 -30.23
N ILE A 1046 -18.25 23.01 -31.17
CA ILE A 1046 -18.49 24.29 -31.86
C ILE A 1046 -19.63 24.24 -32.90
N GLY A 1047 -20.15 23.05 -33.21
CA GLY A 1047 -21.25 22.84 -34.14
C GLY A 1047 -20.88 23.06 -35.61
N ILE A 1048 -19.83 22.38 -36.08
CA ILE A 1048 -19.54 22.31 -37.52
C ILE A 1048 -20.69 21.65 -38.29
N GLY A 1049 -20.95 22.09 -39.52
CA GLY A 1049 -21.96 21.47 -40.38
C GLY A 1049 -21.52 20.12 -40.97
N ARG A 1050 -20.33 20.09 -41.59
CA ARG A 1050 -19.81 18.93 -42.32
C ARG A 1050 -18.28 18.85 -42.30
N VAL A 1051 -17.73 17.64 -42.33
CA VAL A 1051 -16.30 17.35 -42.47
C VAL A 1051 -16.07 16.40 -43.64
N VAL A 1052 -15.15 16.76 -44.52
CA VAL A 1052 -14.66 15.95 -45.64
C VAL A 1052 -13.17 15.73 -45.42
N PHE A 1053 -12.71 14.48 -45.48
CA PHE A 1053 -11.30 14.19 -45.29
C PHE A 1053 -10.70 13.19 -46.29
N GLY A 1054 -9.37 13.22 -46.40
CA GLY A 1054 -8.63 12.36 -47.32
C GLY A 1054 -8.38 10.96 -46.77
N ALA A 1055 -7.42 10.84 -45.87
CA ALA A 1055 -7.05 9.56 -45.26
C ALA A 1055 -7.47 9.47 -43.79
N GLY A 1056 -7.93 8.28 -43.37
CA GLY A 1056 -8.25 8.00 -41.97
C GLY A 1056 -7.04 8.08 -41.06
N ASN A 1057 -7.29 8.45 -39.81
CA ASN A 1057 -6.27 8.57 -38.77
C ASN A 1057 -6.29 7.30 -37.89
N GLU A 1058 -5.63 6.25 -38.37
CA GLU A 1058 -5.61 4.90 -37.77
C GLU A 1058 -5.09 4.82 -36.31
N ARG A 1059 -4.59 5.93 -35.74
CA ARG A 1059 -4.08 5.98 -34.36
C ARG A 1059 -4.90 6.88 -33.43
N PHE A 1060 -5.49 7.95 -33.95
CA PHE A 1060 -6.12 8.98 -33.13
C PHE A 1060 -7.44 9.53 -33.71
N GLY A 1061 -8.01 8.94 -34.77
CA GLY A 1061 -9.17 9.47 -35.51
C GLY A 1061 -10.47 9.57 -34.70
N GLY A 1062 -11.08 10.76 -34.72
CA GLY A 1062 -12.32 11.08 -34.00
C GLY A 1062 -13.59 11.00 -34.86
N ASN A 1063 -13.48 10.61 -36.14
CA ASN A 1063 -14.59 10.60 -37.09
C ASN A 1063 -14.79 9.19 -37.70
N GLY A 1064 -14.49 8.15 -36.89
CA GLY A 1064 -14.82 6.77 -37.17
C GLY A 1064 -13.63 5.82 -37.42
N SER A 1065 -12.36 6.28 -37.52
CA SER A 1065 -11.22 5.34 -37.65
C SER A 1065 -10.77 4.75 -36.32
N VAL A 1066 -10.99 5.47 -35.21
CA VAL A 1066 -10.75 4.98 -33.84
C VAL A 1066 -11.99 5.17 -32.96
N LEU A 1067 -12.60 6.36 -33.00
CA LEU A 1067 -13.90 6.63 -32.35
C LEU A 1067 -14.81 7.42 -33.31
N GLY A 1068 -16.12 7.16 -33.28
CA GLY A 1068 -17.13 7.89 -34.06
C GLY A 1068 -17.67 9.13 -33.34
N LEU A 1069 -16.81 10.02 -32.82
CA LEU A 1069 -17.28 11.16 -32.00
C LEU A 1069 -18.18 12.13 -32.77
N HIS A 1070 -18.09 12.16 -34.10
CA HIS A 1070 -18.96 12.96 -34.96
C HIS A 1070 -20.46 12.64 -34.86
N ASP A 1071 -20.84 11.40 -34.52
CA ASP A 1071 -22.23 10.92 -34.56
C ASP A 1071 -22.62 10.01 -33.37
N ASP A 1072 -21.78 9.90 -32.34
CA ASP A 1072 -22.12 9.22 -31.08
C ASP A 1072 -23.30 9.92 -30.35
N ASP A 1073 -24.48 9.30 -30.35
CA ASP A 1073 -25.70 9.79 -29.67
C ASP A 1073 -25.55 9.87 -28.13
N ALA A 1074 -24.55 9.22 -27.53
CA ALA A 1074 -24.31 9.34 -26.09
C ALA A 1074 -23.82 10.74 -25.67
N ILE A 1075 -23.34 11.57 -26.61
CA ILE A 1075 -22.89 12.94 -26.36
C ILE A 1075 -24.09 13.90 -26.50
N VAL A 1076 -25.01 13.83 -25.55
CA VAL A 1076 -26.30 14.55 -25.56
C VAL A 1076 -26.15 16.09 -25.54
N SER A 1077 -25.01 16.61 -25.06
CA SER A 1077 -24.76 18.05 -24.91
C SER A 1077 -24.42 18.79 -26.22
N SER A 1078 -24.10 18.07 -27.30
CA SER A 1078 -23.69 18.66 -28.57
C SER A 1078 -24.18 17.79 -29.73
N PRO A 1079 -25.00 18.30 -30.67
CA PRO A 1079 -25.45 17.55 -31.84
C PRO A 1079 -24.27 17.00 -32.67
N GLY A 1080 -24.49 15.86 -33.33
CA GLY A 1080 -23.52 15.31 -34.29
C GLY A 1080 -23.44 16.11 -35.60
N TYR A 1081 -22.45 15.78 -36.43
CA TYR A 1081 -22.19 16.42 -37.72
C TYR A 1081 -21.85 15.39 -38.82
N GLU A 1082 -22.09 15.73 -40.08
CA GLU A 1082 -21.77 14.84 -41.21
C GLU A 1082 -20.25 14.70 -41.38
N SER A 1083 -19.71 13.48 -41.44
CA SER A 1083 -18.30 13.25 -41.81
C SER A 1083 -18.16 12.21 -42.91
N VAL A 1084 -17.32 12.50 -43.91
CA VAL A 1084 -16.99 11.57 -45.00
C VAL A 1084 -15.49 11.57 -45.33
N GLY A 1085 -14.93 10.39 -45.59
CA GLY A 1085 -13.52 10.19 -45.91
C GLY A 1085 -13.27 9.78 -47.37
N GLY A 1086 -12.00 9.73 -47.79
CA GLY A 1086 -11.55 9.11 -49.05
C GLY A 1086 -11.15 10.07 -50.17
N TYR A 1087 -11.37 11.37 -50.01
CA TYR A 1087 -11.10 12.36 -51.06
C TYR A 1087 -9.60 12.64 -51.20
N LEU A 1088 -9.00 12.32 -52.36
CA LEU A 1088 -7.55 12.43 -52.57
C LEU A 1088 -6.73 11.68 -51.49
N ARG A 1089 -7.26 10.52 -51.06
CA ARG A 1089 -6.68 9.69 -49.99
C ARG A 1089 -5.24 9.28 -50.26
N ASP A 1090 -4.94 8.93 -51.50
CA ASP A 1090 -3.66 8.37 -51.87
C ASP A 1090 -2.57 9.45 -51.86
N GLU A 1091 -2.92 10.65 -52.30
CA GLU A 1091 -2.11 11.87 -52.23
C GLU A 1091 -1.81 12.25 -50.77
N ALA A 1092 -2.81 12.24 -49.90
CA ALA A 1092 -2.66 12.51 -48.46
C ALA A 1092 -1.76 11.47 -47.76
N ILE A 1093 -1.93 10.18 -48.05
CA ILE A 1093 -1.05 9.10 -47.55
C ILE A 1093 0.38 9.29 -48.05
N MET A 1094 0.57 9.66 -49.31
CA MET A 1094 1.89 9.93 -49.87
C MET A 1094 2.59 11.11 -49.19
N MET A 1095 1.87 12.18 -48.82
CA MET A 1095 2.43 13.28 -48.04
C MET A 1095 2.91 12.83 -46.65
N LEU A 1096 2.06 12.12 -45.88
CA LEU A 1096 2.47 11.56 -44.58
C LEU A 1096 3.69 10.64 -44.70
N ARG A 1097 3.73 9.77 -45.71
CA ARG A 1097 4.88 8.87 -45.91
C ARG A 1097 6.16 9.64 -46.27
N ARG A 1098 6.09 10.71 -47.07
CA ARG A 1098 7.23 11.62 -47.33
C ARG A 1098 7.73 12.28 -46.03
N PHE A 1099 6.85 12.71 -45.14
CA PHE A 1099 7.24 13.24 -43.83
C PHE A 1099 7.90 12.19 -42.91
N TYR A 1100 7.36 10.97 -42.84
CA TYR A 1100 7.93 9.97 -41.91
C TYR A 1100 9.28 9.39 -42.36
N ILE A 1101 9.70 9.58 -43.61
CA ILE A 1101 11.06 9.28 -44.08
C ILE A 1101 12.06 10.44 -43.87
N THR A 1102 11.63 11.71 -43.80
CA THR A 1102 12.55 12.83 -43.51
C THR A 1102 13.02 12.81 -42.06
N GLU A 1103 14.23 13.29 -41.82
CA GLU A 1103 14.83 13.34 -40.49
C GLU A 1103 14.32 14.58 -39.73
N ASN A 1104 13.80 14.39 -38.51
CA ASN A 1104 13.47 15.53 -37.66
C ASN A 1104 14.78 16.06 -37.05
N THR A 1105 15.33 17.09 -37.68
CA THR A 1105 16.56 17.78 -37.25
C THR A 1105 16.38 18.55 -35.94
N SER A 1106 15.14 18.88 -35.56
CA SER A 1106 14.78 19.56 -34.31
C SER A 1106 14.65 18.59 -33.11
N ALA A 1107 14.77 17.28 -33.32
CA ALA A 1107 14.76 16.31 -32.22
C ALA A 1107 16.07 16.40 -31.40
N PRO A 1108 16.04 16.25 -30.05
CA PRO A 1108 17.24 16.36 -29.19
C PRO A 1108 18.39 15.40 -29.56
N LYS A 1109 18.08 14.32 -30.27
CA LYS A 1109 19.04 13.45 -30.98
C LYS A 1109 18.40 13.04 -32.31
N PRO A 1110 18.73 13.70 -33.44
CA PRO A 1110 18.20 13.32 -34.75
C PRO A 1110 18.59 11.88 -35.08
N GLN A 1111 17.61 11.03 -35.39
CA GLN A 1111 17.89 9.66 -35.86
C GLN A 1111 18.07 9.68 -37.37
N ASN A 1112 19.22 9.19 -37.84
CA ASN A 1112 19.49 9.05 -39.26
C ASN A 1112 18.52 8.01 -39.88
N LYS A 1113 17.74 8.44 -40.87
CA LYS A 1113 16.70 7.65 -41.54
C LYS A 1113 17.07 7.25 -42.97
N SER A 1114 18.30 7.51 -43.43
CA SER A 1114 18.78 7.26 -44.81
C SER A 1114 18.51 5.84 -45.37
N ARG A 1115 18.25 4.84 -44.53
CA ARG A 1115 17.91 3.45 -44.94
C ARG A 1115 16.40 3.20 -45.14
N ARG A 1116 15.52 4.20 -44.95
CA ARG A 1116 14.05 4.04 -45.13
C ARG A 1116 13.65 4.28 -46.59
N VAL A 1117 13.29 3.22 -47.30
CA VAL A 1117 12.69 3.29 -48.64
C VAL A 1117 11.24 3.78 -48.53
N LEU A 1118 10.86 4.75 -49.37
CA LEU A 1118 9.47 5.19 -49.50
C LEU A 1118 8.63 4.08 -50.14
N LYS A 1119 7.81 3.38 -49.35
CA LYS A 1119 6.80 2.46 -49.89
C LYS A 1119 5.75 3.26 -50.65
N THR A 1120 5.51 2.92 -51.92
CA THR A 1120 4.49 3.56 -52.78
C THR A 1120 3.16 2.81 -52.79
N GLU A 1121 3.13 1.53 -52.42
CA GLU A 1121 1.91 0.70 -52.38
C GLU A 1121 0.93 1.19 -51.31
N ILE A 1122 -0.32 1.44 -51.68
CA ILE A 1122 -1.39 1.87 -50.77
C ILE A 1122 -2.48 0.79 -50.77
N HIS A 1123 -2.82 0.27 -49.59
CA HIS A 1123 -3.88 -0.73 -49.46
C HIS A 1123 -5.27 -0.06 -49.45
N PRO A 1124 -6.34 -0.80 -49.81
CA PRO A 1124 -7.72 -0.36 -49.63
C PRO A 1124 -8.04 0.12 -48.20
N PRO A 1125 -9.06 0.98 -48.01
CA PRO A 1125 -9.49 1.39 -46.67
C PRO A 1125 -9.82 0.19 -45.77
N GLY A 1126 -9.42 0.26 -44.50
CA GLY A 1126 -9.68 -0.79 -43.50
C GLY A 1126 -8.61 -1.90 -43.39
N ILE A 1127 -7.55 -1.88 -44.22
CA ILE A 1127 -6.41 -2.80 -44.08
C ILE A 1127 -5.24 -2.07 -43.43
N SER A 1128 -4.83 -2.53 -42.24
CA SER A 1128 -3.70 -1.96 -41.48
C SER A 1128 -2.45 -1.78 -42.34
N MET A 1129 -1.90 -0.56 -42.34
CA MET A 1129 -0.67 -0.22 -43.05
C MET A 1129 0.60 -0.85 -42.43
N HIS A 1130 0.44 -1.69 -41.41
CA HIS A 1130 1.48 -2.50 -40.78
C HIS A 1130 1.15 -3.99 -40.93
N GLY A 1131 1.17 -4.48 -42.18
CA GLY A 1131 1.00 -5.91 -42.50
C GLY A 1131 2.16 -6.80 -42.03
N PRO A 1132 1.93 -8.13 -41.90
CA PRO A 1132 2.88 -9.07 -41.32
C PRO A 1132 4.07 -9.34 -42.25
N GLY A 1133 5.24 -9.61 -41.65
CA GLY A 1133 6.46 -9.90 -42.39
C GLY A 1133 6.38 -11.23 -43.16
N ALA A 1134 6.62 -11.19 -44.46
CA ALA A 1134 6.67 -12.38 -45.31
C ALA A 1134 7.93 -13.22 -45.04
N THR A 1135 7.80 -14.53 -45.23
CA THR A 1135 8.87 -15.53 -45.07
C THR A 1135 9.81 -15.59 -46.27
N SER A 1136 11.14 -15.53 -46.04
CA SER A 1136 12.13 -15.97 -47.03
C SER A 1136 13.48 -16.39 -46.41
N THR A 1137 13.72 -17.69 -46.41
CA THR A 1137 15.00 -18.40 -46.70
C THR A 1137 16.35 -17.83 -46.25
N ALA A 1138 17.03 -18.65 -45.43
CA ALA A 1138 18.46 -18.70 -45.05
C ALA A 1138 19.54 -18.03 -45.94
N ALA A 1139 20.51 -17.37 -45.28
CA ALA A 1139 21.96 -17.55 -45.50
C ALA A 1139 22.82 -16.91 -44.36
N GLU A 1140 23.68 -17.74 -43.78
CA GLU A 1140 24.94 -17.56 -43.01
C GLU A 1140 25.51 -16.20 -42.53
N SER A 1141 26.24 -16.31 -41.41
CA SER A 1141 27.38 -15.51 -40.88
C SER A 1141 27.15 -14.45 -39.77
N GLU A 1142 27.72 -14.79 -38.60
CA GLU A 1142 28.08 -13.94 -37.46
C GLU A 1142 29.57 -13.50 -37.56
N PRO A 1143 30.15 -12.69 -36.63
CA PRO A 1143 29.56 -11.75 -35.68
C PRO A 1143 30.27 -10.36 -35.64
N ALA A 1144 29.66 -9.35 -35.02
CA ALA A 1144 30.37 -8.23 -34.37
C ALA A 1144 29.46 -7.50 -33.37
N ALA A 1145 29.85 -7.47 -32.09
CA ALA A 1145 29.08 -6.85 -31.02
C ALA A 1145 29.25 -5.33 -30.96
N VAL A 1146 28.14 -4.58 -30.82
CA VAL A 1146 28.10 -3.26 -30.17
C VAL A 1146 26.81 -3.14 -29.38
N SER A 1147 26.91 -2.87 -28.08
CA SER A 1147 25.76 -2.67 -27.20
C SER A 1147 25.05 -1.35 -27.48
N SER A 1148 23.71 -1.35 -27.45
CA SER A 1148 22.93 -0.11 -27.41
C SER A 1148 21.74 -0.26 -26.47
N SER A 1149 21.81 0.39 -25.32
CA SER A 1149 20.71 0.40 -24.36
C SER A 1149 19.54 1.22 -24.92
N ARG A 1150 18.43 0.53 -25.21
CA ARG A 1150 17.14 1.17 -25.45
C ARG A 1150 16.40 1.23 -24.12
N ARG A 1151 16.10 2.43 -23.63
CA ARG A 1151 15.04 2.61 -22.63
C ARG A 1151 13.71 2.27 -23.30
N SER A 1152 13.21 1.07 -23.05
CA SER A 1152 11.81 0.74 -23.26
C SER A 1152 10.95 1.57 -22.32
N SER A 1153 9.73 1.89 -22.75
CA SER A 1153 8.66 2.36 -21.87
C SER A 1153 8.21 1.19 -20.99
N GLN A 1154 8.95 0.94 -19.90
CA GLN A 1154 8.55 -0.03 -18.88
C GLN A 1154 7.37 0.52 -18.08
N ASN A 1155 6.37 -0.33 -17.84
CA ASN A 1155 5.40 -0.09 -16.77
C ASN A 1155 6.19 0.04 -15.45
N PRO A 1156 5.93 1.04 -14.59
CA PRO A 1156 6.76 1.33 -13.41
C PRO A 1156 6.66 0.29 -12.27
N THR A 1157 6.16 -0.91 -12.55
CA THR A 1157 5.86 -2.00 -11.61
C THR A 1157 6.57 -3.31 -11.96
N GLN A 1158 7.67 -3.27 -12.71
CA GLN A 1158 8.44 -4.47 -13.05
C GLN A 1158 9.14 -5.08 -11.81
N GLY A 1159 8.46 -5.98 -11.09
CA GLY A 1159 9.06 -6.76 -10.00
C GLY A 1159 8.42 -6.58 -8.62
N GLN A 1160 7.34 -5.80 -8.48
CA GLN A 1160 6.69 -5.58 -7.18
C GLN A 1160 5.19 -5.82 -7.19
N ALA A 1161 4.72 -6.48 -6.13
CA ALA A 1161 3.31 -6.57 -5.82
C ALA A 1161 2.78 -5.19 -5.39
N ALA A 1162 1.51 -4.89 -5.67
CA ALA A 1162 0.94 -3.62 -5.26
C ALA A 1162 0.97 -3.45 -3.71
N PRO A 1163 1.06 -2.23 -3.17
CA PRO A 1163 0.90 -1.95 -1.74
C PRO A 1163 -0.49 -2.35 -1.19
N SER A 1164 -1.46 -2.67 -2.05
CA SER A 1164 -2.77 -3.24 -1.70
C SER A 1164 -2.82 -4.78 -1.79
N ALA A 1165 -1.82 -5.45 -2.36
CA ALA A 1165 -1.83 -6.89 -2.59
C ALA A 1165 -1.72 -7.70 -1.29
N ASN A 1166 -2.41 -8.84 -1.26
CA ASN A 1166 -2.33 -9.83 -0.18
C ASN A 1166 -1.22 -10.85 -0.48
N VAL A 1167 0.02 -10.46 -0.24
CA VAL A 1167 1.26 -11.26 -0.35
C VAL A 1167 2.16 -10.92 0.85
N GLY A 1168 3.31 -11.58 1.01
CA GLY A 1168 4.30 -11.20 2.02
C GLY A 1168 3.81 -11.28 3.47
N PHE A 1169 2.89 -12.20 3.78
CA PHE A 1169 2.33 -12.43 5.12
C PHE A 1169 1.52 -11.24 5.70
N ARG A 1170 1.06 -10.32 4.86
CA ARG A 1170 0.18 -9.21 5.29
C ARG A 1170 -1.13 -9.71 5.91
N ASN A 1171 -1.64 -10.83 5.41
CA ASN A 1171 -2.58 -11.70 6.10
C ASN A 1171 -2.07 -13.15 6.02
N TRP A 1172 -2.36 -13.95 7.04
CA TRP A 1172 -2.04 -15.39 7.06
C TRP A 1172 -3.18 -16.25 6.47
N HIS A 1173 -3.96 -15.67 5.57
CA HIS A 1173 -5.13 -16.28 4.93
C HIS A 1173 -5.50 -15.51 3.65
N PRO A 1174 -6.31 -16.09 2.75
CA PRO A 1174 -6.90 -15.36 1.64
C PRO A 1174 -7.81 -14.23 2.12
N VAL A 1175 -7.98 -13.21 1.28
CA VAL A 1175 -8.96 -12.12 1.48
C VAL A 1175 -9.82 -11.99 0.21
N PRO A 1176 -10.99 -11.32 0.25
CA PRO A 1176 -11.80 -11.12 -0.94
C PRO A 1176 -11.00 -10.44 -2.06
N ALA A 1177 -11.08 -10.98 -3.27
CA ALA A 1177 -10.42 -10.40 -4.43
C ALA A 1177 -11.02 -9.02 -4.78
N SER A 1178 -10.22 -8.12 -5.34
CA SER A 1178 -10.61 -6.74 -5.65
C SER A 1178 -10.26 -6.34 -7.08
N LEU A 1179 -11.14 -5.54 -7.67
CA LEU A 1179 -10.92 -4.86 -8.94
C LEU A 1179 -10.16 -3.54 -8.71
N PRO A 1180 -9.46 -3.00 -9.73
CA PRO A 1180 -8.95 -1.64 -9.68
C PRO A 1180 -10.08 -0.63 -9.42
N ARG A 1181 -9.80 0.39 -8.60
CA ARG A 1181 -10.76 1.44 -8.24
C ARG A 1181 -10.08 2.78 -8.05
N TYR A 1182 -10.82 3.87 -8.20
CA TYR A 1182 -10.37 5.18 -7.80
C TYR A 1182 -10.66 5.43 -6.31
N ASP A 1183 -9.71 6.05 -5.62
CA ASP A 1183 -9.88 6.62 -4.29
C ASP A 1183 -10.63 7.97 -4.38
N SER A 1184 -11.03 8.53 -3.23
CA SER A 1184 -11.80 9.77 -3.07
C SER A 1184 -11.17 11.03 -3.72
N ASP A 1185 -9.86 11.01 -3.96
CA ASP A 1185 -9.08 12.07 -4.63
C ASP A 1185 -8.86 11.82 -6.14
N GLY A 1186 -9.31 10.68 -6.68
CA GLY A 1186 -9.05 10.25 -8.05
C GLY A 1186 -7.76 9.43 -8.24
N THR A 1187 -7.05 9.04 -7.17
CA THR A 1187 -5.89 8.15 -7.26
C THR A 1187 -6.32 6.71 -7.58
N LEU A 1188 -5.69 6.09 -8.57
CA LEU A 1188 -5.99 4.71 -8.99
C LEU A 1188 -5.32 3.68 -8.07
N LEU A 1189 -6.13 2.89 -7.37
CA LEU A 1189 -5.73 1.77 -6.53
C LEU A 1189 -5.78 0.46 -7.35
N PRO A 1190 -4.64 -0.26 -7.50
CA PRO A 1190 -4.63 -1.56 -8.16
C PRO A 1190 -5.47 -2.61 -7.42
N GLY A 1191 -6.17 -3.45 -8.20
CA GLY A 1191 -6.86 -4.63 -7.70
C GLY A 1191 -5.88 -5.77 -7.34
N HIS A 1192 -6.38 -6.80 -6.67
CA HIS A 1192 -5.63 -8.00 -6.32
C HIS A 1192 -6.49 -9.27 -6.36
N ASN A 1193 -5.88 -10.42 -6.59
CA ASN A 1193 -6.57 -11.71 -6.68
C ASN A 1193 -6.99 -12.32 -5.32
N GLY A 1194 -6.61 -11.69 -4.20
CA GLY A 1194 -6.95 -12.15 -2.84
C GLY A 1194 -5.85 -12.95 -2.14
N GLY A 1195 -4.72 -13.19 -2.80
CA GLY A 1195 -3.56 -13.90 -2.24
C GLY A 1195 -3.55 -15.39 -2.57
N VAL A 1196 -3.63 -15.72 -3.86
CA VAL A 1196 -3.50 -17.09 -4.38
C VAL A 1196 -2.62 -17.12 -5.63
N TRP A 1197 -1.91 -18.21 -5.86
CA TRP A 1197 -1.39 -18.54 -7.20
C TRP A 1197 -2.57 -18.73 -8.16
N GLU A 1198 -2.45 -18.32 -9.41
CA GLU A 1198 -3.51 -18.53 -10.40
C GLU A 1198 -3.12 -19.63 -11.40
N TRP A 1199 -3.93 -20.70 -11.42
CA TRP A 1199 -3.75 -21.84 -12.31
C TRP A 1199 -3.99 -21.51 -13.77
N THR A 1200 -3.16 -22.07 -14.66
CA THR A 1200 -3.32 -21.98 -16.11
C THR A 1200 -3.63 -23.35 -16.73
N SER A 1201 -4.10 -23.35 -17.98
CA SER A 1201 -4.21 -24.54 -18.84
C SER A 1201 -2.90 -24.85 -19.60
N THR A 1202 -1.81 -24.12 -19.32
CA THR A 1202 -0.51 -24.34 -19.96
C THR A 1202 0.29 -25.38 -19.17
N LEU A 1203 0.61 -26.51 -19.82
CA LEU A 1203 1.53 -27.51 -19.27
C LEU A 1203 2.91 -26.90 -19.06
N PHE A 1204 3.63 -27.37 -18.05
CA PHE A 1204 5.04 -27.06 -17.84
C PHE A 1204 5.88 -27.99 -18.72
N SER A 1205 6.50 -27.42 -19.75
CA SER A 1205 7.29 -28.14 -20.76
C SER A 1205 8.50 -27.32 -21.18
N ASP A 1206 9.38 -27.93 -21.96
CA ASP A 1206 10.42 -27.24 -22.69
C ASP A 1206 9.83 -26.25 -23.73
N TYR A 1207 10.68 -25.35 -24.20
CA TYR A 1207 10.39 -24.37 -25.22
C TYR A 1207 11.67 -23.96 -25.96
N ASP A 1208 11.52 -23.38 -27.15
CA ASP A 1208 12.67 -23.03 -28.00
C ASP A 1208 13.64 -22.09 -27.28
N GLY A 1209 14.93 -22.44 -27.35
CA GLY A 1209 16.02 -21.75 -26.65
C GLY A 1209 16.19 -22.06 -25.15
N PHE A 1210 15.33 -22.87 -24.51
CA PHE A 1210 15.50 -23.26 -23.10
C PHE A 1210 16.86 -23.93 -22.84
N ARG A 1211 17.46 -23.67 -21.68
CA ARG A 1211 18.73 -24.25 -21.22
C ARG A 1211 18.65 -24.56 -19.73
N ASN A 1212 19.05 -25.76 -19.33
CA ASN A 1212 19.14 -26.15 -17.92
C ASN A 1212 20.12 -25.25 -17.15
N SER A 1213 19.81 -24.95 -15.89
CA SER A 1213 20.76 -24.28 -14.99
C SER A 1213 22.06 -25.09 -14.84
N ALA A 1214 23.20 -24.39 -14.85
CA ALA A 1214 24.52 -24.90 -14.54
C ALA A 1214 24.90 -24.72 -13.05
N LEU A 1215 24.04 -24.10 -12.25
CA LEU A 1215 24.12 -24.09 -10.79
C LEU A 1215 23.23 -25.15 -10.14
N TYR A 1216 22.02 -25.37 -10.67
CA TYR A 1216 21.08 -26.39 -10.18
C TYR A 1216 20.49 -27.21 -11.35
N PRO A 1217 21.26 -28.14 -11.94
CA PRO A 1217 20.79 -29.01 -13.00
C PRO A 1217 19.57 -29.83 -12.54
N GLY A 1218 18.53 -29.88 -13.37
CA GLY A 1218 17.30 -30.64 -13.08
C GLY A 1218 16.16 -29.82 -12.47
N TYR A 1219 16.39 -28.56 -12.03
CA TYR A 1219 15.36 -27.74 -11.38
C TYR A 1219 14.04 -27.70 -12.18
N SER A 1220 14.08 -27.36 -13.46
CA SER A 1220 12.90 -27.37 -14.32
C SER A 1220 12.74 -28.67 -15.12
N SER A 1221 13.83 -29.20 -15.70
CA SER A 1221 13.75 -30.29 -16.68
C SER A 1221 13.19 -31.60 -16.12
N ASP A 1222 13.38 -31.88 -14.83
CA ASP A 1222 12.87 -33.09 -14.18
C ASP A 1222 11.33 -33.09 -14.10
N PHE A 1223 10.69 -31.94 -14.31
CA PHE A 1223 9.23 -31.74 -14.22
C PHE A 1223 8.55 -31.52 -15.59
N PHE A 1224 9.28 -31.66 -16.70
CA PHE A 1224 8.71 -31.68 -18.06
C PHE A 1224 8.06 -33.04 -18.38
N ASP A 1225 7.19 -33.51 -17.48
CA ASP A 1225 6.60 -34.86 -17.47
C ASP A 1225 5.18 -34.93 -18.07
N GLY A 1226 4.62 -33.79 -18.48
CA GLY A 1226 3.25 -33.66 -18.98
C GLY A 1226 2.15 -33.73 -17.91
N LYS A 1227 2.51 -33.82 -16.61
CA LYS A 1227 1.58 -33.78 -15.47
C LYS A 1227 1.53 -32.39 -14.81
N HIS A 1228 2.64 -31.66 -14.86
CA HIS A 1228 2.77 -30.32 -14.29
C HIS A 1228 2.13 -29.25 -15.18
N SER A 1229 1.45 -28.29 -14.55
CA SER A 1229 0.92 -27.09 -15.21
C SER A 1229 1.50 -25.83 -14.56
N VAL A 1230 1.64 -24.78 -15.37
CA VAL A 1230 2.13 -23.47 -14.95
C VAL A 1230 1.10 -22.77 -14.06
N VAL A 1231 1.58 -22.18 -12.97
CA VAL A 1231 0.84 -21.23 -12.13
C VAL A 1231 1.64 -19.93 -12.00
N ILE A 1232 0.97 -18.79 -12.01
CA ILE A 1232 1.61 -17.46 -11.92
C ILE A 1232 0.91 -16.53 -10.93
N GLY A 1233 1.60 -15.48 -10.50
CA GLY A 1233 1.16 -14.57 -9.44
C GLY A 1233 1.87 -14.88 -8.13
N GLY A 1234 1.11 -15.01 -7.04
CA GLY A 1234 1.63 -15.38 -5.72
C GLY A 1234 0.51 -15.46 -4.68
N SER A 1235 0.71 -16.27 -3.66
CA SER A 1235 -0.21 -16.39 -2.52
C SER A 1235 0.08 -15.37 -1.42
N TYR A 1236 -0.78 -15.34 -0.40
CA TYR A 1236 -0.55 -14.54 0.80
C TYR A 1236 0.75 -14.89 1.55
N ALA A 1237 1.30 -16.10 1.34
CA ALA A 1237 2.56 -16.57 1.92
C ALA A 1237 3.77 -16.39 0.98
N THR A 1238 3.58 -15.96 -0.27
CA THR A 1238 4.68 -15.74 -1.22
C THR A 1238 5.38 -14.42 -0.94
N ALA A 1239 6.72 -14.38 -0.99
CA ALA A 1239 7.49 -13.15 -0.83
C ALA A 1239 7.19 -12.14 -1.97
N PRO A 1240 7.14 -10.81 -1.70
CA PRO A 1240 6.78 -9.81 -2.72
C PRO A 1240 7.74 -9.75 -3.92
N SER A 1241 9.02 -10.08 -3.72
CA SER A 1241 10.08 -10.20 -4.75
C SER A 1241 9.85 -11.36 -5.75
N ILE A 1242 9.03 -12.34 -5.37
CA ILE A 1242 8.56 -13.44 -6.21
C ILE A 1242 7.20 -13.07 -6.78
N ALA A 1243 6.22 -12.75 -5.92
CA ALA A 1243 4.83 -12.51 -6.31
C ALA A 1243 4.63 -11.29 -7.23
N GLY A 1244 5.50 -10.28 -7.11
CA GLY A 1244 5.54 -9.10 -7.98
C GLY A 1244 6.28 -9.31 -9.29
N ARG A 1245 6.97 -10.43 -9.47
CA ARG A 1245 7.83 -10.65 -10.63
C ARG A 1245 7.03 -11.11 -11.84
N ARG A 1246 7.21 -10.39 -12.93
CA ARG A 1246 6.53 -10.65 -14.20
C ARG A 1246 6.98 -11.95 -14.89
N THR A 1247 8.24 -12.34 -14.69
CA THR A 1247 8.90 -13.48 -15.35
C THR A 1247 8.78 -14.78 -14.57
N PHE A 1248 8.53 -14.72 -13.26
CA PHE A 1248 8.55 -15.89 -12.39
C PHE A 1248 7.47 -16.91 -12.77
N VAL A 1249 7.88 -18.17 -12.93
CA VAL A 1249 7.00 -19.29 -13.28
C VAL A 1249 7.12 -20.36 -12.20
N ASN A 1250 6.01 -20.60 -11.50
CA ASN A 1250 5.87 -21.73 -10.60
C ASN A 1250 5.07 -22.85 -11.30
N TYR A 1251 5.19 -24.08 -10.82
CA TYR A 1251 4.61 -25.26 -11.45
C TYR A 1251 4.28 -26.34 -10.43
N TYR A 1252 3.12 -26.97 -10.62
CA TYR A 1252 2.64 -28.05 -9.76
C TYR A 1252 1.95 -29.11 -10.62
N GLN A 1253 1.95 -30.37 -10.18
CA GLN A 1253 1.10 -31.39 -10.80
C GLN A 1253 -0.36 -30.91 -10.80
N THR A 1254 -1.04 -30.99 -11.94
CA THR A 1254 -2.36 -30.37 -12.14
C THR A 1254 -3.43 -30.89 -11.16
N ALA A 1255 -3.23 -32.08 -10.59
CA ALA A 1255 -4.10 -32.68 -9.58
C ALA A 1255 -3.68 -32.39 -8.12
N TYR A 1256 -2.57 -31.68 -7.87
CA TYR A 1256 -2.04 -31.43 -6.52
C TYR A 1256 -3.03 -30.60 -5.69
N PRO A 1257 -3.54 -31.11 -4.55
CA PRO A 1257 -4.73 -30.52 -3.91
C PRO A 1257 -4.40 -29.51 -2.80
N TYR A 1258 -3.16 -29.43 -2.34
CA TYR A 1258 -2.76 -28.65 -1.16
C TYR A 1258 -2.26 -27.23 -1.46
N ILE A 1259 -1.92 -26.92 -2.72
CA ILE A 1259 -1.42 -25.59 -3.13
C ILE A 1259 -2.36 -24.46 -2.69
N PHE A 1260 -1.79 -23.31 -2.33
CA PHE A 1260 -2.52 -22.04 -2.21
C PHE A 1260 -2.90 -21.43 -3.59
N GLY A 1261 -3.49 -22.27 -4.46
CA GLY A 1261 -3.82 -21.94 -5.84
C GLY A 1261 -5.32 -21.80 -6.08
N GLY A 1262 -5.73 -20.70 -6.72
CA GLY A 1262 -7.07 -20.46 -7.25
C GLY A 1262 -7.04 -20.33 -8.77
N GLY A 1263 -8.11 -19.82 -9.38
CA GLY A 1263 -8.13 -19.65 -10.83
C GLY A 1263 -9.30 -18.81 -11.35
N ARG A 1264 -9.28 -18.55 -12.66
CA ARG A 1264 -10.30 -17.83 -13.42
C ARG A 1264 -10.86 -18.71 -14.52
N VAL A 1265 -12.03 -18.33 -15.02
CA VAL A 1265 -12.58 -18.91 -16.25
C VAL A 1265 -12.27 -17.98 -17.41
N ALA A 1266 -11.74 -18.54 -18.49
CA ALA A 1266 -11.59 -17.91 -19.78
C ALA A 1266 -12.55 -18.56 -20.80
N TRP A 1267 -13.00 -17.76 -21.77
CA TRP A 1267 -13.82 -18.19 -22.89
C TRP A 1267 -13.20 -17.68 -24.19
N ASP A 1268 -12.99 -18.60 -25.13
CA ASP A 1268 -12.63 -18.26 -26.52
C ASP A 1268 -13.75 -17.44 -27.18
N LYS A 1269 -13.37 -16.54 -28.10
CA LYS A 1269 -14.26 -15.65 -28.85
C LYS A 1269 -14.58 -16.20 -30.25
#